data_AF-A0A0B2X8I6-F1
#
_entry.id   AF-A0A0B2X8I6-F1
#
_cell.length_a   1.000
_cell.length_b   1.000
_cell.length_c   1.000
_cell.angle_alpha   90.00
_cell.angle_beta   90.00
_cell.angle_gamma   90.00
#
_symmetry.space_group_name_H-M   'P 1'
#
loop_
_entity.id
_entity.type
_entity.pdbx_description
1 polymer ?
#
loop_
_entity_poly.entity_id
_entity_poly.type
_entity_poly.pdbx_seq_one_letter_code
_entity_poly.pdbx_strand_id
1 'polypeptide(L)'
;MTMSSSIGLETPRFHIGQHDSKRDVPLTDLQYGYLLNQGVGCNQEPTSTRTGSQADPIIPPLTPDDTALFPSPTVNTYTAYISPWIDLCSTNPLIANISRQVLNLEINYANFCGVRSIIIAAPSRDASESGGSQALTQYSRAVQEALVIGSALTILVHMPMYREPPTGQEVDETLSSIEEKRPTPLASKEIDLFAAWASWHHVRSACSYNLRLYVGMFLEPFRDPNASHGQLIIANSALQIPRMMPEKDLQTRWFAEPLHYLTMGPEVFQTNKSGFPTLSKHHQEMIFSYMKLKARPWILLCDVGPDASKFNAEDSSIFPVADRPEMTEDNFPSLADAAHIVTNESGRPGVDAHMEYLEWLESQQPPLTALESPTLTSFQDWLQSPLQPLSDNLESATYEVFEGDPVKYDQYEAAVIEALSEWKELGLPTSKQGAVVIAVAGSGRGPLVTRALKAAEYAGVKVEVWAVEKNPNAYVYLLRQNEMLWGGRVNVIKTDMRAWKGPIVSQSPDGPVYGRVDILISELLGSFGDNELSPECLDGIQHVVAKPHGISIPHSYTAHMSPISTPKVYGDILARSATEPTAFDTPWVVRLYALDFVCQRVPGRARFQQAWEFSHPIPESTLANIDARRSGGTMGGGGGSMAGAAGANDHNSRYCHVTFVCRSQGVTHGLAGYFESTLYEPKLESRRGQKVEISTHPERIDQKSKDMISWFPIFFPLKVRLMAFVCIPSAGSTARLTNGNIGADLVPSRHRTRSKYVAANRRHQSVSAGAERYIVTAHGDAQCAMRSEPLGCKREALIDIEMHKAVKLVPENAGCASAPSAAASGGSRRPGWPGAGERRDREPPTSRAETQQPDKRGVLRGARNRPTSHTHRRQQTAKMSSQPSHPALMIPGPIEFDDAVLQSMAHYSESHVGPGFVSTFGDTLSMLRKLFQTTDPASQPFVINGSGTLGWDMVAVNLVEPGENALVLSTGYFGDGFADCLAAYGAKVTKITGPVGSRPQPDEIEKALKEKKYKIITATHVDTSTGVLFDLKSLTDVVKRVSPDTLIVADGVCSVACEEIAFDEWGLDAVITAGQKAIGCPTGLHISMFSGRAIDAVQNRKTEPATYFASMRRWIPIMQNYEAKKPSYFSTPSPQLIRALNAAVSQILTRPLSERFQRHIEVSNKVKKAVADLGLGVVAAKPEDQAHAMTAIYLPDSVSISDILPKLLNKGIIFAGGLHKEIGTKYIRFGHMGPSAMDPERNDVDNALKALRESLTESGYKA
;
A
#
# COMPACT_ATOMS: atom_id res chain seq x y z
N MET A 1 5.10 -24.13 -30.67
CA MET A 1 3.99 -23.88 -31.62
C MET A 1 3.98 -22.40 -31.93
N THR A 2 3.79 -22.00 -33.18
CA THR A 2 3.70 -20.60 -33.60
C THR A 2 2.27 -20.09 -33.45
N MET A 3 2.05 -19.14 -32.54
CA MET A 3 0.82 -18.33 -32.53
C MET A 3 1.17 -16.89 -32.88
N SER A 4 1.07 -16.57 -34.17
CA SER A 4 1.03 -15.20 -34.67
C SER A 4 -0.39 -14.65 -34.55
N SER A 5 -0.84 -14.40 -33.32
CA SER A 5 -2.04 -13.60 -33.06
C SER A 5 -1.63 -12.12 -33.01
N SER A 6 -2.13 -11.32 -33.95
CA SER A 6 -1.93 -9.87 -33.96
C SER A 6 -2.57 -9.23 -32.72
N ILE A 7 -1.75 -8.91 -31.73
CA ILE A 7 -2.15 -8.02 -30.63
C ILE A 7 -2.39 -6.65 -31.26
N GLY A 8 -3.66 -6.21 -31.29
CA GLY A 8 -3.98 -4.82 -31.58
C GLY A 8 -3.35 -3.96 -30.49
N LEU A 9 -2.43 -3.08 -30.86
CA LEU A 9 -1.78 -2.18 -29.92
C LEU A 9 -2.81 -1.15 -29.46
N GLU A 10 -3.25 -1.25 -28.21
CA GLU A 10 -4.19 -0.29 -27.64
C GLU A 10 -3.56 1.11 -27.60
N THR A 11 -4.31 2.12 -28.05
CA THR A 11 -4.01 3.53 -27.78
C THR A 11 -4.59 3.93 -26.42
N PRO A 12 -3.97 4.88 -25.69
CA PRO A 12 -4.63 5.53 -24.56
C PRO A 12 -5.91 6.23 -25.03
N ARG A 13 -6.92 6.27 -24.16
CA ARG A 13 -8.21 6.89 -24.46
C ARG A 13 -8.42 8.20 -23.72
N PHE A 14 -9.21 9.10 -24.31
CA PHE A 14 -9.59 10.35 -23.69
C PHE A 14 -10.80 10.15 -22.75
N HIS A 15 -10.89 11.01 -21.75
CA HIS A 15 -12.09 11.24 -20.96
C HIS A 15 -12.39 12.73 -21.07
N ILE A 16 -13.50 13.09 -21.70
CA ILE A 16 -13.83 14.49 -21.99
C ILE A 16 -15.12 14.85 -21.25
N GLY A 17 -15.09 15.96 -20.52
CA GLY A 17 -16.28 16.61 -19.94
C GLY A 17 -16.45 18.02 -20.50
N GLN A 18 -17.61 18.63 -20.26
CA GLN A 18 -17.94 19.99 -20.66
C GLN A 18 -18.36 20.83 -19.43
N HIS A 19 -18.00 22.11 -19.42
CA HIS A 19 -18.40 23.11 -18.43
C HIS A 19 -18.82 24.41 -19.13
N ASP A 20 -19.80 25.09 -18.56
CA ASP A 20 -20.37 26.35 -19.01
C ASP A 20 -20.38 27.29 -17.80
N SER A 21 -19.55 28.33 -17.85
CA SER A 21 -19.38 29.27 -16.75
C SER A 21 -20.44 30.38 -16.75
N LYS A 22 -21.20 30.53 -17.85
CA LYS A 22 -22.18 31.63 -18.06
C LYS A 22 -23.62 31.27 -17.68
N ARG A 23 -23.83 30.18 -16.95
CA ARG A 23 -25.17 29.63 -16.70
C ARG A 23 -25.80 30.11 -15.39
N ASP A 24 -26.86 30.91 -15.54
CA ASP A 24 -27.65 31.49 -14.44
C ASP A 24 -28.81 30.60 -13.96
N VAL A 25 -29.14 29.49 -14.65
CA VAL A 25 -30.37 28.70 -14.43
C VAL A 25 -30.05 27.20 -14.27
N PRO A 26 -30.63 26.51 -13.25
CA PRO A 26 -30.57 25.06 -13.10
C PRO A 26 -31.06 24.31 -14.35
N LEU A 27 -30.30 23.29 -14.75
CA LEU A 27 -30.82 22.29 -15.69
C LEU A 27 -31.87 21.40 -15.01
N THR A 28 -32.83 20.89 -15.79
CA THR A 28 -33.82 19.90 -15.32
C THR A 28 -33.23 18.48 -15.29
N ASP A 29 -33.87 17.53 -14.61
CA ASP A 29 -33.39 16.13 -14.46
C ASP A 29 -33.08 15.37 -15.77
N LEU A 30 -33.50 15.91 -16.94
CA LEU A 30 -33.29 15.36 -18.28
C LEU A 30 -32.16 16.04 -19.06
N GLN A 31 -31.53 17.08 -18.51
CA GLN A 31 -30.42 17.84 -19.09
C GLN A 31 -29.28 17.85 -18.07
N TYR A 32 -28.10 17.29 -18.38
CA TYR A 32 -27.08 17.03 -17.36
C TYR A 32 -25.94 18.07 -17.32
N GLY A 33 -25.57 18.45 -16.10
CA GLY A 33 -24.47 19.38 -15.79
C GLY A 33 -24.92 20.61 -15.00
N TYR A 34 -24.77 20.59 -13.67
CA TYR A 34 -24.98 21.77 -12.83
C TYR A 34 -23.96 21.87 -11.68
N LEU A 35 -23.76 23.11 -11.22
CA LEU A 35 -22.70 23.54 -10.28
C LEU A 35 -23.29 24.47 -9.20
N LEU A 36 -22.53 24.72 -8.12
CA LEU A 36 -22.93 25.60 -7.02
C LEU A 36 -22.76 27.09 -7.41
N ASN A 37 -23.59 27.57 -8.34
CA ASN A 37 -23.54 28.94 -8.86
C ASN A 37 -24.44 29.96 -8.13
N GLN A 38 -25.20 29.55 -7.11
CA GLN A 38 -26.06 30.46 -6.33
C GLN A 38 -25.35 30.88 -5.04
N GLY A 39 -25.07 32.19 -4.92
CA GLY A 39 -24.42 32.78 -3.75
C GLY A 39 -25.41 33.08 -2.62
N VAL A 40 -24.98 32.86 -1.37
CA VAL A 40 -25.83 32.95 -0.17
C VAL A 40 -26.44 34.35 0.00
N GLY A 41 -27.77 34.41 0.09
CA GLY A 41 -28.53 35.66 0.18
C GLY A 41 -28.43 36.35 1.54
N CYS A 42 -27.52 37.32 1.69
CA CYS A 42 -27.34 38.08 2.95
C CYS A 42 -28.44 39.13 3.21
N ASN A 43 -29.66 38.67 3.52
CA ASN A 43 -30.77 39.53 3.93
C ASN A 43 -30.56 40.12 5.34
N GLN A 44 -30.19 41.40 5.42
CA GLN A 44 -30.17 42.16 6.68
C GLN A 44 -31.35 43.15 6.76
N GLU A 45 -32.36 42.85 7.58
CA GLU A 45 -33.28 43.88 8.06
C GLU A 45 -32.62 44.70 9.19
N PRO A 46 -32.57 46.05 9.11
CA PRO A 46 -31.78 46.88 10.03
C PRO A 46 -32.49 47.18 11.36
N THR A 47 -32.50 46.22 12.29
CA THR A 47 -33.03 46.42 13.66
C THR A 47 -32.02 47.08 14.63
N SER A 48 -31.95 48.42 14.54
CA SER A 48 -31.66 49.39 15.62
C SER A 48 -30.48 49.22 16.61
N THR A 49 -29.75 50.34 16.77
CA THR A 49 -28.89 50.76 17.92
C THR A 49 -27.52 50.12 18.13
N ARG A 50 -26.53 51.00 18.36
CA ARG A 50 -25.11 50.67 18.63
C ARG A 50 -24.87 50.41 20.12
N THR A 51 -24.10 49.39 20.48
CA THR A 51 -22.79 49.50 21.18
C THR A 51 -22.21 48.13 21.52
N GLY A 52 -20.88 48.05 21.65
CA GLY A 52 -20.14 46.80 21.90
C GLY A 52 -19.20 46.44 20.74
N SER A 53 -18.17 45.66 21.02
CA SER A 53 -17.35 45.04 19.98
C SER A 53 -18.20 44.03 19.21
N GLN A 54 -18.46 44.27 17.93
CA GLN A 54 -19.18 43.32 17.10
C GLN A 54 -18.41 41.99 17.07
N ALA A 55 -19.12 40.89 17.35
CA ALA A 55 -18.60 39.56 17.05
C ALA A 55 -18.52 39.40 15.52
N ASP A 56 -17.58 38.59 15.05
CA ASP A 56 -17.49 38.24 13.63
C ASP A 56 -18.84 37.67 13.13
N PRO A 57 -19.31 38.06 11.93
CA PRO A 57 -20.57 37.57 11.41
C PRO A 57 -20.51 36.06 11.20
N ILE A 58 -21.51 35.36 11.74
CA ILE A 58 -21.72 33.93 11.57
C ILE A 58 -22.62 33.74 10.35
N ILE A 59 -22.18 32.95 9.38
CA ILE A 59 -22.96 32.64 8.19
C ILE A 59 -24.03 31.58 8.53
N PRO A 60 -25.31 31.78 8.13
CA PRO A 60 -26.37 30.79 8.37
C PRO A 60 -26.12 29.49 7.57
N PRO A 61 -26.74 28.36 7.96
CA PRO A 61 -26.67 27.13 7.17
C PRO A 61 -27.38 27.30 5.82
N LEU A 62 -26.87 26.61 4.79
CA LEU A 62 -27.45 26.58 3.45
C LEU A 62 -28.90 26.09 3.45
N THR A 63 -29.72 26.69 2.61
CA THR A 63 -31.13 26.39 2.38
C THR A 63 -31.36 25.93 0.92
N PRO A 64 -32.55 25.41 0.56
CA PRO A 64 -32.89 25.10 -0.83
C PRO A 64 -32.89 26.31 -1.77
N ASP A 65 -32.98 27.54 -1.24
CA ASP A 65 -32.90 28.77 -2.02
C ASP A 65 -31.42 29.16 -2.34
N ASP A 66 -30.46 28.59 -1.62
CA ASP A 66 -29.02 28.77 -1.87
C ASP A 66 -28.43 27.68 -2.79
N THR A 67 -29.09 26.53 -2.96
CA THR A 67 -28.57 25.44 -3.80
C THR A 67 -29.62 24.42 -4.27
N ALA A 68 -29.53 24.07 -5.55
CA ALA A 68 -30.28 22.97 -6.18
C ALA A 68 -29.56 21.60 -6.09
N LEU A 69 -28.40 21.51 -5.42
CA LEU A 69 -27.71 20.22 -5.22
C LEU A 69 -28.45 19.38 -4.16
N PHE A 70 -28.76 18.12 -4.46
CA PHE A 70 -29.38 17.20 -3.50
C PHE A 70 -28.78 15.78 -3.62
N PRO A 71 -28.84 14.94 -2.57
CA PRO A 71 -28.31 13.58 -2.63
C PRO A 71 -29.03 12.72 -3.66
N SER A 72 -28.33 12.27 -4.71
CA SER A 72 -28.90 11.46 -5.78
C SER A 72 -27.87 10.47 -6.37
N PRO A 73 -28.31 9.43 -7.11
CA PRO A 73 -27.40 8.52 -7.81
C PRO A 73 -26.49 9.23 -8.84
N THR A 74 -26.97 10.31 -9.48
CA THR A 74 -26.22 11.05 -10.51
C THR A 74 -25.16 11.98 -9.92
N VAL A 75 -25.23 12.36 -8.64
CA VAL A 75 -24.19 13.18 -7.96
C VAL A 75 -22.80 12.53 -8.03
N ASN A 76 -22.74 11.20 -8.11
CA ASN A 76 -21.48 10.46 -8.28
C ASN A 76 -20.80 10.67 -9.66
N THR A 77 -21.50 11.29 -10.62
CA THR A 77 -20.96 11.66 -11.95
C THR A 77 -20.52 13.12 -12.03
N TYR A 78 -20.86 13.94 -11.03
CA TYR A 78 -20.57 15.38 -11.02
C TYR A 78 -19.25 15.67 -10.30
N THR A 79 -18.55 16.72 -10.75
CA THR A 79 -17.50 17.39 -9.98
C THR A 79 -18.03 18.75 -9.56
N ALA A 80 -18.03 19.03 -8.25
CA ALA A 80 -18.45 20.32 -7.74
C ALA A 80 -17.35 21.37 -7.92
N TYR A 81 -17.76 22.63 -7.95
CA TYR A 81 -16.91 23.82 -7.91
C TYR A 81 -17.44 24.70 -6.79
N ILE A 82 -16.57 25.34 -6.02
CA ILE A 82 -16.96 26.25 -4.93
C ILE A 82 -17.49 27.58 -5.48
N SER A 83 -18.25 28.34 -4.69
CA SER A 83 -18.66 29.69 -5.10
C SER A 83 -17.47 30.54 -5.55
N PRO A 84 -17.52 31.20 -6.73
CA PRO A 84 -16.37 31.93 -7.27
C PRO A 84 -15.94 33.12 -6.40
N TRP A 85 -16.88 33.79 -5.73
CA TRP A 85 -16.64 34.98 -4.90
C TRP A 85 -15.86 34.73 -3.59
N ILE A 86 -15.49 33.47 -3.30
CA ILE A 86 -14.71 33.05 -2.11
C ILE A 86 -13.23 33.47 -2.24
N ASP A 87 -12.85 34.58 -1.60
CA ASP A 87 -11.46 35.09 -1.56
C ASP A 87 -10.75 34.73 -0.24
N LEU A 88 -10.22 33.50 -0.19
CA LEU A 88 -9.41 32.99 0.93
C LEU A 88 -8.07 33.74 1.11
N CYS A 89 -7.65 34.52 0.11
CA CYS A 89 -6.41 35.30 0.10
C CYS A 89 -6.64 36.80 0.37
N SER A 90 -7.87 37.22 0.70
CA SER A 90 -8.20 38.62 0.92
C SER A 90 -7.33 39.25 2.00
N THR A 91 -6.85 40.47 1.73
CA THR A 91 -6.19 41.31 2.74
C THR A 91 -7.15 41.88 3.78
N ASN A 92 -8.47 41.72 3.61
CA ASN A 92 -9.46 42.06 4.61
C ASN A 92 -9.81 40.80 5.45
N PRO A 93 -9.49 40.77 6.76
CA PRO A 93 -9.74 39.60 7.60
C PRO A 93 -11.21 39.18 7.65
N LEU A 94 -12.15 40.13 7.50
CA LEU A 94 -13.58 39.85 7.51
C LEU A 94 -13.98 39.04 6.28
N ILE A 95 -13.57 39.48 5.09
CA ILE A 95 -13.84 38.80 3.82
C ILE A 95 -13.23 37.41 3.81
N ALA A 96 -11.98 37.28 4.25
CA ALA A 96 -11.31 35.97 4.28
C ALA A 96 -11.90 35.02 5.36
N ASN A 97 -12.46 35.54 6.46
CA ASN A 97 -13.17 34.72 7.45
C ASN A 97 -14.55 34.26 6.92
N ILE A 98 -15.31 35.15 6.27
CA ILE A 98 -16.58 34.82 5.60
C ILE A 98 -16.34 33.77 4.52
N SER A 99 -15.37 34.00 3.62
CA SER A 99 -14.99 33.08 2.54
C SER A 99 -14.66 31.68 3.07
N ARG A 100 -13.91 31.60 4.17
CA ARG A 100 -13.59 30.33 4.85
C ARG A 100 -14.82 29.67 5.50
N GLN A 101 -15.72 30.43 6.11
CA GLN A 101 -16.98 29.89 6.65
C GLN A 101 -17.85 29.27 5.54
N VAL A 102 -18.00 29.97 4.41
CA VAL A 102 -18.82 29.54 3.27
C VAL A 102 -18.21 28.30 2.60
N LEU A 103 -16.90 28.30 2.35
CA LEU A 103 -16.16 27.13 1.86
C LEU A 103 -16.43 25.88 2.72
N ASN A 104 -16.39 26.04 4.04
CA ASN A 104 -16.61 24.95 4.99
C ASN A 104 -18.09 24.46 4.98
N LEU A 105 -19.06 25.33 4.69
CA LEU A 105 -20.47 24.96 4.49
C LEU A 105 -20.68 24.21 3.17
N GLU A 106 -20.17 24.73 2.05
CA GLU A 106 -20.26 24.12 0.72
C GLU A 106 -19.62 22.72 0.69
N ILE A 107 -18.43 22.57 1.25
CA ILE A 107 -17.71 21.28 1.32
C ILE A 107 -18.46 20.27 2.19
N ASN A 108 -19.01 20.70 3.33
CA ASN A 108 -19.81 19.82 4.19
C ASN A 108 -21.09 19.36 3.47
N TYR A 109 -21.76 20.26 2.73
CA TYR A 109 -22.97 19.94 1.99
C TYR A 109 -22.72 19.07 0.74
N ALA A 110 -21.64 19.31 0.01
CA ALA A 110 -21.19 18.45 -1.10
C ALA A 110 -20.83 17.04 -0.60
N ASN A 111 -20.15 16.93 0.55
CA ASN A 111 -19.84 15.67 1.21
C ASN A 111 -21.12 14.93 1.66
N PHE A 112 -22.11 15.65 2.18
CA PHE A 112 -23.45 15.10 2.51
C PHE A 112 -24.21 14.61 1.27
N CYS A 113 -24.12 15.32 0.14
CA CYS A 113 -24.77 14.93 -1.12
C CYS A 113 -24.08 13.75 -1.83
N GLY A 114 -22.90 13.31 -1.38
CA GLY A 114 -22.16 12.22 -2.00
C GLY A 114 -21.37 12.61 -3.25
N VAL A 115 -21.00 13.89 -3.38
CA VAL A 115 -20.03 14.36 -4.39
C VAL A 115 -18.70 13.65 -4.19
N ARG A 116 -17.99 13.33 -5.28
CA ARG A 116 -16.67 12.66 -5.21
C ARG A 116 -15.48 13.62 -5.25
N SER A 117 -15.62 14.69 -6.02
CA SER A 117 -14.56 15.63 -6.34
C SER A 117 -15.08 17.05 -6.24
N ILE A 118 -14.36 17.93 -5.55
CA ILE A 118 -14.66 19.37 -5.49
C ILE A 118 -13.43 20.21 -5.85
N ILE A 119 -13.63 21.23 -6.68
CA ILE A 119 -12.59 22.14 -7.14
C ILE A 119 -12.64 23.44 -6.31
N ILE A 120 -11.49 23.81 -5.75
CA ILE A 120 -11.22 25.07 -5.06
C ILE A 120 -10.40 25.96 -6.00
N ALA A 121 -10.82 27.21 -6.20
CA ALA A 121 -10.13 28.18 -7.05
C ALA A 121 -8.68 28.47 -6.60
N ALA A 122 -7.85 28.99 -7.50
CA ALA A 122 -6.44 29.28 -7.25
C ALA A 122 -6.24 30.30 -6.11
N PRO A 123 -5.09 30.26 -5.38
CA PRO A 123 -4.70 31.37 -4.53
C PRO A 123 -4.50 32.64 -5.38
N SER A 124 -5.26 33.69 -5.10
CA SER A 124 -5.27 34.91 -5.95
C SER A 124 -3.92 35.63 -6.01
N ARG A 125 -2.97 35.33 -5.11
CA ARG A 125 -1.59 35.87 -5.11
C ARG A 125 -0.55 34.77 -4.95
N ASP A 126 0.58 34.93 -5.64
CA ASP A 126 1.67 33.94 -5.63
C ASP A 126 2.72 34.15 -4.53
N ALA A 127 3.46 33.07 -4.25
CA ALA A 127 4.49 33.01 -3.22
C ALA A 127 5.66 33.99 -3.38
N SER A 128 5.94 34.49 -4.60
CA SER A 128 7.08 35.37 -4.90
C SER A 128 6.79 36.88 -4.72
N GLU A 129 5.53 37.30 -4.55
CA GLU A 129 5.21 38.72 -4.31
C GLU A 129 5.36 39.13 -2.84
N SER A 130 5.75 40.41 -2.61
CA SER A 130 6.05 40.97 -1.29
C SER A 130 4.80 41.11 -0.40
N GLY A 131 4.43 40.00 0.26
CA GLY A 131 3.25 39.87 1.11
C GLY A 131 2.51 38.55 0.92
N GLY A 132 2.75 37.83 -0.19
CA GLY A 132 2.04 36.60 -0.56
C GLY A 132 2.09 35.49 0.50
N SER A 133 3.19 35.39 1.24
CA SER A 133 3.38 34.34 2.28
C SER A 133 2.25 34.28 3.32
N GLN A 134 1.66 35.41 3.73
CA GLN A 134 0.59 35.40 4.74
C GLN A 134 -0.74 34.94 4.13
N ALA A 135 -1.13 35.49 2.98
CA ALA A 135 -2.34 35.12 2.26
C ALA A 135 -2.32 33.63 1.81
N LEU A 136 -1.16 33.16 1.33
CA LEU A 136 -0.96 31.77 0.92
C LEU A 136 -0.95 30.80 2.11
N THR A 137 -0.43 31.22 3.28
CA THR A 137 -0.56 30.46 4.53
C THR A 137 -2.03 30.35 4.97
N GLN A 138 -2.81 31.43 4.83
CA GLN A 138 -4.24 31.44 5.18
C GLN A 138 -5.06 30.56 4.24
N TYR A 139 -4.86 30.69 2.93
CA TYR A 139 -5.41 29.78 1.91
C TYR A 139 -5.10 28.32 2.24
N SER A 140 -3.83 28.01 2.55
CA SER A 140 -3.40 26.64 2.86
C SER A 140 -4.04 26.07 4.12
N ARG A 141 -4.34 26.90 5.13
CA ARG A 141 -5.11 26.50 6.31
C ARG A 141 -6.56 26.22 5.97
N ALA A 142 -7.19 27.04 5.12
CA ALA A 142 -8.55 26.79 4.66
C ALA A 142 -8.65 25.46 3.86
N VAL A 143 -7.67 25.15 3.00
CA VAL A 143 -7.58 23.85 2.31
C VAL A 143 -7.33 22.69 3.29
N GLN A 144 -6.58 22.92 4.37
CA GLN A 144 -6.38 21.92 5.43
C GLN A 144 -7.66 21.67 6.27
N GLU A 145 -8.41 22.71 6.62
CA GLU A 145 -9.74 22.62 7.25
C GLU A 145 -10.73 21.87 6.34
N ALA A 146 -10.78 22.27 5.07
CA ALA A 146 -11.57 21.63 4.02
C ALA A 146 -11.30 20.12 3.88
N LEU A 147 -10.03 19.70 3.89
CA LEU A 147 -9.63 18.29 3.85
C LEU A 147 -10.10 17.50 5.09
N VAL A 148 -10.26 18.13 6.25
CA VAL A 148 -10.78 17.48 7.47
C VAL A 148 -12.30 17.36 7.43
N ILE A 149 -13.00 18.39 6.96
CA ILE A 149 -14.47 18.44 6.85
C ILE A 149 -14.96 17.48 5.76
N GLY A 150 -14.44 17.65 4.53
CA GLY A 150 -14.70 16.78 3.39
C GLY A 150 -13.91 15.48 3.48
N SER A 151 -14.20 14.64 4.47
CA SER A 151 -13.40 13.44 4.78
C SER A 151 -13.40 12.39 3.67
N ALA A 152 -14.48 12.29 2.89
CA ALA A 152 -14.60 11.40 1.73
C ALA A 152 -14.31 12.08 0.38
N LEU A 153 -14.22 13.41 0.34
CA LEU A 153 -14.02 14.19 -0.88
C LEU A 153 -12.57 14.12 -1.39
N THR A 154 -12.42 14.02 -2.71
CA THR A 154 -11.21 14.46 -3.42
C THR A 154 -11.27 15.98 -3.54
N ILE A 155 -10.22 16.68 -3.11
CA ILE A 155 -10.13 18.14 -3.21
C ILE A 155 -9.10 18.47 -4.28
N LEU A 156 -9.51 19.30 -5.24
CA LEU A 156 -8.70 19.73 -6.36
C LEU A 156 -8.42 21.22 -6.22
N VAL A 157 -7.16 21.62 -6.16
CA VAL A 157 -6.80 23.03 -6.25
C VAL A 157 -6.61 23.39 -7.73
N HIS A 158 -7.39 24.36 -8.20
CA HIS A 158 -7.21 24.92 -9.53
C HIS A 158 -5.88 25.69 -9.55
N MET A 159 -4.93 25.34 -10.42
CA MET A 159 -3.61 25.99 -10.43
C MET A 159 -3.16 26.47 -11.82
N PRO A 160 -2.70 27.73 -11.91
CA PRO A 160 -1.69 28.17 -12.87
C PRO A 160 -0.63 27.13 -13.25
N MET A 161 -0.43 26.92 -14.56
CA MET A 161 0.86 26.46 -15.09
C MET A 161 1.91 27.55 -14.90
N TYR A 162 1.61 28.76 -15.39
CA TYR A 162 2.20 30.06 -15.09
C TYR A 162 1.12 31.14 -15.32
N ARG A 163 1.24 32.36 -14.76
CA ARG A 163 0.27 33.45 -15.02
C ARG A 163 0.62 34.24 -16.28
N GLU A 164 -0.31 34.36 -17.22
CA GLU A 164 -0.14 35.20 -18.43
C GLU A 164 -0.26 36.70 -18.07
N PRO A 165 0.40 37.61 -18.80
CA PRO A 165 0.28 39.04 -18.57
C PRO A 165 -1.10 39.56 -19.04
N PRO A 166 -1.79 40.43 -18.28
CA PRO A 166 -3.18 40.80 -18.57
C PRO A 166 -3.32 41.54 -19.90
N THR A 167 -4.02 40.92 -20.86
CA THR A 167 -4.25 41.44 -22.22
C THR A 167 -5.39 42.47 -22.29
N GLY A 168 -5.27 43.53 -21.49
CA GLY A 168 -6.10 44.74 -21.59
C GLY A 168 -7.47 44.69 -20.90
N GLN A 169 -7.55 45.36 -19.74
CA GLN A 169 -8.78 45.71 -18.99
C GLN A 169 -9.74 44.56 -18.63
N GLU A 170 -9.66 44.08 -17.39
CA GLU A 170 -10.70 44.27 -16.35
C GLU A 170 -10.09 43.92 -14.97
N VAL A 171 -10.88 43.84 -13.89
CA VAL A 171 -10.41 43.59 -12.51
C VAL A 171 -11.37 42.59 -11.86
N ASP A 172 -10.87 41.52 -11.23
CA ASP A 172 -11.69 40.44 -10.65
C ASP A 172 -12.67 40.98 -9.58
N GLU A 173 -13.98 40.79 -9.77
CA GLU A 173 -15.03 41.22 -8.82
C GLU A 173 -15.23 40.24 -7.65
N THR A 174 -14.13 39.91 -6.95
CA THR A 174 -14.18 39.26 -5.64
C THR A 174 -14.91 40.14 -4.60
N LEU A 175 -15.27 39.59 -3.44
CA LEU A 175 -15.71 40.40 -2.28
C LEU A 175 -14.75 41.56 -1.93
N SER A 176 -13.46 41.42 -2.27
CA SER A 176 -12.40 42.41 -2.06
C SER A 176 -12.39 43.57 -3.07
N SER A 177 -13.20 43.52 -4.13
CA SER A 177 -13.30 44.55 -5.19
C SER A 177 -14.22 45.73 -4.82
N ILE A 178 -15.14 45.52 -3.88
CA ILE A 178 -16.20 46.47 -3.49
C ILE A 178 -15.63 47.76 -2.87
N GLU A 179 -14.35 47.76 -2.45
CA GLU A 179 -13.61 48.96 -2.06
C GLU A 179 -12.81 49.55 -3.24
N GLU A 180 -13.23 50.73 -3.73
CA GLU A 180 -12.59 51.45 -4.85
C GLU A 180 -11.05 51.48 -4.76
N LYS A 181 -10.37 51.01 -5.82
CA LYS A 181 -8.94 51.24 -6.02
C LYS A 181 -8.66 51.89 -7.36
N ARG A 182 -7.92 52.99 -7.34
CA ARG A 182 -7.51 53.74 -8.53
C ARG A 182 -6.52 52.93 -9.37
N PRO A 183 -6.61 52.99 -10.71
CA PRO A 183 -5.67 52.29 -11.59
C PRO A 183 -4.25 52.81 -11.39
N THR A 184 -3.29 51.88 -11.34
CA THR A 184 -1.85 52.14 -11.26
C THR A 184 -1.21 51.69 -12.58
N PRO A 185 -0.26 52.43 -13.18
CA PRO A 185 0.25 52.09 -14.51
C PRO A 185 0.96 50.73 -14.57
N LEU A 186 0.74 49.97 -15.64
CA LEU A 186 1.47 48.73 -15.90
C LEU A 186 2.93 49.04 -16.24
N ALA A 187 3.83 48.80 -15.30
CA ALA A 187 5.24 48.58 -15.60
C ALA A 187 5.42 47.16 -16.12
N SER A 188 6.25 46.98 -17.15
CA SER A 188 6.59 45.66 -17.72
C SER A 188 7.42 44.83 -16.75
N LYS A 189 6.76 44.08 -15.85
CA LYS A 189 7.39 43.06 -15.01
C LYS A 189 7.83 41.87 -15.88
N GLU A 190 8.99 41.31 -15.53
CA GLU A 190 9.46 40.02 -16.04
C GLU A 190 8.55 38.89 -15.48
N ILE A 191 8.14 37.91 -16.30
CA ILE A 191 7.19 36.87 -15.90
C ILE A 191 7.92 35.76 -15.13
N ASP A 192 7.55 35.57 -13.86
CA ASP A 192 8.02 34.44 -13.05
C ASP A 192 7.23 33.16 -13.40
N LEU A 193 7.76 32.39 -14.35
CA LEU A 193 7.18 31.13 -14.82
C LEU A 193 7.00 30.08 -13.71
N PHE A 194 7.75 30.16 -12.60
CA PHE A 194 7.71 29.17 -11.52
C PHE A 194 6.89 29.61 -10.29
N ALA A 195 6.48 30.89 -10.21
CA ALA A 195 5.64 31.44 -9.14
C ALA A 195 4.41 30.56 -8.84
N ALA A 196 3.68 30.22 -9.90
CA ALA A 196 2.53 29.32 -9.93
C ALA A 196 2.80 27.97 -9.23
N TRP A 197 3.84 27.26 -9.69
CA TRP A 197 4.22 25.96 -9.14
C TRP A 197 4.74 26.07 -7.70
N ALA A 198 5.42 27.17 -7.35
CA ALA A 198 5.85 27.46 -5.99
C ALA A 198 4.67 27.70 -5.04
N SER A 199 3.60 28.36 -5.51
CA SER A 199 2.34 28.52 -4.77
C SER A 199 1.68 27.17 -4.49
N TRP A 200 1.53 26.31 -5.51
CA TRP A 200 1.04 24.94 -5.34
C TRP A 200 1.90 24.14 -4.36
N HIS A 201 3.23 24.17 -4.51
CA HIS A 201 4.16 23.48 -3.62
C HIS A 201 3.96 23.87 -2.15
N HIS A 202 3.70 25.15 -1.87
CA HIS A 202 3.39 25.63 -0.52
C HIS A 202 2.09 25.01 0.02
N VAL A 203 1.00 25.03 -0.77
CA VAL A 203 -0.31 24.48 -0.38
C VAL A 203 -0.20 22.98 -0.07
N ARG A 204 0.33 22.16 -0.98
CA ARG A 204 0.48 20.71 -0.72
C ARG A 204 1.47 20.40 0.40
N SER A 205 2.46 21.27 0.64
CA SER A 205 3.40 21.13 1.75
C SER A 205 2.78 21.44 3.11
N ALA A 206 1.89 22.43 3.20
CA ALA A 206 1.14 22.75 4.40
C ALA A 206 0.06 21.69 4.70
N CYS A 207 -0.55 21.13 3.65
CA CYS A 207 -1.49 20.01 3.74
C CYS A 207 -0.81 18.63 3.90
N SER A 208 0.49 18.60 4.25
CA SER A 208 1.27 17.37 4.49
C SER A 208 1.16 16.29 3.40
N TYR A 209 1.12 16.69 2.12
CA TYR A 209 1.06 15.78 0.96
C TYR A 209 -0.12 14.79 1.03
N ASN A 210 -1.28 15.25 1.51
CA ASN A 210 -2.49 14.44 1.63
C ASN A 210 -2.91 13.82 0.27
N LEU A 211 -3.10 12.49 0.25
CA LEU A 211 -3.41 11.71 -0.95
C LEU A 211 -4.80 11.99 -1.58
N ARG A 212 -5.62 12.84 -0.94
CA ARG A 212 -6.88 13.38 -1.48
C ARG A 212 -6.75 14.78 -2.10
N LEU A 213 -5.55 15.35 -2.18
CA LEU A 213 -5.30 16.70 -2.70
C LEU A 213 -4.63 16.67 -4.09
N TYR A 214 -5.33 17.16 -5.12
CA TYR A 214 -4.96 17.09 -6.55
C TYR A 214 -4.98 18.48 -7.22
N VAL A 215 -4.65 18.54 -8.52
CA VAL A 215 -4.62 19.76 -9.35
C VAL A 215 -5.55 19.67 -10.59
N GLY A 216 -6.16 20.81 -10.97
CA GLY A 216 -6.89 21.07 -12.24
C GLY A 216 -6.53 22.43 -12.87
N MET A 217 -6.95 22.76 -14.12
CA MET A 217 -6.35 23.87 -14.93
C MET A 217 -7.24 24.60 -16.03
N PHE A 218 -8.13 25.59 -15.72
CA PHE A 218 -9.16 26.31 -16.58
C PHE A 218 -9.05 27.88 -16.65
N LEU A 219 -9.47 28.61 -17.70
CA LEU A 219 -9.58 30.11 -17.70
C LEU A 219 -10.84 30.66 -18.43
N GLU A 220 -11.24 31.90 -18.11
CA GLU A 220 -12.54 32.59 -18.37
C GLU A 220 -12.97 32.95 -19.82
N PRO A 221 -14.27 33.28 -20.05
CA PRO A 221 -14.82 33.67 -21.35
C PRO A 221 -15.08 35.17 -21.59
N PHE A 222 -15.10 35.56 -22.87
CA PHE A 222 -15.23 36.93 -23.41
C PHE A 222 -16.60 37.63 -23.20
N ARG A 223 -16.63 38.98 -23.22
CA ARG A 223 -17.82 39.85 -23.00
C ARG A 223 -18.25 40.61 -24.28
N ASP A 224 -19.55 40.74 -24.54
CA ASP A 224 -20.10 41.56 -25.66
C ASP A 224 -20.23 43.05 -25.24
N PRO A 225 -19.67 44.01 -26.00
CA PRO A 225 -19.75 45.44 -25.68
C PRO A 225 -21.14 46.09 -25.84
N ASN A 226 -22.16 45.40 -26.37
CA ASN A 226 -23.49 45.99 -26.66
C ASN A 226 -24.59 45.64 -25.63
N ALA A 227 -24.32 44.81 -24.63
CA ALA A 227 -25.33 44.37 -23.65
C ALA A 227 -25.73 45.50 -22.68
N SER A 228 -26.94 46.07 -22.85
CA SER A 228 -27.45 47.15 -21.99
C SER A 228 -28.32 46.63 -20.83
N HIS A 229 -28.15 47.25 -19.66
CA HIS A 229 -28.94 47.09 -18.42
C HIS A 229 -28.73 45.81 -17.59
N GLY A 230 -28.00 45.95 -16.48
CA GLY A 230 -28.48 45.48 -15.17
C GLY A 230 -28.40 43.98 -14.86
N GLN A 231 -27.23 43.36 -14.99
CA GLN A 231 -26.98 42.00 -14.49
C GLN A 231 -25.60 41.94 -13.81
N LEU A 232 -25.56 41.39 -12.59
CA LEU A 232 -24.36 41.29 -11.75
C LEU A 232 -23.75 39.89 -11.95
N ILE A 233 -22.57 39.81 -12.57
CA ILE A 233 -21.93 38.54 -12.96
C ILE A 233 -20.47 38.60 -12.55
N ILE A 234 -20.01 37.60 -11.78
CA ILE A 234 -18.73 37.63 -11.06
C ILE A 234 -17.66 36.87 -11.83
N ALA A 235 -16.64 37.59 -12.30
CA ALA A 235 -15.42 37.06 -12.92
C ALA A 235 -14.39 36.65 -11.86
N ASN A 236 -13.68 35.54 -12.06
CA ASN A 236 -12.73 34.97 -11.12
C ASN A 236 -11.64 34.12 -11.80
N SER A 237 -10.42 34.65 -11.89
CA SER A 237 -9.29 34.06 -12.64
C SER A 237 -8.77 32.70 -12.11
N ALA A 238 -9.24 31.61 -12.71
CA ALA A 238 -8.60 30.28 -12.67
C ALA A 238 -7.37 30.23 -13.63
N LEU A 239 -6.73 29.06 -13.87
CA LEU A 239 -5.82 28.99 -15.03
C LEU A 239 -5.69 27.67 -15.85
N GLN A 240 -5.97 27.85 -17.14
CA GLN A 240 -5.77 27.11 -18.40
C GLN A 240 -4.58 26.13 -18.58
N ILE A 241 -4.67 25.28 -19.63
CA ILE A 241 -3.49 25.04 -20.49
C ILE A 241 -3.17 26.35 -21.24
N PRO A 242 -1.99 26.97 -21.05
CA PRO A 242 -1.72 28.30 -21.57
C PRO A 242 -1.62 28.32 -23.11
N ARG A 243 -2.13 29.38 -23.72
CA ARG A 243 -2.13 29.58 -25.19
C ARG A 243 -0.72 29.48 -25.79
N MET A 244 0.30 29.83 -25.01
CA MET A 244 1.72 29.62 -25.30
C MET A 244 2.30 28.58 -24.34
N MET A 245 2.74 27.43 -24.86
CA MET A 245 3.38 26.40 -24.03
C MET A 245 4.75 26.89 -23.48
N PRO A 246 5.01 26.77 -22.17
CA PRO A 246 6.27 27.21 -21.55
C PRO A 246 7.40 26.21 -21.79
N GLU A 247 8.60 26.52 -21.29
CA GLU A 247 9.78 25.63 -21.37
C GLU A 247 9.50 24.23 -20.81
N LYS A 248 10.13 23.19 -21.40
CA LYS A 248 9.93 21.79 -21.01
C LYS A 248 10.24 21.53 -19.52
N ASP A 249 11.18 22.26 -18.93
CA ASP A 249 11.50 22.21 -17.48
C ASP A 249 10.32 22.60 -16.57
N LEU A 250 9.34 23.36 -17.05
CA LEU A 250 8.09 23.62 -16.31
C LEU A 250 7.02 22.56 -16.62
N GLN A 251 6.97 22.07 -17.87
CA GLN A 251 6.06 20.98 -18.25
C GLN A 251 6.36 19.69 -17.45
N THR A 252 7.63 19.34 -17.24
CA THR A 252 8.00 18.16 -16.44
C THR A 252 7.70 18.33 -14.96
N ARG A 253 7.87 19.53 -14.39
CA ARG A 253 7.50 19.83 -13.00
C ARG A 253 6.02 19.54 -12.76
N TRP A 254 5.13 19.97 -13.65
CA TRP A 254 3.69 19.71 -13.56
C TRP A 254 3.32 18.25 -13.82
N PHE A 255 3.98 17.57 -14.77
CA PHE A 255 3.81 16.13 -15.02
C PHE A 255 4.12 15.25 -13.80
N ALA A 256 4.98 15.72 -12.89
CA ALA A 256 5.29 15.03 -11.62
C ALA A 256 4.24 15.25 -10.50
N GLU A 257 3.35 16.23 -10.63
CA GLU A 257 2.34 16.57 -9.62
C GLU A 257 1.09 15.64 -9.70
N PRO A 258 0.27 15.52 -8.64
CA PRO A 258 -0.99 14.77 -8.68
C PRO A 258 -2.07 15.52 -9.49
N LEU A 259 -1.94 15.47 -10.82
CA LEU A 259 -2.89 16.00 -11.79
C LEU A 259 -4.18 15.16 -11.84
N HIS A 260 -5.33 15.81 -12.03
CA HIS A 260 -6.63 15.15 -12.21
C HIS A 260 -7.44 15.72 -13.39
N TYR A 261 -7.33 17.02 -13.68
CA TYR A 261 -7.94 17.65 -14.86
C TYR A 261 -6.96 18.47 -15.68
N LEU A 262 -7.10 18.42 -17.00
CA LEU A 262 -6.56 19.35 -17.98
C LEU A 262 -7.74 20.11 -18.59
N THR A 263 -7.85 21.42 -18.34
CA THR A 263 -8.99 22.19 -18.86
C THR A 263 -8.56 23.08 -20.02
N MET A 264 -9.43 23.22 -21.02
CA MET A 264 -9.18 23.98 -22.25
C MET A 264 -10.35 24.93 -22.49
N GLY A 265 -10.08 26.24 -22.57
CA GLY A 265 -11.00 27.22 -23.10
C GLY A 265 -10.84 27.38 -24.62
N PRO A 266 -11.66 28.23 -25.27
CA PRO A 266 -11.60 28.46 -26.72
C PRO A 266 -10.25 29.06 -27.17
N GLU A 267 -9.58 29.84 -26.33
CA GLU A 267 -8.32 30.55 -26.59
C GLU A 267 -7.07 29.66 -26.70
N VAL A 268 -7.13 28.41 -26.22
CA VAL A 268 -6.09 27.39 -26.46
C VAL A 268 -6.07 26.96 -27.94
N PHE A 269 -7.24 26.98 -28.60
CA PHE A 269 -7.41 26.48 -29.95
C PHE A 269 -7.04 27.53 -31.00
N GLN A 270 -6.49 27.05 -32.11
CA GLN A 270 -6.09 27.83 -33.27
C GLN A 270 -6.91 27.35 -34.48
N THR A 271 -7.61 28.28 -35.14
CA THR A 271 -8.39 27.97 -36.33
C THR A 271 -7.47 27.59 -37.48
N ASN A 272 -7.65 26.40 -38.06
CA ASN A 272 -6.94 25.99 -39.27
C ASN A 272 -7.53 26.65 -40.53
N LYS A 273 -6.87 26.47 -41.71
CA LYS A 273 -7.35 27.05 -42.98
C LYS A 273 -8.79 26.67 -43.36
N SER A 274 -9.27 25.55 -42.87
CA SER A 274 -10.59 24.99 -43.17
C SER A 274 -11.67 25.41 -42.15
N GLY A 275 -11.32 26.30 -41.21
CA GLY A 275 -12.24 26.85 -40.20
C GLY A 275 -12.37 26.03 -38.91
N PHE A 276 -11.69 24.89 -38.78
CA PHE A 276 -11.81 24.01 -37.61
C PHE A 276 -10.83 24.41 -36.49
N PRO A 277 -11.21 24.25 -35.20
CA PRO A 277 -10.31 24.44 -34.07
C PRO A 277 -9.24 23.33 -34.04
N THR A 278 -8.00 23.70 -33.73
CA THR A 278 -6.87 22.76 -33.62
C THR A 278 -5.91 23.17 -32.50
N LEU A 279 -5.16 22.22 -31.94
CA LEU A 279 -4.13 22.49 -30.93
C LEU A 279 -2.73 22.44 -31.57
N SER A 280 -1.82 23.33 -31.18
CA SER A 280 -0.45 23.34 -31.72
C SER A 280 0.36 22.11 -31.26
N LYS A 281 1.38 21.70 -32.03
CA LYS A 281 2.13 20.44 -31.78
C LYS A 281 2.67 20.32 -30.34
N HIS A 282 3.11 21.41 -29.72
CA HIS A 282 3.57 21.41 -28.33
C HIS A 282 2.47 21.02 -27.30
N HIS A 283 1.20 21.36 -27.58
CA HIS A 283 0.05 20.92 -26.78
C HIS A 283 -0.22 19.43 -27.01
N GLN A 284 -0.20 18.99 -28.28
CA GLN A 284 -0.40 17.59 -28.67
C GLN A 284 0.63 16.68 -27.97
N GLU A 285 1.93 17.03 -28.02
CA GLU A 285 3.01 16.35 -27.30
C GLU A 285 2.75 16.22 -25.79
N MET A 286 2.29 17.30 -25.14
CA MET A 286 2.00 17.29 -23.70
C MET A 286 0.83 16.36 -23.39
N ILE A 287 -0.28 16.47 -24.12
CA ILE A 287 -1.46 15.61 -23.96
C ILE A 287 -1.08 14.14 -24.18
N PHE A 288 -0.31 13.83 -25.23
CA PHE A 288 0.19 12.49 -25.53
C PHE A 288 1.07 11.93 -24.41
N SER A 289 1.87 12.77 -23.75
CA SER A 289 2.68 12.38 -22.59
C SER A 289 1.81 12.13 -21.35
N TYR A 290 0.83 12.99 -21.09
CA TYR A 290 -0.02 12.95 -19.89
C TYR A 290 -1.03 11.78 -19.94
N MET A 291 -1.52 11.41 -21.13
CA MET A 291 -2.46 10.29 -21.30
C MET A 291 -1.83 8.90 -21.07
N LYS A 292 -0.50 8.83 -20.96
CA LYS A 292 0.26 7.63 -20.57
C LYS A 292 0.41 7.44 -19.06
N LEU A 293 -0.06 8.39 -18.24
CA LEU A 293 -0.14 8.24 -16.79
C LEU A 293 -1.17 7.16 -16.42
N LYS A 294 -0.82 6.28 -15.46
CA LYS A 294 -1.73 5.27 -14.87
C LYS A 294 -3.01 5.89 -14.32
N ALA A 295 -2.93 7.11 -13.80
CA ALA A 295 -4.06 7.99 -13.52
C ALA A 295 -4.02 9.15 -14.51
N ARG A 296 -4.48 8.91 -15.74
CA ARG A 296 -4.54 9.95 -16.78
C ARG A 296 -5.52 11.05 -16.36
N PRO A 297 -5.16 12.34 -16.47
CA PRO A 297 -6.08 13.43 -16.19
C PRO A 297 -7.21 13.43 -17.22
N TRP A 298 -8.40 13.84 -16.81
CA TRP A 298 -9.52 14.04 -17.72
C TRP A 298 -9.35 15.38 -18.44
N ILE A 299 -9.78 15.45 -19.71
CA ILE A 299 -9.93 16.72 -20.43
C ILE A 299 -11.27 17.33 -20.03
N LEU A 300 -11.27 18.62 -19.72
CA LEU A 300 -12.48 19.41 -19.52
C LEU A 300 -12.48 20.51 -20.58
N LEU A 301 -13.51 20.57 -21.41
CA LEU A 301 -13.77 21.71 -22.29
C LEU A 301 -14.62 22.73 -21.52
N CYS A 302 -14.23 24.00 -21.53
CA CYS A 302 -14.99 25.08 -20.91
C CYS A 302 -15.39 26.13 -21.93
N ASP A 303 -16.63 26.62 -21.82
CA ASP A 303 -17.18 27.72 -22.63
C ASP A 303 -17.05 27.48 -24.15
N VAL A 304 -17.07 26.18 -24.50
CA VAL A 304 -16.85 25.59 -25.81
C VAL A 304 -17.99 24.60 -26.07
N GLY A 305 -18.51 24.61 -27.31
CA GLY A 305 -19.56 23.70 -27.77
C GLY A 305 -20.99 24.28 -27.74
N PRO A 306 -22.00 23.49 -28.14
CA PRO A 306 -23.39 23.93 -28.17
C PRO A 306 -23.96 24.06 -26.76
N ASP A 307 -24.66 25.17 -26.53
CA ASP A 307 -25.43 25.48 -25.33
C ASP A 307 -26.41 24.36 -24.96
N ALA A 308 -26.22 23.77 -23.78
CA ALA A 308 -26.96 22.59 -23.32
C ALA A 308 -28.47 22.84 -23.14
N SER A 309 -28.92 24.09 -22.99
CA SER A 309 -30.35 24.43 -22.90
C SER A 309 -31.11 24.18 -24.21
N LYS A 310 -30.39 24.05 -25.34
CA LYS A 310 -30.97 23.85 -26.67
C LYS A 310 -31.28 22.39 -27.02
N PHE A 311 -30.96 21.44 -26.14
CA PHE A 311 -31.25 20.01 -26.34
C PHE A 311 -32.59 19.62 -25.69
N ASN A 312 -33.55 19.20 -26.52
CA ASN A 312 -34.83 18.65 -26.09
C ASN A 312 -34.78 17.11 -26.03
N ALA A 313 -35.44 16.52 -25.04
CA ALA A 313 -35.42 15.07 -24.79
C ALA A 313 -36.09 14.19 -25.88
N GLU A 314 -36.72 14.79 -26.88
CA GLU A 314 -37.36 14.06 -28.01
C GLU A 314 -36.41 13.84 -29.21
N ASP A 315 -35.28 14.56 -29.29
CA ASP A 315 -34.32 14.50 -30.41
C ASP A 315 -33.42 13.26 -30.36
N SER A 316 -34.06 12.10 -30.44
CA SER A 316 -33.50 10.74 -30.37
C SER A 316 -32.76 10.31 -31.65
N SER A 317 -32.22 11.26 -32.42
CA SER A 317 -31.68 11.06 -33.78
C SER A 317 -30.15 11.12 -33.89
N ILE A 318 -29.42 11.15 -32.76
CA ILE A 318 -27.96 11.04 -32.75
C ILE A 318 -27.54 9.57 -32.95
N PHE A 319 -26.57 9.35 -33.86
CA PHE A 319 -26.01 8.09 -34.34
C PHE A 319 -26.81 7.33 -35.43
N PRO A 320 -26.43 7.59 -36.70
CA PRO A 320 -26.01 6.51 -37.60
C PRO A 320 -24.51 6.62 -37.88
N VAL A 321 -23.75 5.56 -37.59
CA VAL A 321 -22.28 5.51 -37.78
C VAL A 321 -21.88 5.20 -39.26
N ALA A 322 -22.86 5.11 -40.16
CA ALA A 322 -22.69 4.47 -41.47
C ALA A 322 -22.07 5.35 -42.59
N ASP A 323 -22.29 6.67 -42.57
CA ASP A 323 -21.96 7.57 -43.68
C ASP A 323 -21.19 8.83 -43.21
N ARG A 324 -19.94 8.66 -42.75
CA ARG A 324 -18.98 9.75 -42.56
C ARG A 324 -17.79 9.58 -43.53
N PRO A 325 -17.41 10.60 -44.33
CA PRO A 325 -16.21 10.54 -45.16
C PRO A 325 -14.94 10.64 -44.30
N GLU A 326 -13.87 9.98 -44.71
CA GLU A 326 -12.59 9.97 -43.97
C GLU A 326 -11.88 11.33 -44.01
N MET A 327 -11.41 11.78 -42.85
CA MET A 327 -10.53 12.96 -42.73
C MET A 327 -9.06 12.52 -42.80
N THR A 328 -8.43 12.71 -43.95
CA THR A 328 -7.02 12.39 -44.20
C THR A 328 -6.07 13.53 -43.79
N GLU A 329 -4.79 13.20 -43.60
CA GLU A 329 -3.74 14.15 -43.19
C GLU A 329 -3.57 15.30 -44.21
N ASP A 330 -3.78 15.03 -45.51
CA ASP A 330 -3.72 16.01 -46.62
C ASP A 330 -4.70 17.19 -46.46
N ASN A 331 -5.75 17.06 -45.64
CA ASN A 331 -6.70 18.14 -45.39
C ASN A 331 -6.14 19.26 -44.48
N PHE A 332 -4.95 19.08 -43.88
CA PHE A 332 -4.43 19.95 -42.81
C PHE A 332 -3.00 20.46 -43.07
N PRO A 333 -2.84 21.70 -43.60
CA PRO A 333 -1.55 22.25 -43.99
C PRO A 333 -0.71 22.82 -42.83
N SER A 334 0.56 23.12 -43.11
CA SER A 334 1.59 23.44 -42.10
C SER A 334 1.52 24.85 -41.49
N LEU A 335 2.28 25.05 -40.40
CA LEU A 335 2.39 26.33 -39.66
C LEU A 335 2.85 27.54 -40.49
N ALA A 336 3.65 27.34 -41.53
CA ALA A 336 4.11 28.45 -42.39
C ALA A 336 3.00 29.06 -43.26
N ASP A 337 1.86 28.37 -43.33
CA ASP A 337 0.86 28.52 -44.38
C ASP A 337 -0.40 29.27 -43.89
N ALA A 338 -0.48 29.56 -42.58
CA ALA A 338 -1.64 30.14 -41.90
C ALA A 338 -1.74 31.69 -42.00
N ALA A 339 -0.90 32.35 -42.80
CA ALA A 339 -0.75 33.80 -42.81
C ALA A 339 -1.79 34.58 -43.67
N HIS A 340 -2.67 33.91 -44.40
CA HIS A 340 -3.52 34.56 -45.43
C HIS A 340 -5.01 34.19 -45.38
N ILE A 341 -5.80 35.17 -44.93
CA ILE A 341 -7.13 35.58 -45.45
C ILE A 341 -8.38 34.75 -45.07
N VAL A 342 -9.11 35.32 -44.11
CA VAL A 342 -10.59 35.55 -44.06
C VAL A 342 -11.56 34.40 -43.74
N THR A 343 -12.55 34.78 -42.94
CA THR A 343 -13.67 34.06 -42.33
C THR A 343 -14.76 33.57 -43.29
N ASN A 344 -15.43 32.47 -42.91
CA ASN A 344 -16.86 32.24 -43.19
C ASN A 344 -17.48 31.38 -42.08
N GLU A 345 -18.68 31.72 -41.63
CA GLU A 345 -19.43 30.95 -40.62
C GLU A 345 -20.40 29.97 -41.29
N SER A 346 -20.28 28.66 -41.03
CA SER A 346 -21.26 27.67 -41.47
C SER A 346 -21.24 26.39 -40.62
N GLY A 347 -21.58 26.52 -39.33
CA GLY A 347 -21.73 25.36 -38.44
C GLY A 347 -22.94 24.49 -38.79
N ARG A 348 -22.78 23.16 -38.73
CA ARG A 348 -23.91 22.21 -38.78
C ARG A 348 -24.56 22.09 -37.40
N PRO A 349 -25.87 21.81 -37.29
CA PRO A 349 -26.50 21.58 -35.99
C PRO A 349 -26.00 20.30 -35.31
N GLY A 350 -25.78 20.35 -33.99
CA GLY A 350 -25.77 19.16 -33.12
C GLY A 350 -24.41 18.53 -32.77
N VAL A 351 -23.27 19.00 -33.29
CA VAL A 351 -21.94 18.47 -32.92
C VAL A 351 -20.95 19.62 -32.72
N ASP A 352 -20.11 19.53 -31.70
CA ASP A 352 -19.02 20.48 -31.44
C ASP A 352 -17.75 20.10 -32.21
N ALA A 353 -17.22 21.05 -32.99
CA ALA A 353 -15.97 20.88 -33.74
C ALA A 353 -14.74 20.66 -32.84
N HIS A 354 -14.78 21.11 -31.57
CA HIS A 354 -13.70 20.88 -30.61
C HIS A 354 -13.71 19.44 -30.08
N MET A 355 -14.89 18.87 -29.86
CA MET A 355 -15.05 17.43 -29.57
C MET A 355 -14.56 16.57 -30.73
N GLU A 356 -14.98 16.85 -31.98
CA GLU A 356 -14.49 16.10 -33.15
C GLU A 356 -12.97 16.21 -33.33
N TYR A 357 -12.38 17.38 -33.03
CA TYR A 357 -10.92 17.53 -33.02
C TYR A 357 -10.23 16.71 -31.90
N LEU A 358 -10.83 16.59 -30.72
CA LEU A 358 -10.29 15.76 -29.64
C LEU A 358 -10.42 14.25 -29.93
N GLU A 359 -11.53 13.80 -30.51
CA GLU A 359 -11.70 12.42 -30.99
C GLU A 359 -10.68 12.09 -32.10
N TRP A 360 -10.45 13.03 -33.03
CA TRP A 360 -9.36 12.91 -34.00
C TRP A 360 -7.99 12.83 -33.30
N LEU A 361 -7.71 13.70 -32.32
CA LEU A 361 -6.43 13.72 -31.61
C LEU A 361 -6.18 12.44 -30.77
N GLU A 362 -7.24 11.79 -30.27
CA GLU A 362 -7.20 10.46 -29.66
C GLU A 362 -6.79 9.38 -30.69
N SER A 363 -7.31 9.45 -31.92
CA SER A 363 -6.92 8.53 -33.01
C SER A 363 -5.46 8.65 -33.45
N GLN A 364 -4.85 9.84 -33.28
CA GLN A 364 -3.46 10.11 -33.68
C GLN A 364 -2.42 9.73 -32.60
N GLN A 365 -2.83 9.12 -31.48
CA GLN A 365 -1.89 8.73 -30.43
C GLN A 365 -0.96 7.59 -30.89
N PRO A 366 0.35 7.65 -30.55
CA PRO A 366 1.25 6.55 -30.82
C PRO A 366 0.85 5.31 -29.98
N PRO A 367 0.96 4.09 -30.53
CA PRO A 367 0.66 2.87 -29.80
C PRO A 367 1.56 2.70 -28.56
N LEU A 368 1.03 2.06 -27.52
CA LEU A 368 1.79 1.73 -26.31
C LEU A 368 2.98 0.82 -26.64
N THR A 369 4.17 1.18 -26.14
CA THR A 369 5.36 0.32 -26.24
C THR A 369 5.25 -0.90 -25.32
N ALA A 370 6.15 -1.89 -25.47
CA ALA A 370 6.18 -3.07 -24.59
C ALA A 370 6.28 -2.69 -23.10
N LEU A 371 7.10 -1.68 -22.79
CA LEU A 371 7.25 -1.07 -21.47
C LEU A 371 5.96 -0.39 -20.96
N GLU A 372 5.06 0.04 -21.83
CA GLU A 372 3.82 0.76 -21.49
C GLU A 372 2.59 -0.16 -21.50
N SER A 373 2.78 -1.46 -21.74
CA SER A 373 1.74 -2.49 -21.65
C SER A 373 0.90 -2.39 -20.35
N PRO A 374 -0.41 -2.72 -20.38
CA PRO A 374 -1.29 -2.56 -19.21
C PRO A 374 -0.76 -3.23 -17.93
N THR A 375 -0.14 -4.40 -18.06
CA THR A 375 0.52 -5.12 -16.96
C THR A 375 1.59 -4.26 -16.30
N LEU A 376 2.57 -3.73 -17.05
CA LEU A 376 3.63 -2.90 -16.50
C LEU A 376 3.13 -1.51 -16.07
N THR A 377 2.09 -0.99 -16.71
CA THR A 377 1.49 0.31 -16.36
C THR A 377 0.80 0.27 -15.00
N SER A 378 0.34 -0.90 -14.54
CA SER A 378 -0.14 -1.08 -13.16
C SER A 378 0.93 -0.82 -12.08
N PHE A 379 2.22 -0.96 -12.41
CA PHE A 379 3.35 -0.71 -11.50
C PHE A 379 3.82 0.75 -11.45
N GLN A 380 3.29 1.65 -12.29
CA GLN A 380 3.71 3.07 -12.29
C GLN A 380 3.58 3.69 -10.89
N ASP A 381 4.70 4.25 -10.42
CA ASP A 381 4.91 4.88 -9.11
C ASP A 381 4.61 3.96 -7.89
N TRP A 382 4.52 2.64 -8.08
CA TRP A 382 4.19 1.71 -7.01
C TRP A 382 5.43 1.31 -6.19
N LEU A 383 5.37 1.57 -4.88
CA LEU A 383 6.43 1.29 -3.91
C LEU A 383 6.54 -0.20 -3.56
N GLN A 384 7.59 -0.86 -4.07
CA GLN A 384 7.96 -2.24 -3.79
C GLN A 384 9.21 -2.29 -2.90
N SER A 385 9.28 -3.24 -1.96
CA SER A 385 10.54 -3.52 -1.25
C SER A 385 11.56 -4.16 -2.21
N PRO A 386 12.85 -3.78 -2.17
CA PRO A 386 13.90 -4.48 -2.92
C PRO A 386 13.94 -5.95 -2.53
N LEU A 387 14.18 -6.83 -3.51
CA LEU A 387 14.36 -8.24 -3.24
C LEU A 387 15.69 -8.47 -2.48
N GLN A 388 15.77 -9.55 -1.70
CA GLN A 388 16.99 -9.96 -1.01
C GLN A 388 17.29 -11.44 -1.27
N PRO A 389 17.60 -11.86 -2.52
CA PRO A 389 17.67 -13.27 -2.88
C PRO A 389 18.77 -14.06 -2.15
N LEU A 390 19.76 -13.39 -1.55
CA LEU A 390 20.75 -14.05 -0.68
C LEU A 390 20.14 -14.54 0.65
N SER A 391 19.33 -13.69 1.28
CA SER A 391 18.68 -13.97 2.57
C SER A 391 17.47 -14.89 2.38
N ASP A 392 16.57 -14.51 1.48
CA ASP A 392 15.30 -15.19 1.24
C ASP A 392 15.40 -16.25 0.15
N ASN A 393 14.37 -17.09 0.00
CA ASN A 393 14.26 -18.03 -1.12
C ASN A 393 13.09 -17.59 -2.01
N LEU A 394 13.38 -17.09 -3.20
CA LEU A 394 12.38 -16.56 -4.12
C LEU A 394 11.34 -17.61 -4.53
N GLU A 395 10.12 -17.13 -4.78
CA GLU A 395 9.00 -17.92 -5.27
C GLU A 395 9.09 -18.21 -6.77
N SER A 396 8.36 -19.24 -7.24
CA SER A 396 8.32 -19.61 -8.65
C SER A 396 7.82 -18.45 -9.54
N ALA A 397 6.85 -17.66 -9.07
CA ALA A 397 6.31 -16.52 -9.81
C ALA A 397 7.35 -15.40 -9.99
N THR A 398 8.24 -15.18 -9.01
CA THR A 398 9.32 -14.18 -9.12
C THR A 398 10.30 -14.56 -10.23
N TYR A 399 10.73 -15.82 -10.29
CA TYR A 399 11.58 -16.33 -11.38
C TYR A 399 10.86 -16.26 -12.74
N GLU A 400 9.55 -16.43 -12.79
CA GLU A 400 8.77 -16.35 -14.03
C GLU A 400 8.69 -14.93 -14.60
N VAL A 401 8.57 -13.91 -13.73
CA VAL A 401 8.69 -12.50 -14.14
C VAL A 401 10.10 -12.21 -14.66
N PHE A 402 11.15 -12.71 -13.99
CA PHE A 402 12.53 -12.56 -14.47
C PHE A 402 12.76 -13.21 -15.84
N GLU A 403 12.18 -14.40 -16.06
CA GLU A 403 12.27 -15.17 -17.32
C GLU A 403 11.48 -14.55 -18.49
N GLY A 404 10.57 -13.62 -18.21
CA GLY A 404 9.82 -12.85 -19.21
C GLY A 404 10.64 -11.78 -19.95
N ASP A 405 11.87 -11.50 -19.54
CA ASP A 405 12.77 -10.52 -20.18
C ASP A 405 13.74 -11.20 -21.17
N PRO A 406 13.51 -11.10 -22.49
CA PRO A 406 14.42 -11.69 -23.47
C PRO A 406 15.76 -10.93 -23.54
N VAL A 407 15.72 -9.60 -23.44
CA VAL A 407 16.86 -8.68 -23.67
C VAL A 407 17.99 -8.99 -22.70
N LYS A 408 17.66 -9.21 -21.42
CA LYS A 408 18.62 -9.64 -20.40
C LYS A 408 19.34 -10.92 -20.83
N TYR A 409 18.61 -11.99 -21.12
CA TYR A 409 19.22 -13.29 -21.39
C TYR A 409 19.89 -13.39 -22.77
N ASP A 410 19.46 -12.59 -23.75
CA ASP A 410 20.13 -12.49 -25.05
C ASP A 410 21.49 -11.76 -24.91
N GLN A 411 21.58 -10.68 -24.11
CA GLN A 411 22.86 -10.02 -23.81
C GLN A 411 23.81 -10.93 -23.00
N TYR A 412 23.29 -11.72 -22.05
CA TYR A 412 24.11 -12.75 -21.38
C TYR A 412 24.54 -13.88 -22.33
N GLU A 413 23.73 -14.28 -23.31
CA GLU A 413 24.15 -15.25 -24.35
C GLU A 413 25.27 -14.68 -25.22
N ALA A 414 25.14 -13.43 -25.67
CA ALA A 414 26.16 -12.72 -26.44
C ALA A 414 27.50 -12.59 -25.67
N ALA A 415 27.45 -12.23 -24.39
CA ALA A 415 28.63 -12.14 -23.53
C ALA A 415 29.38 -13.49 -23.41
N VAL A 416 28.65 -14.60 -23.31
CA VAL A 416 29.24 -15.95 -23.23
C VAL A 416 29.74 -16.43 -24.60
N ILE A 417 29.04 -16.11 -25.69
CA ILE A 417 29.51 -16.37 -27.07
C ILE A 417 30.86 -15.69 -27.30
N GLU A 418 30.96 -14.41 -26.96
CA GLU A 418 32.18 -13.62 -27.17
C GLU A 418 33.33 -14.13 -26.30
N ALA A 419 33.08 -14.38 -25.01
CA ALA A 419 34.08 -14.94 -24.09
C ALA A 419 34.60 -16.31 -24.55
N LEU A 420 33.74 -17.21 -25.02
CA LEU A 420 34.15 -18.53 -25.54
C LEU A 420 34.87 -18.43 -26.89
N SER A 421 34.49 -17.46 -27.73
CA SER A 421 35.13 -17.21 -29.02
C SER A 421 36.55 -16.65 -28.85
N GLU A 422 36.73 -15.67 -27.96
CA GLU A 422 38.07 -15.15 -27.61
C GLU A 422 38.93 -16.23 -26.93
N TRP A 423 38.38 -17.05 -26.03
CA TRP A 423 39.11 -18.16 -25.39
C TRP A 423 39.69 -19.15 -26.42
N LYS A 424 38.93 -19.41 -27.49
CA LYS A 424 39.29 -20.29 -28.61
C LYS A 424 40.30 -19.64 -29.56
N GLU A 425 40.13 -18.36 -29.89
CA GLU A 425 41.03 -17.60 -30.77
C GLU A 425 42.41 -17.40 -30.12
N LEU A 426 42.45 -17.07 -28.83
CA LEU A 426 43.68 -16.91 -28.06
C LEU A 426 44.32 -18.24 -27.59
N GLY A 427 43.66 -19.38 -27.81
CA GLY A 427 44.17 -20.71 -27.44
C GLY A 427 44.39 -20.90 -25.94
N LEU A 428 43.57 -20.28 -25.09
CA LEU A 428 43.79 -20.22 -23.64
C LEU A 428 43.65 -21.60 -22.97
N PRO A 429 44.48 -21.92 -21.95
CA PRO A 429 44.43 -23.20 -21.25
C PRO A 429 43.09 -23.40 -20.53
N THR A 430 42.55 -24.62 -20.54
CA THR A 430 41.25 -24.95 -19.93
C THR A 430 41.41 -25.78 -18.65
N SER A 431 40.56 -25.54 -17.65
CA SER A 431 40.58 -26.22 -16.35
C SER A 431 40.27 -27.72 -16.43
N LYS A 432 39.70 -28.19 -17.55
CA LYS A 432 39.58 -29.61 -17.90
C LYS A 432 40.17 -29.85 -19.28
N GLN A 433 40.83 -31.00 -19.47
CA GLN A 433 41.52 -31.32 -20.73
C GLN A 433 40.53 -31.36 -21.91
N GLY A 434 40.64 -30.36 -22.81
CA GLY A 434 39.80 -30.24 -23.99
C GLY A 434 38.35 -29.83 -23.73
N ALA A 435 38.04 -29.19 -22.59
CA ALA A 435 36.74 -28.57 -22.34
C ALA A 435 36.85 -27.36 -21.40
N VAL A 436 36.20 -26.24 -21.75
CA VAL A 436 36.09 -25.05 -20.89
C VAL A 436 35.10 -25.32 -19.76
N VAL A 437 35.48 -25.08 -18.51
CA VAL A 437 34.61 -25.30 -17.35
C VAL A 437 33.85 -24.02 -17.01
N ILE A 438 32.52 -24.07 -17.16
CA ILE A 438 31.61 -22.96 -16.85
C ILE A 438 30.89 -23.25 -15.52
N ALA A 439 30.76 -22.25 -14.65
CA ALA A 439 29.87 -22.31 -13.50
C ALA A 439 28.84 -21.17 -13.55
N VAL A 440 27.56 -21.50 -13.39
CA VAL A 440 26.45 -20.54 -13.26
C VAL A 440 26.07 -20.47 -11.78
N ALA A 441 26.44 -19.38 -11.10
CA ALA A 441 26.24 -19.17 -9.67
C ALA A 441 25.00 -18.30 -9.43
N GLY A 442 24.04 -18.83 -8.65
CA GLY A 442 22.68 -18.27 -8.61
C GLY A 442 21.87 -18.73 -9.83
N SER A 443 21.88 -20.03 -10.12
CA SER A 443 21.27 -20.61 -11.33
C SER A 443 19.75 -20.40 -11.46
N GLY A 444 19.02 -20.13 -10.37
CA GLY A 444 17.57 -19.97 -10.36
C GLY A 444 16.86 -21.19 -10.95
N ARG A 445 15.89 -20.98 -11.85
CA ARG A 445 15.23 -22.09 -12.60
C ARG A 445 16.05 -22.57 -13.82
N GLY A 446 17.23 -22.01 -14.07
CA GLY A 446 18.17 -22.43 -15.13
C GLY A 446 18.16 -21.69 -16.49
N PRO A 447 17.65 -20.45 -16.65
CA PRO A 447 17.71 -19.77 -17.95
C PRO A 447 19.17 -19.57 -18.41
N LEU A 448 20.05 -19.03 -17.55
CA LEU A 448 21.46 -18.80 -17.86
C LEU A 448 22.26 -20.09 -18.13
N VAL A 449 21.90 -21.20 -17.48
CA VAL A 449 22.47 -22.53 -17.79
C VAL A 449 22.14 -22.93 -19.23
N THR A 450 20.89 -22.69 -19.65
CA THR A 450 20.45 -22.96 -21.02
C THR A 450 21.11 -22.03 -22.04
N ARG A 451 21.28 -20.74 -21.70
CA ARG A 451 21.99 -19.75 -22.54
C ARG A 451 23.47 -20.11 -22.70
N ALA A 452 24.17 -20.51 -21.62
CA ALA A 452 25.56 -20.94 -21.68
C ALA A 452 25.79 -22.19 -22.55
N LEU A 453 24.85 -23.15 -22.52
CA LEU A 453 24.89 -24.33 -23.39
C LEU A 453 24.73 -23.96 -24.88
N LYS A 454 23.80 -23.06 -25.22
CA LYS A 454 23.64 -22.53 -26.59
C LYS A 454 24.87 -21.78 -27.07
N ALA A 455 25.41 -20.89 -26.23
CA ALA A 455 26.60 -20.10 -26.55
C ALA A 455 27.81 -20.98 -26.87
N ALA A 456 27.98 -22.08 -26.15
CA ALA A 456 29.03 -23.06 -26.39
C ALA A 456 28.86 -23.84 -27.71
N GLU A 457 27.62 -24.22 -28.05
CA GLU A 457 27.28 -24.83 -29.33
C GLU A 457 27.55 -23.87 -30.50
N TYR A 458 27.13 -22.61 -30.37
CA TYR A 458 27.35 -21.56 -31.37
C TYR A 458 28.84 -21.22 -31.59
N ALA A 459 29.61 -21.04 -30.50
CA ALA A 459 31.06 -20.80 -30.59
C ALA A 459 31.85 -22.04 -31.07
N GLY A 460 31.22 -23.22 -31.10
CA GLY A 460 31.86 -24.50 -31.36
C GLY A 460 32.98 -24.78 -30.34
N VAL A 461 32.68 -24.59 -29.05
CA VAL A 461 33.58 -24.84 -27.92
C VAL A 461 32.98 -25.91 -27.04
N LYS A 462 33.75 -26.96 -26.73
CA LYS A 462 33.32 -27.99 -25.80
C LYS A 462 33.36 -27.44 -24.38
N VAL A 463 32.25 -27.55 -23.65
CA VAL A 463 32.10 -27.05 -22.28
C VAL A 463 31.72 -28.16 -21.30
N GLU A 464 31.99 -27.91 -20.02
CA GLU A 464 31.35 -28.58 -18.89
C GLU A 464 30.67 -27.53 -18.02
N VAL A 465 29.37 -27.69 -17.76
CA VAL A 465 28.57 -26.67 -17.06
C VAL A 465 28.19 -27.15 -15.66
N TRP A 466 28.44 -26.31 -14.67
CA TRP A 466 28.04 -26.48 -13.27
C TRP A 466 26.96 -25.47 -12.90
N ALA A 467 25.81 -25.93 -12.41
CA ALA A 467 24.70 -25.09 -11.97
C ALA A 467 24.68 -25.04 -10.44
N VAL A 468 25.05 -23.90 -9.86
CA VAL A 468 25.20 -23.70 -8.41
C VAL A 468 24.04 -22.86 -7.89
N GLU A 469 23.27 -23.40 -6.93
CA GLU A 469 22.06 -22.78 -6.39
C GLU A 469 21.89 -23.11 -4.89
N LYS A 470 21.49 -22.13 -4.07
CA LYS A 470 21.19 -22.34 -2.64
C LYS A 470 19.73 -22.72 -2.42
N ASN A 471 18.81 -22.15 -3.21
CA ASN A 471 17.38 -22.24 -3.01
C ASN A 471 16.92 -23.70 -3.22
N PRO A 472 16.42 -24.40 -2.18
CA PRO A 472 16.06 -25.81 -2.28
C PRO A 472 14.99 -26.09 -3.33
N ASN A 473 14.09 -25.13 -3.56
CA ASN A 473 12.97 -25.27 -4.49
C ASN A 473 13.46 -25.14 -5.94
N ALA A 474 14.29 -24.13 -6.20
CA ALA A 474 14.94 -23.92 -7.49
C ALA A 474 15.87 -25.11 -7.85
N TYR A 475 16.64 -25.63 -6.88
CA TYR A 475 17.47 -26.82 -7.07
C TYR A 475 16.68 -28.06 -7.55
N VAL A 476 15.50 -28.32 -6.98
CA VAL A 476 14.63 -29.44 -7.44
C VAL A 476 14.15 -29.22 -8.88
N TYR A 477 13.91 -27.97 -9.29
CA TYR A 477 13.59 -27.62 -10.67
C TYR A 477 14.80 -27.81 -11.60
N LEU A 478 15.99 -27.37 -11.21
CA LEU A 478 17.24 -27.54 -11.97
C LEU A 478 17.58 -29.03 -12.22
N LEU A 479 17.36 -29.92 -11.25
CA LEU A 479 17.51 -31.37 -11.45
C LEU A 479 16.59 -31.89 -12.57
N ARG A 480 15.33 -31.46 -12.57
CA ARG A 480 14.35 -31.83 -13.61
C ARG A 480 14.70 -31.22 -14.98
N GLN A 481 15.20 -29.98 -15.02
CA GLN A 481 15.68 -29.37 -16.26
C GLN A 481 16.89 -30.11 -16.84
N ASN A 482 17.80 -30.59 -15.98
CA ASN A 482 18.93 -31.39 -16.41
C ASN A 482 18.48 -32.73 -17.03
N GLU A 483 17.53 -33.42 -16.41
CA GLU A 483 16.94 -34.66 -16.94
C GLU A 483 16.20 -34.44 -18.26
N MET A 484 15.32 -33.42 -18.32
CA MET A 484 14.36 -33.25 -19.42
C MET A 484 14.89 -32.46 -20.62
N LEU A 485 15.68 -31.39 -20.41
CA LEU A 485 16.14 -30.51 -21.49
C LEU A 485 17.64 -30.57 -21.74
N TRP A 486 18.46 -30.64 -20.69
CA TRP A 486 19.93 -30.63 -20.87
C TRP A 486 20.53 -32.02 -21.12
N GLY A 487 19.76 -33.10 -20.93
CA GLY A 487 20.17 -34.48 -21.22
C GLY A 487 21.24 -35.03 -20.27
N GLY A 488 21.19 -34.64 -18.99
CA GLY A 488 22.15 -35.02 -17.96
C GLY A 488 23.53 -34.36 -18.07
N ARG A 489 23.70 -33.39 -18.98
CA ARG A 489 25.00 -32.76 -19.29
C ARG A 489 25.47 -31.69 -18.29
N VAL A 490 24.64 -31.31 -17.31
CA VAL A 490 24.95 -30.26 -16.33
C VAL A 490 25.15 -30.85 -14.94
N ASN A 491 26.19 -30.40 -14.23
CA ASN A 491 26.43 -30.75 -12.84
C ASN A 491 25.65 -29.80 -11.92
N VAL A 492 24.48 -30.21 -11.44
CA VAL A 492 23.62 -29.38 -10.56
C VAL A 492 23.99 -29.58 -9.09
N ILE A 493 24.34 -28.50 -8.38
CA ILE A 493 24.81 -28.53 -6.99
C ILE A 493 23.98 -27.61 -6.10
N LYS A 494 23.40 -28.17 -5.03
CA LYS A 494 22.76 -27.41 -3.96
C LYS A 494 23.79 -26.88 -2.96
N THR A 495 24.17 -25.61 -3.06
CA THR A 495 25.03 -24.93 -2.07
C THR A 495 24.91 -23.42 -2.19
N ASP A 496 25.20 -22.72 -1.08
CA ASP A 496 25.66 -21.34 -1.17
C ASP A 496 26.97 -21.30 -1.98
N MET A 497 27.05 -20.42 -2.97
CA MET A 497 28.23 -20.32 -3.85
C MET A 497 29.51 -19.99 -3.08
N ARG A 498 29.39 -19.28 -1.96
CA ARG A 498 30.49 -18.86 -1.09
C ARG A 498 31.07 -20.00 -0.25
N ALA A 499 30.37 -21.13 -0.18
CA ALA A 499 30.81 -22.37 0.45
C ALA A 499 31.26 -23.44 -0.59
N TRP A 500 31.09 -23.17 -1.89
CA TRP A 500 31.44 -24.15 -2.93
C TRP A 500 32.95 -24.24 -3.13
N LYS A 501 33.49 -25.46 -3.05
CA LYS A 501 34.94 -25.71 -3.21
C LYS A 501 35.38 -25.86 -4.67
N GLY A 502 34.44 -25.87 -5.62
CA GLY A 502 34.67 -26.00 -7.06
C GLY A 502 34.20 -27.34 -7.64
N PRO A 503 34.44 -27.58 -8.94
CA PRO A 503 34.17 -28.85 -9.63
C PRO A 503 34.87 -30.03 -8.95
N ILE A 504 34.24 -31.21 -8.87
CA ILE A 504 34.90 -32.42 -8.33
C ILE A 504 35.64 -33.12 -9.47
N VAL A 505 36.97 -33.26 -9.33
CA VAL A 505 37.84 -33.88 -10.34
C VAL A 505 38.05 -35.37 -10.06
N SER A 506 38.22 -35.74 -8.79
CA SER A 506 38.34 -37.13 -8.34
C SER A 506 37.93 -37.29 -6.88
N GLN A 507 37.50 -38.49 -6.48
CA GLN A 507 37.32 -38.85 -5.07
C GLN A 507 38.51 -39.72 -4.64
N SER A 508 39.22 -39.29 -3.60
CA SER A 508 40.31 -40.04 -2.96
C SER A 508 39.90 -40.49 -1.55
N PRO A 509 40.62 -41.44 -0.91
CA PRO A 509 40.36 -41.84 0.47
C PRO A 509 40.45 -40.66 1.46
N ASP A 510 41.31 -39.68 1.17
CA ASP A 510 41.53 -38.47 1.97
C ASP A 510 40.50 -37.34 1.66
N GLY A 511 39.63 -37.55 0.67
CA GLY A 511 38.54 -36.66 0.31
C GLY A 511 38.43 -36.35 -1.20
N PRO A 512 37.42 -35.56 -1.60
CA PRO A 512 37.27 -35.07 -2.97
C PRO A 512 38.34 -34.03 -3.32
N VAL A 513 38.97 -34.20 -4.49
CA VAL A 513 39.89 -33.24 -5.10
C VAL A 513 39.07 -32.28 -5.97
N TYR A 514 39.26 -30.98 -5.77
CA TYR A 514 38.51 -29.93 -6.45
C TYR A 514 39.32 -29.27 -7.57
N GLY A 515 38.65 -28.96 -8.68
CA GLY A 515 39.21 -28.29 -9.86
C GLY A 515 38.98 -26.78 -9.85
N ARG A 516 39.12 -26.18 -11.04
CA ARG A 516 38.90 -24.75 -11.29
C ARG A 516 37.79 -24.52 -12.32
N VAL A 517 37.29 -23.30 -12.36
CA VAL A 517 36.28 -22.80 -13.29
C VAL A 517 36.92 -21.77 -14.21
N ASP A 518 36.76 -21.94 -15.51
CA ASP A 518 37.31 -21.06 -16.55
C ASP A 518 36.43 -19.80 -16.73
N ILE A 519 35.10 -19.96 -16.73
CA ILE A 519 34.14 -18.86 -16.83
C ILE A 519 33.09 -18.98 -15.72
N LEU A 520 33.04 -17.97 -14.84
CA LEU A 520 32.01 -17.80 -13.84
C LEU A 520 30.92 -16.86 -14.40
N ILE A 521 29.67 -17.31 -14.37
CA ILE A 521 28.48 -16.55 -14.78
C ILE A 521 27.58 -16.38 -13.57
N SER A 522 27.05 -15.18 -13.36
CA SER A 522 26.06 -14.88 -12.31
C SER A 522 25.12 -13.78 -12.75
N GLU A 523 23.91 -13.77 -12.21
CA GLU A 523 22.96 -12.65 -12.32
C GLU A 523 22.40 -12.46 -10.91
N LEU A 524 22.95 -11.46 -10.21
CA LEU A 524 22.73 -11.13 -8.81
C LEU A 524 22.54 -9.61 -8.65
N LEU A 525 22.15 -8.93 -9.73
CA LEU A 525 22.17 -7.47 -9.79
C LEU A 525 20.82 -6.93 -9.32
N GLY A 526 20.84 -6.03 -8.33
CA GLY A 526 19.66 -5.24 -7.99
C GLY A 526 19.51 -4.01 -8.88
N SER A 527 18.43 -3.25 -8.68
CA SER A 527 18.18 -1.97 -9.37
C SER A 527 19.29 -0.90 -9.23
N PHE A 528 20.18 -1.04 -8.25
CA PHE A 528 21.36 -0.20 -8.03
C PHE A 528 22.68 -0.94 -8.33
N GLY A 529 22.61 -2.12 -8.96
CA GLY A 529 23.74 -3.01 -9.20
C GLY A 529 24.06 -3.85 -7.97
N ASP A 530 24.64 -3.24 -6.94
CA ASP A 530 25.20 -3.97 -5.79
C ASP A 530 24.23 -4.29 -4.64
N ASN A 531 23.00 -3.74 -4.65
CA ASN A 531 22.05 -3.80 -3.51
C ASN A 531 21.45 -5.19 -3.21
N GLU A 532 21.83 -6.22 -3.97
CA GLU A 532 21.47 -7.63 -3.73
C GLU A 532 22.70 -8.49 -3.32
N LEU A 533 23.76 -7.82 -2.84
CA LEU A 533 24.98 -8.42 -2.27
C LEU A 533 25.82 -9.21 -3.30
N SER A 534 25.73 -8.83 -4.58
CA SER A 534 26.56 -9.38 -5.66
C SER A 534 28.07 -9.34 -5.37
N PRO A 535 28.67 -8.22 -4.86
CA PRO A 535 30.10 -8.20 -4.52
C PRO A 535 30.48 -9.27 -3.47
N GLU A 536 29.71 -9.34 -2.38
CA GLU A 536 29.90 -10.27 -1.26
C GLU A 536 29.71 -11.74 -1.68
N CYS A 537 28.90 -11.99 -2.70
CA CYS A 537 28.70 -13.30 -3.30
C CYS A 537 29.88 -13.69 -4.21
N LEU A 538 30.27 -12.81 -5.13
CA LEU A 538 31.35 -13.06 -6.10
C LEU A 538 32.72 -13.18 -5.43
N ASP A 539 33.07 -12.30 -4.48
CA ASP A 539 34.25 -12.41 -3.62
C ASP A 539 34.32 -13.73 -2.84
N GLY A 540 33.15 -14.32 -2.57
CA GLY A 540 33.02 -15.57 -1.84
C GLY A 540 33.17 -16.83 -2.70
N ILE A 541 32.94 -16.77 -4.02
CA ILE A 541 33.17 -17.89 -4.96
C ILE A 541 34.47 -17.74 -5.76
N GLN A 542 35.05 -16.55 -5.87
CA GLN A 542 36.19 -16.27 -6.75
C GLN A 542 37.41 -17.19 -6.54
N HIS A 543 37.59 -17.81 -5.36
CA HIS A 543 38.64 -18.80 -5.12
C HIS A 543 38.57 -20.05 -6.01
N VAL A 544 37.43 -20.33 -6.68
CA VAL A 544 37.32 -21.44 -7.66
C VAL A 544 37.74 -21.04 -9.07
N VAL A 545 37.86 -19.74 -9.38
CA VAL A 545 38.15 -19.24 -10.73
C VAL A 545 39.61 -19.53 -11.12
N ALA A 546 39.80 -19.92 -12.38
CA ALA A 546 41.10 -20.24 -12.95
C ALA A 546 42.00 -19.00 -13.08
N LYS A 547 43.30 -19.17 -12.88
CA LYS A 547 44.29 -18.07 -12.90
C LYS A 547 45.41 -18.37 -13.90
N PRO A 548 45.91 -17.38 -14.65
CA PRO A 548 45.50 -15.96 -14.65
C PRO A 548 44.33 -15.63 -15.59
N HIS A 549 43.78 -16.62 -16.32
CA HIS A 549 42.91 -16.37 -17.48
C HIS A 549 41.40 -16.33 -17.20
N GLY A 550 40.94 -16.75 -16.01
CA GLY A 550 39.53 -16.93 -15.73
C GLY A 550 38.68 -15.65 -15.85
N ILE A 551 37.44 -15.83 -16.27
CA ILE A 551 36.50 -14.74 -16.60
C ILE A 551 35.34 -14.73 -15.59
N SER A 552 34.89 -13.52 -15.23
CA SER A 552 33.61 -13.28 -14.57
C SER A 552 32.65 -12.60 -15.56
N ILE A 553 31.39 -13.03 -15.55
CA ILE A 553 30.25 -12.40 -16.24
C ILE A 553 29.17 -12.18 -15.16
N PRO A 554 28.86 -10.92 -14.77
CA PRO A 554 29.42 -9.68 -15.30
C PRO A 554 30.90 -9.46 -14.97
N HIS A 555 31.56 -8.65 -15.81
CA HIS A 555 32.92 -8.17 -15.57
C HIS A 555 32.95 -6.93 -14.68
N SER A 556 32.04 -5.96 -14.86
CA SER A 556 31.88 -4.86 -13.91
C SER A 556 30.44 -4.33 -13.85
N TYR A 557 30.11 -3.61 -12.79
CA TYR A 557 28.84 -2.88 -12.67
C TYR A 557 28.96 -1.62 -11.81
N THR A 558 28.18 -0.61 -12.21
CA THR A 558 28.36 0.78 -11.81
C THR A 558 27.03 1.42 -11.41
N ALA A 559 26.90 1.74 -10.13
CA ALA A 559 25.75 2.41 -9.55
C ALA A 559 25.71 3.90 -9.99
N HIS A 560 24.54 4.37 -10.40
CA HIS A 560 24.29 5.73 -10.90
C HIS A 560 23.09 6.36 -10.20
N MET A 561 23.15 7.66 -9.89
CA MET A 561 22.03 8.36 -9.25
C MET A 561 21.71 9.73 -9.88
N SER A 562 20.47 10.20 -9.68
CA SER A 562 20.05 11.58 -9.95
C SER A 562 18.99 12.04 -8.93
N PRO A 563 19.04 13.28 -8.41
CA PRO A 563 17.99 13.85 -7.57
C PRO A 563 16.70 14.08 -8.38
N ILE A 564 15.56 13.67 -7.82
CA ILE A 564 14.25 13.80 -8.48
C ILE A 564 13.18 14.46 -7.60
N SER A 565 12.22 15.09 -8.27
CA SER A 565 10.93 15.45 -7.71
C SER A 565 9.94 14.32 -8.02
N THR A 566 9.28 13.77 -6.99
CA THR A 566 8.13 12.87 -7.16
C THR A 566 7.19 13.01 -5.94
N PRO A 567 6.36 14.07 -5.92
CA PRO A 567 5.52 14.39 -4.76
C PRO A 567 4.49 13.31 -4.43
N LYS A 568 4.02 12.56 -5.44
CA LYS A 568 3.13 11.40 -5.29
C LYS A 568 3.78 10.28 -4.46
N VAL A 569 4.94 9.79 -4.89
CA VAL A 569 5.69 8.72 -4.19
C VAL A 569 6.13 9.19 -2.79
N TYR A 570 6.49 10.47 -2.65
CA TYR A 570 6.79 11.07 -1.35
C TYR A 570 5.56 11.08 -0.40
N GLY A 571 4.37 11.42 -0.92
CA GLY A 571 3.11 11.36 -0.18
C GLY A 571 2.77 9.95 0.29
N ASP A 572 2.94 8.94 -0.57
CA ASP A 572 2.73 7.53 -0.22
C ASP A 572 3.68 7.06 0.89
N ILE A 573 4.98 7.41 0.82
CA ILE A 573 5.95 7.11 1.89
C ILE A 573 5.59 7.87 3.18
N LEU A 574 5.17 9.13 3.08
CA LEU A 574 4.76 9.92 4.25
C LEU A 574 3.53 9.33 4.94
N ALA A 575 2.53 8.87 4.18
CA ALA A 575 1.37 8.15 4.71
C ALA A 575 1.78 6.83 5.37
N ARG A 576 2.64 6.02 4.71
CA ARG A 576 3.19 4.77 5.29
C ARG A 576 3.98 5.02 6.57
N SER A 577 4.67 6.16 6.70
CA SER A 577 5.53 6.45 7.85
C SER A 577 4.80 6.56 9.20
N ALA A 578 3.47 6.74 9.18
CA ALA A 578 2.63 6.69 10.37
C ALA A 578 2.50 5.26 10.96
N THR A 579 2.65 4.23 10.11
CA THR A 579 2.62 2.80 10.50
C THR A 579 3.99 2.12 10.45
N GLU A 580 4.89 2.61 9.60
CA GLU A 580 6.23 2.06 9.37
C GLU A 580 7.29 3.16 9.58
N PRO A 581 7.83 3.33 10.81
CA PRO A 581 8.76 4.42 11.12
C PRO A 581 10.06 4.41 10.28
N THR A 582 10.40 3.28 9.67
CA THR A 582 11.55 3.07 8.79
C THR A 582 11.32 3.45 7.33
N ALA A 583 10.10 3.81 6.90
CA ALA A 583 9.79 3.98 5.48
C ALA A 583 10.65 5.03 4.72
N PHE A 584 11.18 6.02 5.44
CA PHE A 584 12.14 7.02 4.92
C PHE A 584 13.62 6.63 5.05
N ASP A 585 13.93 5.58 5.80
CA ASP A 585 15.27 5.01 5.97
C ASP A 585 15.45 3.74 5.09
N THR A 586 14.36 3.25 4.46
CA THR A 586 14.28 2.13 3.51
C THR A 586 14.37 2.63 2.05
N PRO A 587 15.21 2.03 1.18
CA PRO A 587 15.15 2.25 -0.27
C PRO A 587 14.05 1.39 -0.89
N TRP A 588 13.37 1.91 -1.93
CA TRP A 588 12.23 1.24 -2.58
C TRP A 588 12.51 0.96 -4.05
N VAL A 589 12.15 -0.21 -4.57
CA VAL A 589 12.07 -0.42 -6.03
C VAL A 589 10.75 0.17 -6.50
N VAL A 590 10.80 1.03 -7.53
CA VAL A 590 9.64 1.78 -8.01
C VAL A 590 9.76 1.95 -9.52
N ARG A 591 8.70 1.64 -10.28
CA ARG A 591 8.58 2.11 -11.67
C ARG A 591 8.24 3.61 -11.66
N LEU A 592 9.23 4.44 -11.32
CA LEU A 592 9.12 5.89 -11.31
C LEU A 592 8.64 6.36 -12.69
N TYR A 593 7.53 7.09 -12.73
CA TYR A 593 6.93 7.59 -13.97
C TYR A 593 6.44 9.03 -13.81
N ALA A 594 5.66 9.34 -12.77
CA ALA A 594 5.32 10.72 -12.39
C ALA A 594 6.50 11.34 -11.62
N LEU A 595 7.51 11.79 -12.37
CA LEU A 595 8.75 12.34 -11.84
C LEU A 595 9.28 13.51 -12.68
N ASP A 596 10.11 14.33 -12.05
CA ASP A 596 10.89 15.38 -12.71
C ASP A 596 12.36 15.34 -12.26
N PHE A 597 13.29 15.44 -13.21
CA PHE A 597 14.73 15.43 -12.95
C PHE A 597 15.21 16.84 -12.61
N VAL A 598 15.27 17.11 -11.30
CA VAL A 598 15.52 18.45 -10.73
C VAL A 598 16.81 19.10 -11.24
N CYS A 599 17.82 18.29 -11.56
CA CYS A 599 19.11 18.76 -12.04
C CYS A 599 19.25 18.70 -13.58
N GLN A 600 20.10 19.56 -14.10
CA GLN A 600 20.38 19.70 -15.52
C GLN A 600 21.79 19.22 -15.86
N ARG A 601 21.98 18.73 -17.09
CA ARG A 601 23.28 18.39 -17.64
C ARG A 601 24.04 19.68 -17.99
N VAL A 602 25.22 19.88 -17.40
CA VAL A 602 26.08 21.05 -17.64
C VAL A 602 27.51 20.62 -17.99
N PRO A 603 28.35 21.47 -18.61
CA PRO A 603 29.74 21.11 -18.91
C PRO A 603 30.49 20.64 -17.65
N GLY A 604 31.01 19.42 -17.69
CA GLY A 604 31.73 18.79 -16.57
C GLY A 604 30.86 18.17 -15.47
N ARG A 605 29.52 18.27 -15.51
CA ARG A 605 28.61 17.60 -14.56
C ARG A 605 27.37 17.04 -15.27
N ALA A 606 27.24 15.72 -15.32
CA ALA A 606 26.08 15.05 -15.87
C ALA A 606 24.85 15.13 -14.94
N ARG A 607 23.64 14.99 -15.50
CA ARG A 607 22.36 14.89 -14.77
C ARG A 607 22.32 13.63 -13.90
N PHE A 608 22.87 12.54 -14.41
CA PHE A 608 23.06 11.27 -13.72
C PHE A 608 24.56 11.12 -13.44
N GLN A 609 24.95 10.81 -12.20
CA GLN A 609 26.35 10.70 -11.81
C GLN A 609 26.62 9.32 -11.20
N GLN A 610 27.81 8.78 -11.50
CA GLN A 610 28.31 7.52 -10.93
C GLN A 610 28.55 7.68 -9.43
N ALA A 611 28.02 6.75 -8.64
CA ALA A 611 28.30 6.64 -7.21
C ALA A 611 29.58 5.86 -6.97
N TRP A 612 29.67 4.65 -7.55
CA TRP A 612 30.80 3.74 -7.44
C TRP A 612 30.70 2.61 -8.48
N GLU A 613 31.77 1.84 -8.61
CA GLU A 613 31.85 0.63 -9.44
C GLU A 613 32.39 -0.56 -8.64
N PHE A 614 32.04 -1.76 -9.08
CA PHE A 614 32.63 -3.03 -8.68
C PHE A 614 33.07 -3.79 -9.93
N SER A 615 34.22 -4.46 -9.86
CA SER A 615 34.81 -5.18 -11.01
C SER A 615 35.28 -6.56 -10.57
N HIS A 616 35.04 -7.57 -11.40
CA HIS A 616 35.24 -8.98 -11.12
C HIS A 616 36.05 -9.66 -12.24
N PRO A 617 37.00 -10.55 -11.94
CA PRO A 617 37.47 -10.90 -10.59
C PRO A 617 38.26 -9.77 -9.90
N ILE A 618 38.14 -9.65 -8.57
CA ILE A 618 38.91 -8.68 -7.76
C ILE A 618 40.42 -9.01 -7.72
N PRO A 619 41.31 -8.01 -7.50
CA PRO A 619 42.77 -8.23 -7.48
C PRO A 619 43.24 -9.25 -6.43
N GLU A 620 44.34 -9.96 -6.73
CA GLU A 620 44.92 -10.97 -5.84
C GLU A 620 45.38 -10.41 -4.49
N SER A 621 45.87 -9.17 -4.48
CA SER A 621 46.22 -8.44 -3.25
C SER A 621 45.01 -8.19 -2.37
N THR A 622 43.82 -8.00 -2.94
CA THR A 622 42.56 -7.89 -2.20
C THR A 622 42.18 -9.26 -1.62
N LEU A 623 42.19 -10.33 -2.43
CA LEU A 623 41.95 -11.70 -1.94
C LEU A 623 42.86 -12.11 -0.77
N ALA A 624 44.17 -11.85 -0.88
CA ALA A 624 45.12 -12.18 0.19
C ALA A 624 44.81 -11.44 1.50
N ASN A 625 44.35 -10.18 1.40
CA ASN A 625 43.90 -9.40 2.56
C ASN A 625 42.57 -9.90 3.15
N ILE A 626 41.67 -10.48 2.34
CA ILE A 626 40.42 -11.11 2.79
C ILE A 626 40.73 -12.40 3.55
N ASP A 627 41.51 -13.30 2.94
CA ASP A 627 41.81 -14.62 3.54
C ASP A 627 42.63 -14.51 4.84
N ALA A 628 43.57 -13.56 4.91
CA ALA A 628 44.31 -13.24 6.14
C ALA A 628 43.43 -12.69 7.29
N ARG A 629 42.21 -12.22 6.99
CA ARG A 629 41.20 -11.82 8.00
C ARG A 629 40.25 -12.97 8.33
N ARG A 630 39.91 -13.82 7.35
CA ARG A 630 39.04 -15.01 7.56
C ARG A 630 39.65 -16.03 8.52
N SER A 631 40.98 -16.13 8.61
CA SER A 631 41.68 -17.09 9.47
C SER A 631 41.52 -16.89 11.00
N GLY A 632 40.75 -15.89 11.44
CA GLY A 632 40.44 -15.66 12.87
C GLY A 632 39.13 -16.30 13.38
N GLY A 633 38.28 -16.85 12.51
CA GLY A 633 36.93 -17.33 12.87
C GLY A 633 36.77 -18.86 12.88
N THR A 634 36.05 -19.40 13.87
CA THR A 634 35.72 -20.84 13.94
C THR A 634 34.61 -21.23 12.95
N MET A 635 34.88 -22.16 12.05
CA MET A 635 33.84 -22.74 11.18
C MET A 635 32.98 -23.78 11.92
N GLY A 636 31.66 -23.59 11.91
CA GLY A 636 30.72 -24.59 12.42
C GLY A 636 29.28 -24.06 12.54
N GLY A 637 28.47 -24.22 11.50
CA GLY A 637 27.05 -23.85 11.53
C GLY A 637 26.38 -23.97 10.17
N GLY A 638 25.41 -24.86 10.03
CA GLY A 638 24.60 -24.98 8.82
C GLY A 638 23.37 -24.09 8.89
N GLY A 639 23.40 -22.93 8.22
CA GLY A 639 22.23 -22.08 8.02
C GLY A 639 22.49 -20.58 8.12
N GLY A 640 22.45 -19.88 6.97
CA GLY A 640 22.15 -18.45 6.80
C GLY A 640 23.03 -17.36 7.43
N SER A 641 23.71 -17.62 8.55
CA SER A 641 24.25 -16.54 9.39
C SER A 641 25.61 -16.02 8.93
N MET A 642 25.67 -14.71 8.67
CA MET A 642 26.88 -13.96 8.32
C MET A 642 27.84 -13.71 9.51
N ALA A 643 27.52 -14.23 10.71
CA ALA A 643 28.19 -13.87 11.97
C ALA A 643 29.72 -14.12 12.03
N GLY A 644 30.29 -14.94 11.14
CA GLY A 644 31.73 -15.23 11.10
C GLY A 644 32.62 -14.22 10.36
N ALA A 645 32.06 -13.22 9.67
CA ALA A 645 32.77 -12.42 8.66
C ALA A 645 33.24 -11.02 9.11
N ALA A 646 33.45 -10.79 10.41
CA ALA A 646 33.83 -9.48 10.94
C ALA A 646 35.14 -8.95 10.34
N GLY A 647 35.08 -7.86 9.57
CA GLY A 647 36.23 -7.24 8.90
C GLY A 647 36.62 -7.87 7.55
N ALA A 648 36.00 -8.98 7.13
CA ALA A 648 36.43 -9.71 5.92
C ALA A 648 35.98 -9.04 4.61
N ASN A 649 34.89 -8.27 4.62
CA ASN A 649 34.28 -7.65 3.43
C ASN A 649 34.36 -6.10 3.45
N ASP A 650 35.20 -5.52 4.31
CA ASP A 650 35.33 -4.05 4.46
C ASP A 650 35.65 -3.34 3.13
N HIS A 651 36.37 -4.01 2.23
CA HIS A 651 36.78 -3.50 0.93
C HIS A 651 35.62 -3.24 -0.04
N ASN A 652 34.41 -3.74 0.26
CA ASN A 652 33.18 -3.45 -0.50
C ASN A 652 32.37 -2.28 0.06
N SER A 653 32.74 -1.72 1.22
CA SER A 653 32.16 -0.45 1.66
C SER A 653 32.51 0.67 0.68
N ARG A 654 31.60 1.62 0.49
CA ARG A 654 31.76 2.74 -0.45
C ARG A 654 31.35 4.05 0.20
N TYR A 655 31.96 5.13 -0.27
CA TYR A 655 31.56 6.49 0.02
C TYR A 655 31.74 7.32 -1.26
N CYS A 656 30.73 8.10 -1.62
CA CYS A 656 30.82 9.07 -2.69
C CYS A 656 30.25 10.42 -2.25
N HIS A 657 30.86 11.50 -2.78
CA HIS A 657 30.31 12.85 -2.74
C HIS A 657 30.09 13.32 -4.18
N VAL A 658 28.85 13.62 -4.54
CA VAL A 658 28.46 14.06 -5.90
C VAL A 658 27.72 15.39 -5.84
N THR A 659 27.98 16.27 -6.81
CA THR A 659 27.38 17.61 -6.88
C THR A 659 26.54 17.77 -8.13
N PHE A 660 25.24 17.98 -7.97
CA PHE A 660 24.30 18.28 -9.05
C PHE A 660 24.06 19.79 -9.17
N VAL A 661 23.71 20.25 -10.38
CA VAL A 661 23.46 21.66 -10.68
C VAL A 661 21.98 21.86 -11.06
N CYS A 662 21.36 22.87 -10.46
CA CYS A 662 19.97 23.25 -10.66
C CYS A 662 19.89 24.72 -11.09
N ARG A 663 19.22 25.01 -12.23
CA ARG A 663 19.06 26.37 -12.78
C ARG A 663 17.60 26.86 -12.83
N SER A 664 16.64 25.96 -12.72
CA SER A 664 15.23 26.28 -12.48
C SER A 664 14.92 26.19 -10.97
N GLN A 665 13.79 26.75 -10.52
CA GLN A 665 13.31 26.49 -9.17
C GLN A 665 12.80 25.04 -9.08
N GLY A 666 13.02 24.37 -7.94
CA GLY A 666 12.63 22.96 -7.79
C GLY A 666 12.67 22.41 -6.37
N VAL A 667 12.17 21.18 -6.20
CA VAL A 667 12.16 20.45 -4.93
C VAL A 667 12.61 19.02 -5.17
N THR A 668 13.58 18.55 -4.38
CA THR A 668 14.04 17.15 -4.40
C THR A 668 13.35 16.39 -3.27
N HIS A 669 12.67 15.30 -3.64
CA HIS A 669 11.96 14.40 -2.73
C HIS A 669 12.76 13.13 -2.40
N GLY A 670 13.69 12.76 -3.27
CA GLY A 670 14.58 11.61 -3.12
C GLY A 670 15.51 11.48 -4.32
N LEU A 671 16.30 10.40 -4.34
CA LEU A 671 17.25 10.10 -5.41
C LEU A 671 16.75 8.87 -6.18
N ALA A 672 16.67 9.00 -7.50
CA ALA A 672 16.47 7.85 -8.37
C ALA A 672 17.83 7.19 -8.63
N GLY A 673 17.93 5.90 -8.34
CA GLY A 673 19.10 5.07 -8.54
C GLY A 673 18.90 4.06 -9.68
N TYR A 674 19.99 3.83 -10.41
CA TYR A 674 20.08 3.01 -11.61
C TYR A 674 21.42 2.28 -11.62
N PHE A 675 21.64 1.38 -12.57
CA PHE A 675 22.94 0.74 -12.79
C PHE A 675 23.28 0.59 -14.27
N GLU A 676 24.57 0.38 -14.53
CA GLU A 676 25.07 -0.22 -15.77
C GLU A 676 25.96 -1.41 -15.42
N SER A 677 26.10 -2.37 -16.34
CA SER A 677 27.04 -3.47 -16.20
C SER A 677 27.71 -3.79 -17.54
N THR A 678 29.04 -3.86 -17.54
CA THR A 678 29.80 -4.54 -18.60
C THR A 678 29.72 -6.04 -18.29
N LEU A 679 28.95 -6.78 -19.09
CA LEU A 679 28.86 -8.23 -19.00
C LEU A 679 30.19 -8.86 -19.44
N TYR A 680 30.74 -8.38 -20.56
CA TYR A 680 32.04 -8.80 -21.07
C TYR A 680 32.75 -7.69 -21.86
N GLU A 681 34.08 -7.68 -21.84
CA GLU A 681 34.93 -6.79 -22.64
C GLU A 681 36.06 -7.60 -23.30
N PRO A 682 36.14 -7.66 -24.65
CA PRO A 682 37.20 -8.37 -25.37
C PRO A 682 38.59 -7.79 -25.09
N LYS A 683 39.58 -8.69 -24.94
CA LYS A 683 40.99 -8.36 -24.71
C LYS A 683 41.79 -8.31 -26.03
N LEU A 684 41.28 -8.94 -27.09
CA LEU A 684 41.83 -8.85 -28.45
C LEU A 684 41.87 -7.40 -28.97
N GLU A 685 43.03 -6.95 -29.44
CA GLU A 685 43.21 -5.56 -29.93
C GLU A 685 42.28 -5.22 -31.11
N SER A 686 41.89 -6.21 -31.91
CA SER A 686 40.95 -6.07 -33.04
C SER A 686 39.50 -5.79 -32.63
N ARG A 687 39.11 -6.12 -31.39
CA ARG A 687 37.74 -5.98 -30.85
C ARG A 687 37.68 -5.15 -29.57
N ARG A 688 38.82 -4.63 -29.10
CA ARG A 688 38.97 -3.86 -27.85
C ARG A 688 38.01 -2.68 -27.81
N GLY A 689 37.18 -2.62 -26.76
CA GLY A 689 36.14 -1.60 -26.57
C GLY A 689 34.76 -1.97 -27.14
N GLN A 690 34.61 -3.11 -27.84
CA GLN A 690 33.30 -3.68 -28.19
C GLN A 690 32.72 -4.42 -26.98
N LYS A 691 32.34 -3.66 -25.95
CA LYS A 691 31.76 -4.19 -24.71
C LYS A 691 30.35 -4.78 -24.96
N VAL A 692 30.06 -5.91 -24.34
CA VAL A 692 28.68 -6.40 -24.16
C VAL A 692 28.18 -5.84 -22.85
N GLU A 693 27.11 -5.04 -22.88
CA GLU A 693 26.63 -4.27 -21.73
C GLU A 693 25.12 -4.41 -21.50
N ILE A 694 24.70 -4.22 -20.25
CA ILE A 694 23.31 -3.93 -19.87
C ILE A 694 23.21 -2.63 -19.06
N SER A 695 22.07 -1.93 -19.15
CA SER A 695 21.92 -0.59 -18.57
C SER A 695 20.47 -0.28 -18.22
N THR A 696 20.21 0.21 -17.00
CA THR A 696 18.95 0.86 -16.62
C THR A 696 19.06 2.39 -16.63
N HIS A 697 20.20 2.95 -17.05
CA HIS A 697 20.47 4.39 -17.03
C HIS A 697 19.61 5.12 -18.08
N PRO A 698 18.76 6.11 -17.72
CA PRO A 698 17.78 6.69 -18.65
C PRO A 698 18.37 7.30 -19.94
N GLU A 699 19.52 7.98 -19.89
CA GLU A 699 20.17 8.50 -21.12
C GLU A 699 20.90 7.43 -21.98
N ARG A 700 20.85 6.14 -21.61
CA ARG A 700 21.62 5.05 -22.26
C ARG A 700 20.87 3.71 -22.45
N ILE A 701 19.72 3.52 -21.78
CA ILE A 701 18.91 2.29 -21.88
C ILE A 701 18.52 1.97 -23.32
N ASP A 702 18.03 2.94 -24.10
CA ASP A 702 17.63 2.73 -25.51
C ASP A 702 18.79 2.30 -26.43
N GLN A 703 20.04 2.53 -26.04
CA GLN A 703 21.23 2.13 -26.78
C GLN A 703 21.74 0.74 -26.38
N LYS A 704 21.68 0.38 -25.09
CA LYS A 704 22.31 -0.83 -24.53
C LYS A 704 21.32 -1.95 -24.19
N SER A 705 20.08 -1.61 -23.85
CA SER A 705 19.09 -2.50 -23.25
C SER A 705 17.66 -2.04 -23.52
N LYS A 706 17.39 -1.63 -24.77
CA LYS A 706 16.06 -1.20 -25.21
C LYS A 706 15.03 -2.31 -24.92
N ASP A 707 13.86 -1.91 -24.43
CA ASP A 707 12.74 -2.80 -24.09
C ASP A 707 13.04 -3.85 -22.97
N MET A 708 14.14 -3.71 -22.21
CA MET A 708 14.47 -4.53 -21.04
C MET A 708 13.54 -4.21 -19.85
N ILE A 709 13.04 -5.24 -19.14
CA ILE A 709 11.97 -5.11 -18.13
C ILE A 709 12.33 -5.64 -16.74
N SER A 710 13.45 -6.34 -16.57
CA SER A 710 13.83 -7.03 -15.32
C SER A 710 14.00 -6.12 -14.10
N TRP A 711 14.28 -4.83 -14.31
CA TRP A 711 14.61 -3.88 -13.25
C TRP A 711 13.87 -2.56 -13.44
N PHE A 712 13.01 -2.22 -12.47
CA PHE A 712 12.61 -0.83 -12.27
C PHE A 712 13.68 -0.08 -11.46
N PRO A 713 13.76 1.27 -11.56
CA PRO A 713 14.68 2.06 -10.74
C PRO A 713 14.51 1.83 -9.24
N ILE A 714 15.57 2.10 -8.47
CA ILE A 714 15.48 2.23 -7.01
C ILE A 714 15.24 3.69 -6.62
N PHE A 715 14.58 3.93 -5.50
CA PHE A 715 14.30 5.25 -4.95
C PHE A 715 14.80 5.35 -3.51
N PHE A 716 15.70 6.29 -3.27
CA PHE A 716 16.20 6.65 -1.94
C PHE A 716 15.45 7.91 -1.45
N PRO A 717 14.42 7.79 -0.60
CA PRO A 717 13.64 8.93 -0.16
C PRO A 717 14.44 9.87 0.78
N LEU A 718 14.18 11.17 0.71
CA LEU A 718 14.74 12.14 1.66
C LEU A 718 13.71 12.48 2.74
N LYS A 719 14.00 12.16 4.00
CA LYS A 719 13.15 12.47 5.17
C LYS A 719 12.84 13.96 5.35
N VAL A 720 13.69 14.83 4.80
CA VAL A 720 13.45 16.28 4.66
C VAL A 720 13.68 16.66 3.20
N ARG A 721 12.63 17.14 2.54
CA ARG A 721 12.69 17.64 1.15
C ARG A 721 13.66 18.81 1.03
N LEU A 722 14.44 18.84 -0.05
CA LEU A 722 15.38 19.94 -0.34
C LEU A 722 14.79 20.88 -1.38
N MET A 723 14.82 22.19 -1.12
CA MET A 723 14.26 23.21 -2.01
C MET A 723 15.37 23.99 -2.70
N ALA A 724 15.45 23.86 -4.03
CA ALA A 724 16.42 24.55 -4.87
C ALA A 724 15.83 25.91 -5.30
N PHE A 725 16.40 26.99 -4.77
CA PHE A 725 16.08 28.36 -5.14
C PHE A 725 17.17 28.94 -6.04
N VAL A 726 16.77 29.52 -7.16
CA VAL A 726 17.63 30.32 -8.02
C VAL A 726 17.23 31.79 -7.84
N CYS A 727 18.14 32.60 -7.31
CA CYS A 727 17.87 34.02 -7.08
C CYS A 727 17.86 34.80 -8.41
N ILE A 728 16.68 35.10 -8.94
CA ILE A 728 16.50 36.17 -9.92
C ILE A 728 16.96 37.50 -9.27
N PRO A 729 17.80 38.32 -9.93
CA PRO A 729 18.42 39.49 -9.31
C PRO A 729 17.49 40.72 -9.25
N SER A 730 16.37 40.62 -8.52
CA SER A 730 15.59 41.79 -8.12
C SER A 730 16.40 42.69 -7.18
N ALA A 731 16.44 43.99 -7.44
CA ALA A 731 17.34 44.91 -6.75
C ALA A 731 17.01 45.06 -5.24
N GLY A 732 17.87 44.51 -4.38
CA GLY A 732 17.97 44.89 -2.95
C GLY A 732 17.76 43.79 -1.91
N SER A 733 17.30 42.59 -2.27
CA SER A 733 16.92 41.54 -1.30
C SER A 733 17.95 40.39 -1.19
N THR A 734 18.62 40.29 -0.04
CA THR A 734 19.41 39.10 0.33
C THR A 734 18.52 38.05 1.01
N ALA A 735 17.94 37.14 0.23
CA ALA A 735 17.27 35.95 0.77
C ALA A 735 18.28 35.03 1.49
N ARG A 736 17.83 34.34 2.55
CA ARG A 736 18.61 33.39 3.33
C ARG A 736 17.83 32.07 3.38
N LEU A 737 18.49 30.94 3.13
CA LEU A 737 17.84 29.62 3.21
C LEU A 737 17.30 29.38 4.64
N THR A 738 15.99 29.13 4.77
CA THR A 738 15.31 28.89 6.05
C THR A 738 14.57 27.56 6.03
N ASN A 739 15.02 26.59 6.83
CA ASN A 739 14.23 25.40 7.11
C ASN A 739 13.08 25.79 8.06
N GLY A 740 11.84 25.69 7.57
CA GLY A 740 10.66 26.14 8.30
C GLY A 740 10.20 25.16 9.39
N ASN A 741 10.73 25.30 10.60
CA ASN A 741 10.05 24.87 11.82
C ASN A 741 9.50 26.11 12.53
N ILE A 742 8.18 26.15 12.76
CA ILE A 742 7.54 27.25 13.49
C ILE A 742 7.56 26.93 14.98
N GLY A 743 8.40 27.65 15.72
CA GLY A 743 8.46 27.67 17.18
C GLY A 743 9.12 28.97 17.61
N ALA A 744 8.47 29.74 18.47
CA ALA A 744 8.92 31.08 18.82
C ALA A 744 9.95 31.05 19.95
N ASP A 745 11.01 31.85 19.82
CA ASP A 745 11.51 32.69 20.92
C ASP A 745 12.42 33.82 20.41
N LEU A 746 12.46 34.93 21.14
CA LEU A 746 13.20 36.15 20.80
C LEU A 746 14.37 36.40 21.74
N VAL A 747 15.61 36.49 21.22
CA VAL A 747 16.68 37.35 21.76
C VAL A 747 17.80 37.52 20.71
N PRO A 748 18.36 38.73 20.49
CA PRO A 748 19.41 38.95 19.51
C PRO A 748 20.82 38.87 20.13
N SER A 749 21.76 38.17 19.47
CA SER A 749 23.20 38.40 19.67
C SER A 749 23.98 38.23 18.36
N ARG A 750 25.08 38.99 18.23
CA ARG A 750 25.97 38.97 17.05
C ARG A 750 27.24 38.20 17.40
N HIS A 751 27.59 37.14 16.66
CA HIS A 751 28.98 36.82 16.32
C HIS A 751 29.06 35.88 15.10
N ARG A 752 30.20 35.90 14.39
CA ARG A 752 30.51 35.00 13.27
C ARG A 752 31.24 33.76 13.80
N THR A 753 30.61 32.59 13.70
CA THR A 753 31.27 31.28 13.83
C THR A 753 30.66 30.29 12.83
N ARG A 754 31.50 29.50 12.16
CA ARG A 754 31.05 28.34 11.36
C ARG A 754 30.64 27.23 12.34
N SER A 755 29.35 27.09 12.62
CA SER A 755 28.83 25.95 13.39
C SER A 755 28.60 24.74 12.49
N LYS A 756 29.13 23.57 12.87
CA LYS A 756 28.80 22.28 12.24
C LYS A 756 27.49 21.77 12.82
N TYR A 757 26.37 21.98 12.14
CA TYR A 757 25.12 21.28 12.46
C TYR A 757 25.12 19.86 11.88
N VAL A 758 25.72 18.93 12.61
CA VAL A 758 25.53 17.50 12.37
C VAL A 758 24.14 17.13 12.87
N ALA A 759 23.22 16.80 11.96
CA ALA A 759 21.94 16.18 12.32
C ALA A 759 22.23 14.81 12.96
N ALA A 760 21.97 14.67 14.26
CA ALA A 760 22.48 13.57 15.07
C ALA A 760 21.67 12.27 14.89
N ASN A 761 21.81 11.61 13.74
CA ASN A 761 21.18 10.31 13.44
C ASN A 761 21.86 9.16 14.22
N ARG A 762 21.74 9.18 15.56
CA ARG A 762 22.32 8.20 16.51
C ARG A 762 21.34 7.80 17.62
N ARG A 763 20.28 7.08 17.25
CA ARG A 763 19.47 6.16 18.10
C ARG A 763 18.59 5.27 17.20
N HIS A 764 17.90 4.30 17.80
CA HIS A 764 17.25 3.12 17.17
C HIS A 764 18.28 2.08 16.66
N GLN A 765 18.33 0.81 17.11
CA GLN A 765 17.33 -0.23 17.44
C GLN A 765 16.69 -0.93 16.23
N SER A 766 16.89 -2.25 16.19
CA SER A 766 16.21 -3.30 15.42
C SER A 766 15.77 -2.96 13.98
N VAL A 767 16.64 -3.29 13.02
CA VAL A 767 16.26 -3.75 11.67
C VAL A 767 16.72 -5.21 11.57
N SER A 768 16.03 -6.05 10.80
CA SER A 768 16.32 -7.49 10.66
C SER A 768 17.73 -7.77 10.14
N ALA A 769 18.37 -8.82 10.67
CA ALA A 769 19.73 -9.20 10.29
C ALA A 769 19.78 -9.75 8.85
N GLY A 770 20.37 -8.97 7.94
CA GLY A 770 20.62 -9.38 6.55
C GLY A 770 20.70 -8.22 5.55
N ALA A 771 20.00 -7.11 5.81
CA ALA A 771 19.89 -6.00 4.87
C ALA A 771 21.16 -5.13 4.78
N GLU A 772 21.47 -4.66 3.58
CA GLU A 772 22.54 -3.71 3.34
C GLU A 772 22.12 -2.28 3.74
N ARG A 773 23.02 -1.52 4.40
CA ARG A 773 22.70 -0.18 4.90
C ARG A 773 23.34 0.93 4.07
N TYR A 774 22.51 1.61 3.29
CA TYR A 774 22.84 2.91 2.72
C TYR A 774 22.54 4.03 3.72
N ILE A 775 23.36 5.07 3.71
CA ILE A 775 23.12 6.33 4.44
C ILE A 775 23.33 7.47 3.45
N VAL A 776 22.26 8.24 3.21
CA VAL A 776 22.26 9.41 2.32
C VAL A 776 22.15 10.67 3.16
N THR A 777 23.08 11.60 2.97
CA THR A 777 22.98 12.98 3.45
C THR A 777 23.00 13.90 2.24
N ALA A 778 22.09 14.88 2.17
CA ALA A 778 22.03 15.82 1.05
C ALA A 778 21.89 17.26 1.56
N HIS A 779 22.55 18.18 0.86
CA HIS A 779 22.68 19.59 1.22
C HIS A 779 22.42 20.47 -0.01
N GLY A 780 21.79 21.62 0.19
CA GLY A 780 21.54 22.61 -0.87
C GLY A 780 22.33 23.88 -0.57
N ASP A 781 23.23 24.28 -1.48
CA ASP A 781 24.17 25.38 -1.27
C ASP A 781 24.15 26.34 -2.49
N ALA A 782 24.14 27.65 -2.23
CA ALA A 782 24.01 28.68 -3.27
C ALA A 782 25.35 29.38 -3.50
N GLN A 783 26.16 28.88 -4.44
CA GLN A 783 27.50 29.42 -4.71
C GLN A 783 27.47 30.55 -5.74
N CYS A 784 28.09 31.68 -5.37
CA CYS A 784 28.23 32.84 -6.25
C CYS A 784 29.59 32.78 -6.95
N ALA A 785 29.62 32.40 -8.23
CA ALA A 785 30.84 32.23 -9.00
C ALA A 785 31.50 33.59 -9.33
N MET A 786 32.45 34.03 -8.50
CA MET A 786 33.29 35.18 -8.83
C MET A 786 34.33 34.80 -9.90
N ARG A 787 33.99 35.05 -11.16
CA ARG A 787 34.95 35.30 -12.24
C ARG A 787 34.68 36.67 -12.87
N SER A 788 35.73 37.31 -13.36
CA SER A 788 35.77 38.75 -13.60
C SER A 788 35.38 39.13 -15.04
N GLU A 789 34.09 39.07 -15.36
CA GLU A 789 33.52 39.68 -16.58
C GLU A 789 32.26 40.50 -16.26
N PRO A 790 32.03 41.65 -16.92
CA PRO A 790 31.00 42.62 -16.53
C PRO A 790 29.61 42.35 -17.13
N LEU A 791 29.13 41.09 -17.11
CA LEU A 791 27.79 40.72 -17.58
C LEU A 791 27.12 39.70 -16.64
N GLY A 792 25.96 40.08 -16.10
CA GLY A 792 24.91 39.19 -15.55
C GLY A 792 25.35 37.99 -14.69
N CYS A 793 25.70 38.23 -13.41
CA CYS A 793 26.03 37.16 -12.47
C CYS A 793 24.81 36.30 -12.08
N LYS A 794 24.49 35.29 -12.90
CA LYS A 794 23.52 34.23 -12.56
C LYS A 794 24.10 33.35 -11.46
N ARG A 795 23.36 33.15 -10.36
CA ARG A 795 23.71 32.19 -9.30
C ARG A 795 23.11 30.83 -9.62
N GLU A 796 23.94 29.81 -9.75
CA GLU A 796 23.47 28.42 -9.86
C GLU A 796 23.23 27.84 -8.46
N ALA A 797 22.19 27.02 -8.30
CA ALA A 797 21.96 26.27 -7.07
C ALA A 797 22.65 24.90 -7.16
N LEU A 798 23.37 24.52 -6.11
CA LEU A 798 24.03 23.22 -6.00
C LEU A 798 23.27 22.30 -5.06
N ILE A 799 23.19 21.02 -5.43
CA ILE A 799 22.75 19.94 -4.54
C ILE A 799 23.95 19.01 -4.35
N ASP A 800 24.57 19.07 -3.18
CA ASP A 800 25.68 18.22 -2.77
C ASP A 800 25.14 17.01 -2.00
N ILE A 801 25.60 15.80 -2.35
CA ILE A 801 25.09 14.54 -1.81
C ILE A 801 26.26 13.66 -1.36
N GLU A 802 26.26 13.31 -0.08
CA GLU A 802 27.11 12.31 0.54
C GLU A 802 26.32 10.99 0.65
N MET A 803 26.83 9.91 0.07
CA MET A 803 26.23 8.58 0.19
C MET A 803 27.26 7.55 0.66
N HIS A 804 26.91 6.80 1.70
CA HIS A 804 27.71 5.70 2.24
C HIS A 804 27.01 4.36 2.02
N LYS A 805 27.74 3.37 1.51
CA LYS A 805 27.42 1.93 1.62
C LYS A 805 28.20 1.37 2.81
N ALA A 806 27.50 0.92 3.85
CA ALA A 806 28.11 0.42 5.08
C ALA A 806 27.92 -1.11 5.23
N VAL A 807 28.97 -1.88 4.95
CA VAL A 807 29.01 -3.34 5.19
C VAL A 807 29.23 -3.58 6.69
N LYS A 808 28.16 -3.48 7.49
CA LYS A 808 28.28 -3.52 8.96
C LYS A 808 27.34 -4.50 9.65
N LEU A 809 27.88 -5.69 9.92
CA LEU A 809 27.32 -6.61 10.91
C LEU A 809 27.31 -5.92 12.29
N VAL A 810 26.12 -5.78 12.88
CA VAL A 810 25.96 -5.33 14.27
C VAL A 810 25.86 -6.59 15.15
N PRO A 811 26.79 -6.81 16.09
CA PRO A 811 26.63 -7.89 17.07
C PRO A 811 25.48 -7.55 18.02
N GLU A 812 24.56 -8.48 18.21
CA GLU A 812 23.65 -8.46 19.35
C GLU A 812 24.43 -8.79 20.64
N ASN A 813 25.16 -7.79 21.17
CA ASN A 813 25.52 -7.61 22.59
C ASN A 813 26.56 -6.48 22.74
N ALA A 814 26.09 -5.23 22.84
CA ALA A 814 26.91 -4.05 23.11
C ALA A 814 26.20 -3.06 24.04
N GLY A 815 25.74 -3.55 25.19
CA GLY A 815 24.78 -2.86 26.07
C GLY A 815 25.17 -2.69 27.53
N CYS A 816 26.46 -2.83 27.91
CA CYS A 816 26.89 -2.64 29.31
C CYS A 816 28.29 -2.02 29.43
N ALA A 817 28.33 -0.69 29.57
CA ALA A 817 29.47 0.09 30.05
C ALA A 817 28.92 1.31 30.81
N SER A 818 28.69 1.24 32.14
CA SER A 818 29.66 1.19 33.25
C SER A 818 30.06 2.58 33.77
N ALA A 819 29.43 3.03 34.86
CA ALA A 819 29.88 4.12 35.72
C ALA A 819 29.17 4.06 37.08
N PRO A 820 29.78 4.50 38.20
CA PRO A 820 31.17 4.29 38.60
C PRO A 820 31.27 3.54 39.96
N SER A 821 32.48 3.33 40.47
CA SER A 821 32.76 2.52 41.67
C SER A 821 32.40 3.18 43.01
N ALA A 822 31.85 2.39 43.95
CA ALA A 822 31.79 2.71 45.39
C ALA A 822 32.15 1.47 46.25
N ALA A 823 32.85 1.71 47.35
CA ALA A 823 33.75 0.78 48.03
C ALA A 823 33.16 -0.33 48.93
N ALA A 824 34.02 -1.36 49.15
CA ALA A 824 34.35 -2.01 50.43
C ALA A 824 33.68 -3.35 50.88
N SER A 825 34.55 -4.22 51.42
CA SER A 825 34.31 -5.46 52.21
C SER A 825 33.67 -6.67 51.51
N GLY A 826 34.00 -7.93 51.85
CA GLY A 826 35.12 -8.41 52.68
C GLY A 826 34.96 -9.87 53.17
N GLY A 827 36.00 -10.71 53.02
CA GLY A 827 36.07 -12.11 53.50
C GLY A 827 35.32 -13.12 52.60
N SER A 828 35.86 -14.23 52.08
CA SER A 828 36.82 -15.26 52.54
C SER A 828 36.19 -16.53 53.17
N ARG A 829 36.20 -17.65 52.42
CA ARG A 829 36.73 -18.98 52.82
C ARG A 829 36.53 -20.06 51.73
N ARG A 830 37.49 -20.99 51.65
CA ARG A 830 37.43 -22.33 51.00
C ARG A 830 37.44 -23.40 52.13
N PRO A 831 37.61 -24.73 51.90
CA PRO A 831 37.32 -25.62 50.75
C PRO A 831 36.45 -26.86 51.15
N GLY A 832 36.19 -27.82 50.23
CA GLY A 832 35.69 -29.17 50.58
C GLY A 832 35.60 -30.17 49.40
N TRP A 833 36.22 -31.36 49.54
CA TRP A 833 36.28 -32.54 48.65
C TRP A 833 36.78 -33.75 49.51
N PRO A 834 36.78 -35.05 49.09
CA PRO A 834 36.21 -35.73 47.91
C PRO A 834 35.55 -37.15 48.15
N GLY A 835 34.96 -37.76 47.09
CA GLY A 835 35.39 -39.11 46.57
C GLY A 835 34.71 -40.47 46.96
N ALA A 836 34.19 -41.19 45.93
CA ALA A 836 33.92 -42.67 45.78
C ALA A 836 33.56 -42.98 44.28
N GLY A 837 33.47 -44.19 43.66
CA GLY A 837 33.75 -45.62 44.00
C GLY A 837 32.50 -46.53 43.98
N GLU A 838 32.32 -47.68 43.28
CA GLU A 838 33.02 -48.49 42.23
C GLU A 838 31.94 -49.34 41.45
N ARG A 839 32.32 -50.07 40.35
CA ARG A 839 31.62 -51.23 39.68
C ARG A 839 30.54 -50.96 38.59
N ARG A 840 30.30 -51.85 37.59
CA ARG A 840 31.17 -52.70 36.70
C ARG A 840 30.33 -53.45 35.61
N ASP A 841 30.81 -53.44 34.36
CA ASP A 841 30.80 -54.49 33.29
C ASP A 841 29.53 -55.24 32.73
N ARG A 842 29.43 -55.24 31.37
CA ARG A 842 29.01 -56.32 30.39
C ARG A 842 27.54 -56.59 29.90
N GLU A 843 27.22 -56.03 28.73
CA GLU A 843 27.02 -56.68 27.38
C GLU A 843 25.80 -57.60 26.97
N PRO A 844 25.50 -57.78 25.63
CA PRO A 844 24.16 -58.06 25.05
C PRO A 844 24.00 -59.41 24.26
N PRO A 845 22.99 -59.62 23.37
CA PRO A 845 23.22 -59.59 21.89
C PRO A 845 22.00 -59.25 20.95
N THR A 846 22.10 -59.55 19.63
CA THR A 846 21.21 -59.18 18.48
C THR A 846 21.06 -60.37 17.45
N SER A 847 20.50 -60.37 16.21
CA SER A 847 20.10 -59.37 15.17
C SER A 847 19.26 -60.00 13.99
N ARG A 848 18.82 -59.18 12.98
CA ARG A 848 18.52 -59.52 11.53
C ARG A 848 17.26 -60.35 11.15
N ALA A 849 16.78 -60.48 9.89
CA ALA A 849 16.72 -59.63 8.64
C ALA A 849 15.87 -60.32 7.51
N GLU A 850 15.76 -59.71 6.29
CA GLU A 850 15.43 -60.29 4.95
C GLU A 850 13.96 -60.67 4.55
N THR A 851 13.54 -60.94 3.27
CA THR A 851 13.52 -60.14 1.99
C THR A 851 12.42 -60.66 0.98
N GLN A 852 12.13 -59.92 -0.12
CA GLN A 852 11.58 -60.34 -1.47
C GLN A 852 10.04 -60.36 -1.80
N GLN A 853 9.72 -60.61 -3.10
CA GLN A 853 8.53 -60.27 -3.94
C GLN A 853 8.41 -61.34 -5.10
N PRO A 854 7.54 -61.29 -6.16
CA PRO A 854 6.22 -60.63 -6.45
C PRO A 854 5.17 -61.50 -7.26
N ASP A 855 4.04 -60.89 -7.68
CA ASP A 855 3.51 -60.83 -9.10
C ASP A 855 2.20 -61.55 -9.63
N LYS A 856 1.55 -60.84 -10.59
CA LYS A 856 0.67 -61.21 -11.77
C LYS A 856 -0.83 -61.68 -11.72
N ARG A 857 -1.67 -60.88 -12.41
CA ARG A 857 -2.89 -61.17 -13.27
C ARG A 857 -4.17 -61.73 -12.59
N GLY A 858 -5.42 -61.38 -12.99
CA GLY A 858 -5.97 -60.37 -13.93
C GLY A 858 -7.36 -60.76 -14.50
N VAL A 859 -8.18 -59.79 -15.02
CA VAL A 859 -9.42 -59.99 -15.86
C VAL A 859 -10.68 -60.52 -15.11
N LEU A 860 -11.96 -60.08 -15.30
CA LEU A 860 -12.62 -59.01 -16.11
C LEU A 860 -13.99 -58.49 -15.49
N ARG A 861 -14.95 -58.03 -16.34
CA ARG A 861 -16.26 -57.35 -16.11
C ARG A 861 -17.42 -58.16 -15.44
N GLY A 862 -18.31 -57.46 -14.72
CA GLY A 862 -19.70 -57.88 -14.43
C GLY A 862 -20.45 -56.93 -13.45
N ALA A 863 -21.52 -56.25 -13.89
CA ALA A 863 -22.09 -55.09 -13.16
C ALA A 863 -23.09 -55.40 -12.02
N ARG A 864 -23.00 -54.66 -10.90
CA ARG A 864 -24.13 -54.16 -10.05
C ARG A 864 -23.60 -53.29 -8.89
N ASN A 865 -24.08 -52.05 -8.74
CA ASN A 865 -23.63 -51.13 -7.69
C ASN A 865 -24.50 -51.19 -6.41
N ARG A 866 -23.91 -51.67 -5.31
CA ARG A 866 -24.23 -51.28 -3.92
C ARG A 866 -22.92 -51.30 -3.11
N PRO A 867 -22.61 -50.28 -2.29
CA PRO A 867 -21.37 -50.25 -1.52
C PRO A 867 -21.49 -51.02 -0.20
N THR A 868 -20.51 -51.86 0.13
CA THR A 868 -20.40 -52.52 1.43
C THR A 868 -18.94 -52.58 1.90
N SER A 869 -18.68 -52.09 3.11
CA SER A 869 -17.56 -52.43 4.00
C SER A 869 -16.14 -52.47 3.40
N HIS A 870 -15.37 -51.38 3.57
CA HIS A 870 -13.91 -51.47 3.64
C HIS A 870 -13.45 -51.67 5.09
N THR A 871 -12.88 -52.84 5.38
CA THR A 871 -12.18 -53.12 6.64
C THR A 871 -10.82 -52.40 6.65
N HIS A 872 -10.74 -51.24 7.31
CA HIS A 872 -9.47 -50.52 7.42
C HIS A 872 -8.47 -51.27 8.31
N ARG A 873 -7.29 -51.56 7.73
CA ARG A 873 -6.16 -52.18 8.43
C ARG A 873 -5.55 -51.17 9.40
N ARG A 874 -5.55 -51.51 10.70
CA ARG A 874 -5.07 -50.66 11.80
C ARG A 874 -3.59 -50.28 11.61
N GLN A 875 -3.29 -49.01 11.32
CA GLN A 875 -1.96 -48.42 11.46
C GLN A 875 -1.85 -47.68 12.80
N GLN A 876 -0.62 -47.53 13.30
CA GLN A 876 -0.36 -47.01 14.64
C GLN A 876 -0.25 -45.48 14.66
N THR A 877 -1.11 -44.88 15.48
CA THR A 877 -0.83 -43.73 16.38
C THR A 877 0.44 -42.90 16.11
N ALA A 878 0.25 -41.67 15.63
CA ALA A 878 0.94 -40.42 16.04
C ALA A 878 0.94 -39.39 14.90
N LYS A 879 -0.22 -38.77 14.62
CA LYS A 879 -0.25 -37.49 13.91
C LYS A 879 -0.40 -36.38 14.96
N MET A 880 0.72 -35.77 15.34
CA MET A 880 0.68 -34.38 15.79
C MET A 880 0.26 -33.49 14.60
N SER A 881 -0.18 -32.26 14.89
CA SER A 881 -0.54 -31.29 13.85
C SER A 881 0.57 -31.16 12.78
N SER A 882 0.13 -30.99 11.53
CA SER A 882 0.98 -30.70 10.37
C SER A 882 1.44 -29.24 10.30
N GLN A 883 0.99 -28.40 11.24
CA GLN A 883 1.44 -27.02 11.39
C GLN A 883 2.89 -26.99 11.94
N PRO A 884 3.73 -26.00 11.55
CA PRO A 884 5.07 -25.84 12.13
C PRO A 884 5.02 -25.63 13.64
N SER A 885 6.12 -25.92 14.36
CA SER A 885 6.22 -25.65 15.80
C SER A 885 6.09 -24.15 16.07
N HIS A 886 5.12 -23.75 16.91
CA HIS A 886 4.82 -22.36 17.26
C HIS A 886 4.28 -22.25 18.70
N PRO A 887 4.30 -21.05 19.32
CA PRO A 887 3.64 -20.82 20.61
C PRO A 887 2.11 -20.94 20.51
N ALA A 888 1.47 -21.67 21.43
CA ALA A 888 0.03 -21.88 21.41
C ALA A 888 -0.74 -20.59 21.71
N LEU A 889 -1.70 -20.27 20.83
CA LEU A 889 -2.46 -19.03 20.81
C LEU A 889 -3.70 -19.11 21.70
N MET A 890 -3.51 -18.88 23.00
CA MET A 890 -4.52 -19.01 24.05
C MET A 890 -5.15 -17.66 24.44
N ILE A 891 -5.37 -16.80 23.45
CA ILE A 891 -6.09 -15.51 23.60
C ILE A 891 -7.60 -15.69 23.31
N PRO A 892 -8.48 -14.75 23.70
CA PRO A 892 -9.91 -14.81 23.37
C PRO A 892 -10.27 -14.57 21.88
N GLY A 893 -9.55 -15.14 20.91
CA GLY A 893 -9.77 -14.97 19.47
C GLY A 893 -8.93 -13.85 18.84
N PRO A 894 -8.13 -14.09 17.76
CA PRO A 894 -7.96 -15.37 17.04
C PRO A 894 -7.48 -16.51 17.94
N ILE A 895 -7.80 -17.74 17.55
CA ILE A 895 -7.49 -18.98 18.29
C ILE A 895 -6.72 -19.96 17.40
N GLU A 896 -6.20 -21.01 18.03
CA GLU A 896 -5.72 -22.23 17.38
C GLU A 896 -6.67 -22.79 16.32
N PHE A 897 -6.11 -23.22 15.18
CA PHE A 897 -6.86 -23.80 14.07
C PHE A 897 -6.73 -25.33 14.01
N ASP A 898 -7.79 -25.97 13.52
CA ASP A 898 -7.75 -27.37 13.11
C ASP A 898 -7.05 -27.52 11.75
N ASP A 899 -6.27 -28.59 11.59
CA ASP A 899 -5.48 -28.88 10.40
C ASP A 899 -6.32 -28.97 9.12
N ALA A 900 -7.51 -29.57 9.17
CA ALA A 900 -8.38 -29.73 8.00
C ALA A 900 -9.04 -28.40 7.60
N VAL A 901 -9.28 -27.50 8.55
CA VAL A 901 -9.74 -26.13 8.27
C VAL A 901 -8.67 -25.36 7.50
N LEU A 902 -7.40 -25.39 7.96
CA LEU A 902 -6.29 -24.77 7.23
C LEU A 902 -6.05 -25.42 5.86
N GLN A 903 -6.06 -26.75 5.78
CA GLN A 903 -5.87 -27.48 4.51
C GLN A 903 -6.99 -27.18 3.50
N SER A 904 -8.21 -26.86 3.94
CA SER A 904 -9.30 -26.45 3.04
C SER A 904 -9.05 -25.11 2.34
N MET A 905 -8.23 -24.23 2.92
CA MET A 905 -7.81 -22.97 2.28
C MET A 905 -6.77 -23.17 1.17
N ALA A 906 -6.06 -24.30 1.16
CA ALA A 906 -5.12 -24.66 0.09
C ALA A 906 -5.83 -25.14 -1.20
N HIS A 907 -7.16 -25.04 -1.27
CA HIS A 907 -7.91 -25.24 -2.51
C HIS A 907 -7.52 -24.19 -3.56
N TYR A 908 -7.36 -24.64 -4.80
CA TYR A 908 -7.03 -23.76 -5.93
C TYR A 908 -8.11 -22.69 -6.15
N SER A 909 -7.71 -21.57 -6.78
CA SER A 909 -8.62 -20.46 -7.08
C SER A 909 -9.76 -20.92 -8.00
N GLU A 910 -10.99 -20.63 -7.62
CA GLU A 910 -12.20 -21.04 -8.33
C GLU A 910 -13.13 -19.83 -8.56
N SER A 911 -13.98 -19.92 -9.58
CA SER A 911 -15.01 -18.89 -9.80
C SER A 911 -16.06 -18.95 -8.69
N HIS A 912 -16.32 -17.82 -8.05
CA HIS A 912 -17.35 -17.67 -7.01
C HIS A 912 -18.79 -17.77 -7.57
N VAL A 913 -18.98 -17.77 -8.90
CA VAL A 913 -20.25 -18.16 -9.55
C VAL A 913 -20.19 -19.57 -10.18
N GLY A 914 -19.10 -20.31 -9.96
CA GLY A 914 -18.92 -21.67 -10.43
C GLY A 914 -19.72 -22.69 -9.61
N PRO A 915 -20.31 -23.75 -10.21
CA PRO A 915 -21.18 -24.70 -9.49
C PRO A 915 -20.57 -25.36 -8.25
N GLY A 916 -19.26 -25.60 -8.24
CA GLY A 916 -18.55 -26.17 -7.09
C GLY A 916 -18.62 -25.27 -5.86
N PHE A 917 -18.14 -24.03 -5.99
CA PHE A 917 -18.24 -23.02 -4.94
C PHE A 917 -19.70 -22.73 -4.56
N VAL A 918 -20.60 -22.56 -5.55
CA VAL A 918 -22.01 -22.25 -5.30
C VAL A 918 -22.67 -23.33 -4.43
N SER A 919 -22.38 -24.62 -4.64
CA SER A 919 -22.84 -25.66 -3.71
C SER A 919 -22.19 -25.51 -2.35
N THR A 920 -20.86 -25.40 -2.27
CA THR A 920 -20.14 -25.28 -0.98
C THR A 920 -20.65 -24.11 -0.14
N PHE A 921 -20.94 -22.95 -0.74
CA PHE A 921 -21.48 -21.80 -0.02
C PHE A 921 -22.94 -22.03 0.41
N GLY A 922 -23.79 -22.58 -0.45
CA GLY A 922 -25.17 -22.95 -0.08
C GLY A 922 -25.25 -24.01 1.02
N ASP A 923 -24.33 -24.98 1.01
CA ASP A 923 -24.16 -25.97 2.06
C ASP A 923 -23.68 -25.30 3.37
N THR A 924 -22.78 -24.32 3.32
CA THR A 924 -22.36 -23.52 4.50
C THR A 924 -23.53 -22.75 5.09
N LEU A 925 -24.33 -22.04 4.28
CA LEU A 925 -25.51 -21.28 4.77
C LEU A 925 -26.54 -22.21 5.42
N SER A 926 -26.83 -23.36 4.78
CA SER A 926 -27.70 -24.41 5.30
C SER A 926 -27.21 -25.00 6.64
N MET A 927 -25.88 -25.06 6.84
CA MET A 927 -25.28 -25.49 8.10
C MET A 927 -25.29 -24.40 9.17
N LEU A 928 -25.14 -23.13 8.81
CA LEU A 928 -25.24 -22.01 9.76
C LEU A 928 -26.62 -21.94 10.40
N ARG A 929 -27.72 -22.23 9.68
CA ARG A 929 -29.06 -22.38 10.29
C ARG A 929 -29.07 -23.36 11.46
N LYS A 930 -28.42 -24.52 11.29
CA LYS A 930 -28.28 -25.53 12.36
C LYS A 930 -27.41 -25.04 13.51
N LEU A 931 -26.31 -24.34 13.23
CA LEU A 931 -25.41 -23.80 14.25
C LEU A 931 -26.08 -22.74 15.13
N PHE A 932 -26.89 -21.86 14.53
CA PHE A 932 -27.70 -20.88 15.25
C PHE A 932 -28.99 -21.47 15.85
N GLN A 933 -29.27 -22.77 15.64
CA GLN A 933 -30.49 -23.44 16.11
C GLN A 933 -31.78 -22.75 15.61
N THR A 934 -31.80 -22.40 14.32
CA THR A 934 -32.99 -21.86 13.64
C THR A 934 -33.53 -22.82 12.57
N THR A 935 -34.86 -22.88 12.51
CA THR A 935 -35.68 -23.69 11.61
C THR A 935 -36.66 -22.84 10.80
N ASP A 936 -36.87 -21.58 11.19
CA ASP A 936 -37.69 -20.60 10.47
C ASP A 936 -37.11 -20.32 9.06
N PRO A 937 -37.87 -20.57 7.97
CA PRO A 937 -37.44 -20.22 6.61
C PRO A 937 -37.41 -18.71 6.34
N ALA A 938 -38.07 -17.87 7.15
CA ALA A 938 -38.01 -16.41 7.04
C ALA A 938 -36.72 -15.83 7.63
N SER A 939 -36.07 -16.53 8.56
CA SER A 939 -34.72 -16.20 9.02
C SER A 939 -33.70 -16.35 7.88
N GLN A 940 -32.60 -15.59 7.91
CA GLN A 940 -31.56 -15.63 6.89
C GLN A 940 -30.14 -15.61 7.51
N PRO A 941 -29.29 -16.63 7.24
CA PRO A 941 -27.84 -16.53 7.46
C PRO A 941 -27.17 -15.58 6.46
N PHE A 942 -26.19 -14.82 6.93
CA PHE A 942 -25.30 -14.00 6.12
C PHE A 942 -23.84 -14.37 6.41
N VAL A 943 -23.01 -14.35 5.35
CA VAL A 943 -21.56 -14.48 5.43
C VAL A 943 -20.94 -13.45 4.51
N ILE A 944 -20.27 -12.45 5.07
CA ILE A 944 -19.75 -11.28 4.34
C ILE A 944 -18.28 -11.08 4.70
N ASN A 945 -17.43 -10.73 3.72
CA ASN A 945 -16.02 -10.43 3.98
C ASN A 945 -15.91 -9.26 4.97
N GLY A 946 -15.28 -9.47 6.12
CA GLY A 946 -15.18 -8.48 7.21
C GLY A 946 -14.71 -9.04 8.54
N SER A 947 -14.67 -8.20 9.57
CA SER A 947 -14.44 -8.61 10.97
C SER A 947 -15.77 -8.71 11.72
N GLY A 948 -15.76 -9.15 12.99
CA GLY A 948 -16.96 -9.15 13.84
C GLY A 948 -17.59 -7.76 14.02
N THR A 949 -16.78 -6.70 13.95
CA THR A 949 -17.21 -5.29 14.02
C THR A 949 -18.19 -4.93 12.90
N LEU A 950 -18.05 -5.52 11.70
CA LEU A 950 -19.01 -5.33 10.60
C LEU A 950 -20.42 -5.82 10.97
N GLY A 951 -20.56 -6.69 11.98
CA GLY A 951 -21.85 -7.06 12.55
C GLY A 951 -22.55 -5.90 13.27
N TRP A 952 -21.79 -4.99 13.90
CA TRP A 952 -22.36 -3.78 14.50
C TRP A 952 -22.88 -2.83 13.41
N ASP A 953 -22.10 -2.61 12.34
CA ASP A 953 -22.52 -1.85 11.16
C ASP A 953 -23.79 -2.46 10.51
N MET A 954 -23.78 -3.78 10.27
CA MET A 954 -24.90 -4.52 9.69
C MET A 954 -26.19 -4.35 10.51
N VAL A 955 -26.12 -4.38 11.84
CA VAL A 955 -27.28 -4.10 12.71
C VAL A 955 -27.67 -2.63 12.64
N ALA A 956 -26.73 -1.71 12.85
CA ALA A 956 -26.99 -0.28 12.99
C ALA A 956 -27.58 0.32 11.72
N VAL A 957 -27.00 0.02 10.55
CA VAL A 957 -27.40 0.62 9.27
C VAL A 957 -28.67 0.02 8.67
N ASN A 958 -29.06 -1.21 9.07
CA ASN A 958 -30.23 -1.90 8.50
C ASN A 958 -31.42 -2.02 9.47
N LEU A 959 -31.21 -2.19 10.78
CA LEU A 959 -32.31 -2.36 11.75
C LEU A 959 -32.75 -1.05 12.43
N VAL A 960 -31.96 0.01 12.35
CA VAL A 960 -32.26 1.33 12.96
C VAL A 960 -32.29 2.43 11.91
N GLU A 961 -33.27 3.32 11.98
CA GLU A 961 -33.32 4.56 11.19
C GLU A 961 -32.82 5.76 12.03
N PRO A 962 -32.16 6.77 11.43
CA PRO A 962 -31.64 7.91 12.17
C PRO A 962 -32.70 8.59 13.04
N GLY A 963 -32.37 8.81 14.31
CA GLY A 963 -33.27 9.38 15.30
C GLY A 963 -34.22 8.40 16.00
N GLU A 964 -34.26 7.11 15.66
CA GLU A 964 -34.91 6.06 16.45
C GLU A 964 -34.11 5.75 17.74
N ASN A 965 -34.77 5.27 18.80
CA ASN A 965 -34.12 4.93 20.06
C ASN A 965 -33.53 3.50 20.04
N ALA A 966 -32.31 3.33 20.54
CA ALA A 966 -31.69 2.01 20.77
C ALA A 966 -31.29 1.85 22.25
N LEU A 967 -31.52 0.67 22.83
CA LEU A 967 -31.10 0.33 24.20
C LEU A 967 -29.89 -0.60 24.14
N VAL A 968 -28.78 -0.23 24.79
CA VAL A 968 -27.54 -1.02 24.79
C VAL A 968 -27.19 -1.44 26.21
N LEU A 969 -27.04 -2.75 26.40
CA LEU A 969 -26.70 -3.37 27.68
C LEU A 969 -25.21 -3.71 27.68
N SER A 970 -24.41 -2.83 28.27
CA SER A 970 -22.95 -2.91 28.26
C SER A 970 -22.40 -3.63 29.50
N THR A 971 -21.49 -4.56 29.26
CA THR A 971 -20.73 -5.33 30.29
C THR A 971 -19.22 -5.15 30.12
N GLY A 972 -18.79 -4.22 29.26
CA GLY A 972 -17.38 -3.95 29.00
C GLY A 972 -17.12 -3.20 27.69
N TYR A 973 -15.91 -3.38 27.15
CA TYR A 973 -15.38 -2.66 25.99
C TYR A 973 -16.22 -2.85 24.71
N PHE A 974 -16.81 -4.03 24.50
CA PHE A 974 -17.49 -4.36 23.25
C PHE A 974 -18.96 -3.90 23.28
N GLY A 975 -19.63 -4.01 24.44
CA GLY A 975 -20.93 -3.37 24.65
C GLY A 975 -20.87 -1.84 24.52
N ASP A 976 -19.78 -1.24 24.98
CA ASP A 976 -19.48 0.18 24.75
C ASP A 976 -19.26 0.50 23.26
N GLY A 977 -18.41 -0.26 22.55
CA GLY A 977 -18.17 -0.05 21.12
C GLY A 977 -19.41 -0.20 20.24
N PHE A 978 -20.35 -1.07 20.62
CA PHE A 978 -21.63 -1.22 19.91
C PHE A 978 -22.56 0.00 20.17
N ALA A 979 -22.54 0.59 21.37
CA ALA A 979 -23.22 1.86 21.64
C ALA A 979 -22.64 3.01 20.79
N ASP A 980 -21.32 3.11 20.73
CA ASP A 980 -20.63 4.14 19.93
C ASP A 980 -20.93 3.97 18.42
N CYS A 981 -20.96 2.72 17.92
CA CYS A 981 -21.37 2.40 16.55
C CYS A 981 -22.82 2.79 16.23
N LEU A 982 -23.77 2.46 17.11
CA LEU A 982 -25.19 2.82 16.92
C LEU A 982 -25.39 4.33 16.90
N ALA A 983 -24.67 5.07 17.75
CA ALA A 983 -24.69 6.53 17.74
C ALA A 983 -24.09 7.13 16.46
N ALA A 984 -23.04 6.51 15.88
CA ALA A 984 -22.44 6.94 14.63
C ALA A 984 -23.41 6.85 13.42
N TYR A 985 -24.33 5.88 13.42
CA TYR A 985 -25.43 5.79 12.45
C TYR A 985 -26.68 6.61 12.84
N GLY A 986 -26.57 7.51 13.82
CA GLY A 986 -27.62 8.45 14.20
C GLY A 986 -28.70 7.91 15.14
N ALA A 987 -28.51 6.74 15.75
CA ALA A 987 -29.46 6.22 16.73
C ALA A 987 -29.41 7.02 18.05
N LYS A 988 -30.57 7.22 18.69
CA LYS A 988 -30.68 7.78 20.05
C LYS A 988 -30.38 6.69 21.07
N VAL A 989 -29.09 6.41 21.24
CA VAL A 989 -28.60 5.35 22.12
C VAL A 989 -28.86 5.69 23.59
N THR A 990 -29.37 4.72 24.33
CA THR A 990 -29.44 4.72 25.79
C THR A 990 -28.63 3.53 26.27
N LYS A 991 -27.62 3.74 27.11
CA LYS A 991 -26.75 2.68 27.59
C LYS A 991 -27.01 2.41 29.07
N ILE A 992 -27.24 1.14 29.41
CA ILE A 992 -27.19 0.65 30.79
C ILE A 992 -25.89 -0.14 30.91
N THR A 993 -24.98 0.31 31.77
CA THR A 993 -23.69 -0.34 31.99
C THR A 993 -23.73 -1.06 33.33
N GLY A 994 -23.48 -2.38 33.31
CA GLY A 994 -23.34 -3.16 34.54
C GLY A 994 -22.07 -2.80 35.30
N PRO A 995 -22.02 -2.96 36.64
CA PRO A 995 -20.78 -2.85 37.40
C PRO A 995 -19.68 -3.76 36.82
N VAL A 996 -18.42 -3.35 36.91
CA VAL A 996 -17.29 -4.11 36.34
C VAL A 996 -17.28 -5.55 36.88
N GLY A 997 -17.41 -6.53 36.00
CA GLY A 997 -17.52 -7.94 36.38
C GLY A 997 -18.95 -8.46 36.60
N SER A 998 -19.96 -7.65 36.25
CA SER A 998 -21.39 -7.96 36.37
C SER A 998 -22.15 -7.47 35.13
N ARG A 999 -23.47 -7.68 35.11
CA ARG A 999 -24.38 -7.23 34.04
C ARG A 999 -25.53 -6.37 34.56
N PRO A 1000 -26.14 -5.51 33.72
CA PRO A 1000 -27.44 -4.88 33.99
C PRO A 1000 -28.48 -5.90 34.47
N GLN A 1001 -29.31 -5.52 35.44
CA GLN A 1001 -30.29 -6.42 36.05
C GLN A 1001 -31.66 -6.35 35.36
N PRO A 1002 -32.48 -7.42 35.40
CA PRO A 1002 -33.75 -7.50 34.67
C PRO A 1002 -34.76 -6.40 35.00
N ASP A 1003 -34.75 -5.87 36.23
CA ASP A 1003 -35.62 -4.79 36.71
C ASP A 1003 -35.17 -3.41 36.19
N GLU A 1004 -33.86 -3.16 36.10
CA GLU A 1004 -33.30 -1.96 35.44
C GLU A 1004 -33.71 -1.92 33.96
N ILE A 1005 -33.63 -3.07 33.29
CA ILE A 1005 -34.00 -3.25 31.89
C ILE A 1005 -35.52 -3.08 31.70
N GLU A 1006 -36.34 -3.73 32.53
CA GLU A 1006 -37.80 -3.59 32.51
C GLU A 1006 -38.26 -2.15 32.77
N LYS A 1007 -37.58 -1.44 33.69
CA LYS A 1007 -37.82 -0.01 33.92
C LYS A 1007 -37.53 0.82 32.68
N ALA A 1008 -36.34 0.69 32.09
CA ALA A 1008 -35.96 1.46 30.90
C ALA A 1008 -36.91 1.20 29.71
N LEU A 1009 -37.30 -0.05 29.48
CA LEU A 1009 -38.27 -0.44 28.44
C LEU A 1009 -39.68 0.14 28.65
N LYS A 1010 -40.08 0.45 29.89
CA LYS A 1010 -41.34 1.14 30.21
C LYS A 1010 -41.26 2.65 30.06
N GLU A 1011 -40.08 3.24 30.30
CA GLU A 1011 -39.89 4.70 30.22
C GLU A 1011 -39.96 5.22 28.78
N LYS A 1012 -39.56 4.42 27.78
CA LYS A 1012 -39.71 4.77 26.35
C LYS A 1012 -39.65 3.57 25.42
N LYS A 1013 -40.29 3.69 24.25
CA LYS A 1013 -40.20 2.70 23.18
C LYS A 1013 -38.84 2.76 22.47
N TYR A 1014 -38.26 1.59 22.23
CA TYR A 1014 -37.03 1.38 21.47
C TYR A 1014 -37.32 0.64 20.16
N LYS A 1015 -36.42 0.81 19.18
CA LYS A 1015 -36.41 0.02 17.94
C LYS A 1015 -35.69 -1.30 18.16
N ILE A 1016 -34.49 -1.24 18.75
CA ILE A 1016 -33.68 -2.40 19.11
C ILE A 1016 -33.22 -2.35 20.57
N ILE A 1017 -32.95 -3.53 21.11
CA ILE A 1017 -32.18 -3.73 22.34
C ILE A 1017 -30.98 -4.63 22.03
N THR A 1018 -29.78 -4.22 22.42
CA THR A 1018 -28.54 -4.99 22.18
C THR A 1018 -27.89 -5.44 23.48
N ALA A 1019 -27.34 -6.65 23.48
CA ALA A 1019 -26.54 -7.19 24.58
C ALA A 1019 -25.31 -7.94 24.04
N THR A 1020 -24.14 -7.72 24.63
CA THR A 1020 -22.95 -8.52 24.32
C THR A 1020 -23.00 -9.81 25.10
N HIS A 1021 -23.24 -10.94 24.42
CA HIS A 1021 -23.50 -12.23 25.06
C HIS A 1021 -22.28 -12.73 25.85
N VAL A 1022 -21.07 -12.56 25.32
CA VAL A 1022 -19.81 -12.71 26.07
C VAL A 1022 -18.89 -11.55 25.72
N ASP A 1023 -18.74 -10.57 26.62
CA ASP A 1023 -17.83 -9.44 26.40
C ASP A 1023 -16.39 -9.89 26.64
N THR A 1024 -15.58 -9.88 25.58
CA THR A 1024 -14.20 -10.42 25.63
C THR A 1024 -13.22 -9.52 26.39
N SER A 1025 -13.63 -8.37 26.90
CA SER A 1025 -12.83 -7.60 27.85
C SER A 1025 -13.02 -8.12 29.27
N THR A 1026 -14.25 -8.35 29.74
CA THR A 1026 -14.54 -8.72 31.14
C THR A 1026 -14.74 -10.22 31.36
N GLY A 1027 -15.02 -10.99 30.32
CA GLY A 1027 -15.40 -12.41 30.43
C GLY A 1027 -16.81 -12.61 31.02
N VAL A 1028 -17.62 -11.55 31.07
CA VAL A 1028 -19.01 -11.59 31.55
C VAL A 1028 -19.90 -12.24 30.50
N LEU A 1029 -20.67 -13.24 30.93
CA LEU A 1029 -21.75 -13.90 30.19
C LEU A 1029 -23.08 -13.15 30.46
N PHE A 1030 -23.83 -12.86 29.40
CA PHE A 1030 -25.13 -12.21 29.50
C PHE A 1030 -26.26 -13.24 29.35
N ASP A 1031 -27.16 -13.32 30.34
CA ASP A 1031 -28.37 -14.14 30.25
C ASP A 1031 -29.35 -13.59 29.19
N LEU A 1032 -29.19 -14.07 27.95
CA LEU A 1032 -30.07 -13.72 26.85
C LEU A 1032 -31.50 -14.26 27.04
N LYS A 1033 -31.69 -15.37 27.77
CA LYS A 1033 -33.00 -15.98 27.96
C LYS A 1033 -33.90 -15.10 28.82
N SER A 1034 -33.45 -14.74 30.03
CA SER A 1034 -34.16 -13.81 30.90
C SER A 1034 -34.35 -12.43 30.27
N LEU A 1035 -33.36 -11.96 29.48
CA LEU A 1035 -33.48 -10.74 28.68
C LEU A 1035 -34.65 -10.83 27.68
N THR A 1036 -34.74 -11.92 26.92
CA THR A 1036 -35.81 -12.10 25.93
C THR A 1036 -37.19 -12.20 26.57
N ASP A 1037 -37.32 -12.87 27.72
CA ASP A 1037 -38.59 -12.98 28.45
C ASP A 1037 -39.06 -11.63 29.00
N VAL A 1038 -38.15 -10.75 29.44
CA VAL A 1038 -38.46 -9.36 29.80
C VAL A 1038 -38.90 -8.56 28.58
N VAL A 1039 -38.15 -8.60 27.48
CA VAL A 1039 -38.46 -7.81 26.27
C VAL A 1039 -39.80 -8.23 25.66
N LYS A 1040 -40.04 -9.54 25.50
CA LYS A 1040 -41.33 -10.08 25.00
C LYS A 1040 -42.52 -9.69 25.89
N ARG A 1041 -42.33 -9.63 27.22
CA ARG A 1041 -43.36 -9.22 28.18
C ARG A 1041 -43.65 -7.71 28.15
N VAL A 1042 -42.63 -6.89 28.00
CA VAL A 1042 -42.69 -5.44 28.29
C VAL A 1042 -42.72 -4.57 27.04
N SER A 1043 -42.03 -4.96 25.98
CA SER A 1043 -41.92 -4.19 24.72
C SER A 1043 -41.72 -5.14 23.52
N PRO A 1044 -42.72 -5.99 23.17
CA PRO A 1044 -42.61 -7.04 22.16
C PRO A 1044 -42.32 -6.55 20.73
N ASP A 1045 -42.52 -5.27 20.45
CA ASP A 1045 -42.15 -4.65 19.16
C ASP A 1045 -40.63 -4.42 19.02
N THR A 1046 -39.88 -4.47 20.12
CA THR A 1046 -38.43 -4.23 20.11
C THR A 1046 -37.71 -5.44 19.51
N LEU A 1047 -36.75 -5.20 18.61
CA LEU A 1047 -35.89 -6.26 18.08
C LEU A 1047 -34.74 -6.58 19.04
N ILE A 1048 -34.49 -7.86 19.31
CA ILE A 1048 -33.47 -8.33 20.26
C ILE A 1048 -32.21 -8.73 19.51
N VAL A 1049 -31.10 -8.04 19.78
CA VAL A 1049 -29.80 -8.25 19.13
C VAL A 1049 -28.78 -8.77 20.14
N ALA A 1050 -28.14 -9.90 19.83
CA ALA A 1050 -27.00 -10.38 20.60
C ALA A 1050 -25.68 -10.23 19.81
N ASP A 1051 -24.69 -9.57 20.40
CA ASP A 1051 -23.30 -9.73 19.97
C ASP A 1051 -22.78 -11.08 20.50
N GLY A 1052 -22.72 -12.05 19.58
CA GLY A 1052 -22.27 -13.41 19.80
C GLY A 1052 -20.85 -13.67 19.27
N VAL A 1053 -20.02 -12.64 19.08
CA VAL A 1053 -18.65 -12.77 18.55
C VAL A 1053 -17.81 -13.77 19.35
N CYS A 1054 -17.97 -13.85 20.67
CA CYS A 1054 -17.21 -14.82 21.49
C CYS A 1054 -17.98 -16.10 21.83
N SER A 1055 -19.30 -16.13 21.64
CA SER A 1055 -20.18 -17.17 22.19
C SER A 1055 -20.81 -18.10 21.17
N VAL A 1056 -20.98 -17.71 19.89
CA VAL A 1056 -21.47 -18.64 18.86
C VAL A 1056 -20.51 -19.83 18.72
N ALA A 1057 -21.05 -21.05 18.78
CA ALA A 1057 -20.32 -22.31 18.85
C ALA A 1057 -19.55 -22.57 20.17
N CYS A 1058 -19.83 -21.85 21.26
CA CYS A 1058 -19.30 -22.15 22.60
C CYS A 1058 -20.38 -22.13 23.71
N GLU A 1059 -21.16 -21.06 23.75
CA GLU A 1059 -22.33 -20.94 24.63
C GLU A 1059 -23.58 -21.40 23.89
N GLU A 1060 -24.63 -21.78 24.63
CA GLU A 1060 -25.94 -22.03 24.02
C GLU A 1060 -26.54 -20.72 23.50
N ILE A 1061 -27.04 -20.76 22.26
CA ILE A 1061 -27.83 -19.69 21.65
C ILE A 1061 -28.98 -20.37 20.90
N ALA A 1062 -30.14 -20.47 21.53
CA ALA A 1062 -31.33 -21.08 20.91
C ALA A 1062 -32.15 -19.99 20.20
N PHE A 1063 -31.77 -19.66 18.96
CA PHE A 1063 -32.27 -18.48 18.24
C PHE A 1063 -33.80 -18.43 18.13
N ASP A 1064 -34.43 -19.53 17.68
CA ASP A 1064 -35.89 -19.61 17.55
C ASP A 1064 -36.59 -19.65 18.92
N GLU A 1065 -36.12 -20.46 19.87
CA GLU A 1065 -36.73 -20.62 21.20
C GLU A 1065 -36.72 -19.30 21.99
N TRP A 1066 -35.55 -18.65 22.04
CA TRP A 1066 -35.38 -17.38 22.74
C TRP A 1066 -35.92 -16.22 21.91
N GLY A 1067 -36.27 -16.42 20.63
CA GLY A 1067 -36.86 -15.40 19.77
C GLY A 1067 -35.92 -14.20 19.59
N LEU A 1068 -34.65 -14.49 19.29
CA LEU A 1068 -33.65 -13.48 18.96
C LEU A 1068 -33.88 -12.97 17.54
N ASP A 1069 -33.64 -11.67 17.29
CA ASP A 1069 -33.86 -11.06 15.99
C ASP A 1069 -32.60 -10.88 15.17
N ALA A 1070 -31.47 -10.70 15.84
CA ALA A 1070 -30.16 -10.77 15.20
C ALA A 1070 -29.12 -11.37 16.15
N VAL A 1071 -28.27 -12.25 15.64
CA VAL A 1071 -27.06 -12.69 16.31
C VAL A 1071 -25.87 -12.53 15.37
N ILE A 1072 -24.89 -11.76 15.79
CA ILE A 1072 -23.68 -11.43 15.00
C ILE A 1072 -22.46 -12.16 15.56
N THR A 1073 -21.54 -12.58 14.70
CA THR A 1073 -20.29 -13.24 15.10
C THR A 1073 -19.19 -13.12 14.03
N ALA A 1074 -18.06 -13.80 14.24
CA ALA A 1074 -16.92 -13.85 13.33
C ALA A 1074 -16.22 -15.23 13.37
N GLY A 1075 -15.55 -15.61 12.28
CA GLY A 1075 -14.95 -16.94 12.14
C GLY A 1075 -13.89 -17.29 13.20
N GLN A 1076 -13.01 -16.34 13.56
CA GLN A 1076 -11.79 -16.55 14.35
C GLN A 1076 -11.99 -16.75 15.87
N LYS A 1077 -13.19 -17.13 16.25
CA LYS A 1077 -13.62 -17.31 17.64
C LYS A 1077 -13.97 -18.79 17.83
N ALA A 1078 -14.93 -19.16 18.66
CA ALA A 1078 -15.24 -20.56 18.93
C ALA A 1078 -15.69 -21.39 17.71
N ILE A 1079 -15.98 -20.77 16.57
CA ILE A 1079 -16.19 -21.43 15.27
C ILE A 1079 -14.89 -22.08 14.76
N GLY A 1080 -13.71 -21.50 15.00
CA GLY A 1080 -12.41 -22.04 14.56
C GLY A 1080 -12.07 -21.81 13.08
N CYS A 1081 -12.72 -20.86 12.41
CA CYS A 1081 -12.41 -20.45 11.04
C CYS A 1081 -11.41 -19.26 11.03
N PRO A 1082 -10.45 -19.15 10.11
CA PRO A 1082 -9.56 -17.99 10.00
C PRO A 1082 -10.29 -16.64 9.85
N THR A 1083 -9.57 -15.57 10.19
CA THR A 1083 -10.06 -14.18 10.17
C THR A 1083 -10.46 -13.73 8.77
N GLY A 1084 -11.56 -12.98 8.66
CA GLY A 1084 -11.96 -12.28 7.43
C GLY A 1084 -13.41 -12.48 7.01
N LEU A 1085 -14.22 -13.21 7.78
CA LEU A 1085 -15.67 -13.31 7.60
C LEU A 1085 -16.42 -12.75 8.83
N HIS A 1086 -17.31 -11.80 8.58
CA HIS A 1086 -18.48 -11.57 9.41
C HIS A 1086 -19.53 -12.64 9.11
N ILE A 1087 -20.14 -13.17 10.16
CA ILE A 1087 -21.20 -14.19 10.08
C ILE A 1087 -22.36 -13.71 10.95
N SER A 1088 -23.60 -13.85 10.49
CA SER A 1088 -24.77 -13.48 11.26
C SER A 1088 -26.01 -14.29 10.89
N MET A 1089 -26.98 -14.30 11.80
CA MET A 1089 -28.34 -14.78 11.58
C MET A 1089 -29.32 -13.66 11.93
N PHE A 1090 -30.30 -13.41 11.06
CA PHE A 1090 -31.40 -12.46 11.28
C PHE A 1090 -32.75 -13.16 11.17
N SER A 1091 -33.72 -12.79 12.03
CA SER A 1091 -35.07 -13.37 12.06
C SER A 1091 -35.96 -12.82 10.94
N GLY A 1092 -37.10 -13.46 10.69
CA GLY A 1092 -38.16 -12.89 9.83
C GLY A 1092 -38.53 -11.46 10.23
N ARG A 1093 -38.72 -11.18 11.53
CA ARG A 1093 -39.01 -9.82 12.07
C ARG A 1093 -37.89 -8.81 11.75
N ALA A 1094 -36.62 -9.22 11.79
CA ALA A 1094 -35.52 -8.37 11.41
C ALA A 1094 -35.46 -8.13 9.89
N ILE A 1095 -35.68 -9.16 9.07
CA ILE A 1095 -35.75 -9.05 7.61
C ILE A 1095 -36.92 -8.14 7.20
N ASP A 1096 -38.09 -8.28 7.82
CA ASP A 1096 -39.24 -7.38 7.64
C ASP A 1096 -38.90 -5.94 8.02
N ALA A 1097 -38.13 -5.71 9.10
CA ALA A 1097 -37.68 -4.37 9.46
C ALA A 1097 -36.73 -3.76 8.42
N VAL A 1098 -35.87 -4.55 7.76
CA VAL A 1098 -35.02 -4.11 6.64
C VAL A 1098 -35.85 -3.80 5.39
N GLN A 1099 -36.87 -4.61 5.10
CA GLN A 1099 -37.77 -4.37 3.97
C GLN A 1099 -38.62 -3.11 4.19
N ASN A 1100 -39.18 -2.93 5.38
CA ASN A 1100 -40.07 -1.81 5.72
C ASN A 1100 -39.37 -0.51 6.14
N ARG A 1101 -38.03 -0.40 6.03
CA ARG A 1101 -37.32 0.88 6.24
C ARG A 1101 -37.86 1.98 5.33
N LYS A 1102 -38.02 3.17 5.88
CA LYS A 1102 -38.40 4.39 5.12
C LYS A 1102 -37.19 5.06 4.48
N THR A 1103 -36.05 5.03 5.17
CA THR A 1103 -34.75 5.50 4.67
C THR A 1103 -33.91 4.34 4.13
N GLU A 1104 -33.23 4.57 2.99
CA GLU A 1104 -32.21 3.65 2.50
C GLU A 1104 -31.06 3.49 3.53
N PRO A 1105 -30.44 2.30 3.66
CA PRO A 1105 -29.28 2.12 4.51
C PRO A 1105 -28.13 3.06 4.11
N ALA A 1106 -27.56 3.78 5.08
CA ALA A 1106 -26.51 4.78 4.87
C ALA A 1106 -25.16 4.23 4.37
N THR A 1107 -25.04 2.92 4.09
CA THR A 1107 -23.85 2.32 3.47
C THR A 1107 -24.24 1.44 2.28
N TYR A 1108 -23.44 1.51 1.22
CA TYR A 1108 -23.65 0.68 0.03
C TYR A 1108 -23.31 -0.80 0.30
N PHE A 1109 -22.16 -1.08 0.92
CA PHE A 1109 -21.64 -2.44 1.07
C PHE A 1109 -22.32 -3.25 2.18
N ALA A 1110 -22.70 -2.66 3.31
CA ALA A 1110 -23.40 -3.38 4.39
C ALA A 1110 -24.94 -3.34 4.25
N SER A 1111 -25.46 -2.91 3.10
CA SER A 1111 -26.91 -2.90 2.83
C SER A 1111 -27.47 -4.32 2.74
N MET A 1112 -28.27 -4.73 3.73
CA MET A 1112 -28.96 -6.02 3.73
C MET A 1112 -29.95 -6.14 2.57
N ARG A 1113 -30.60 -5.03 2.13
CA ARG A 1113 -31.43 -5.01 0.91
C ARG A 1113 -30.68 -5.54 -0.32
N ARG A 1114 -29.36 -5.34 -0.39
CA ARG A 1114 -28.49 -5.85 -1.47
C ARG A 1114 -28.02 -7.28 -1.21
N TRP A 1115 -27.72 -7.65 0.03
CA TRP A 1115 -27.21 -9.00 0.35
C TRP A 1115 -28.27 -10.11 0.47
N ILE A 1116 -29.51 -9.80 0.86
CA ILE A 1116 -30.61 -10.77 0.99
C ILE A 1116 -30.77 -11.65 -0.28
N PRO A 1117 -30.96 -11.11 -1.49
CA PRO A 1117 -31.11 -11.93 -2.71
C PRO A 1117 -29.83 -12.69 -3.09
N ILE A 1118 -28.67 -12.27 -2.58
CA ILE A 1118 -27.39 -12.96 -2.81
C ILE A 1118 -27.29 -14.20 -1.93
N MET A 1119 -27.53 -14.05 -0.61
CA MET A 1119 -27.53 -15.17 0.34
C MET A 1119 -28.61 -16.19 0.00
N GLN A 1120 -29.83 -15.72 -0.33
CA GLN A 1120 -30.94 -16.59 -0.76
C GLN A 1120 -30.61 -17.38 -2.03
N ASN A 1121 -29.95 -16.77 -3.02
CA ASN A 1121 -29.54 -17.50 -4.22
C ASN A 1121 -28.43 -18.52 -3.94
N TYR A 1122 -27.38 -18.17 -3.19
CA TYR A 1122 -26.34 -19.14 -2.81
C TYR A 1122 -26.92 -20.31 -1.99
N GLU A 1123 -27.81 -20.03 -1.03
CA GLU A 1123 -28.51 -21.05 -0.24
C GLU A 1123 -29.40 -21.95 -1.12
N ALA A 1124 -30.08 -21.37 -2.11
CA ALA A 1124 -30.81 -22.09 -3.16
C ALA A 1124 -29.90 -22.73 -4.25
N LYS A 1125 -28.58 -22.73 -4.06
CA LYS A 1125 -27.53 -23.25 -4.96
C LYS A 1125 -27.58 -22.66 -6.38
N LYS A 1126 -27.90 -21.37 -6.47
CA LYS A 1126 -27.88 -20.54 -7.70
C LYS A 1126 -26.70 -19.55 -7.63
N PRO A 1127 -25.99 -19.29 -8.74
CA PRO A 1127 -24.99 -18.23 -8.78
C PRO A 1127 -25.66 -16.86 -8.59
N SER A 1128 -24.99 -15.96 -7.87
CA SER A 1128 -25.47 -14.59 -7.62
C SER A 1128 -24.31 -13.66 -7.34
N TYR A 1129 -24.38 -12.40 -7.78
CA TYR A 1129 -23.28 -11.45 -7.64
C TYR A 1129 -23.74 -10.08 -7.13
N PHE A 1130 -22.96 -9.54 -6.20
CA PHE A 1130 -23.03 -8.16 -5.72
C PHE A 1130 -21.60 -7.68 -5.39
N SER A 1131 -20.85 -8.52 -4.67
CA SER A 1131 -19.41 -8.41 -4.50
C SER A 1131 -18.81 -9.80 -4.23
N THR A 1132 -17.74 -10.20 -4.92
CA THR A 1132 -16.46 -10.61 -4.30
C THR A 1132 -16.41 -11.53 -3.07
N PRO A 1133 -17.17 -12.64 -2.86
CA PRO A 1133 -16.99 -13.41 -1.62
C PRO A 1133 -15.64 -14.15 -1.63
N SER A 1134 -14.99 -14.32 -0.48
CA SER A 1134 -13.70 -15.04 -0.39
C SER A 1134 -13.89 -16.57 -0.47
N PRO A 1135 -13.47 -17.27 -1.55
CA PRO A 1135 -13.74 -18.69 -1.70
C PRO A 1135 -13.01 -19.56 -0.65
N GLN A 1136 -11.74 -19.24 -0.37
CA GLN A 1136 -10.91 -19.98 0.58
C GLN A 1136 -11.45 -19.85 2.02
N LEU A 1137 -11.88 -18.66 2.44
CA LEU A 1137 -12.46 -18.48 3.78
C LEU A 1137 -13.83 -19.15 3.91
N ILE A 1138 -14.65 -19.17 2.85
CA ILE A 1138 -15.94 -19.87 2.86
C ILE A 1138 -15.76 -21.39 2.83
N ARG A 1139 -14.67 -21.91 2.23
CA ARG A 1139 -14.25 -23.32 2.37
C ARG A 1139 -13.78 -23.63 3.79
N ALA A 1140 -13.00 -22.76 4.41
CA ALA A 1140 -12.61 -22.89 5.82
C ALA A 1140 -13.83 -22.89 6.76
N LEU A 1141 -14.79 -22.00 6.53
CA LEU A 1141 -16.04 -21.97 7.28
C LEU A 1141 -16.90 -23.22 7.02
N ASN A 1142 -16.95 -23.71 5.78
CA ASN A 1142 -17.63 -24.97 5.46
C ASN A 1142 -17.04 -26.15 6.25
N ALA A 1143 -15.71 -26.27 6.27
CA ALA A 1143 -14.99 -27.31 7.01
C ALA A 1143 -15.23 -27.19 8.53
N ALA A 1144 -15.06 -25.99 9.09
CA ALA A 1144 -15.21 -25.72 10.52
C ALA A 1144 -16.65 -26.01 11.02
N VAL A 1145 -17.68 -25.50 10.31
CA VAL A 1145 -19.08 -25.77 10.69
C VAL A 1145 -19.47 -27.22 10.43
N SER A 1146 -18.93 -27.87 9.39
CA SER A 1146 -19.09 -29.32 9.19
C SER A 1146 -18.57 -30.12 10.39
N GLN A 1147 -17.37 -29.78 10.89
CA GLN A 1147 -16.77 -30.41 12.06
C GLN A 1147 -17.63 -30.20 13.32
N ILE A 1148 -18.09 -28.97 13.57
CA ILE A 1148 -18.96 -28.63 14.70
C ILE A 1148 -20.24 -29.47 14.69
N LEU A 1149 -20.85 -29.65 13.51
CA LEU A 1149 -22.11 -30.40 13.35
C LEU A 1149 -21.94 -31.91 13.21
N THR A 1150 -20.73 -32.47 13.41
CA THR A 1150 -20.55 -33.94 13.51
C THR A 1150 -21.14 -34.54 14.79
N ARG A 1151 -21.41 -33.71 15.80
CA ARG A 1151 -22.00 -34.09 17.10
C ARG A 1151 -23.12 -33.12 17.48
N PRO A 1152 -24.00 -33.47 18.45
CA PRO A 1152 -24.98 -32.53 18.99
C PRO A 1152 -24.31 -31.29 19.59
N LEU A 1153 -24.87 -30.11 19.35
CA LEU A 1153 -24.31 -28.85 19.88
C LEU A 1153 -24.25 -28.82 21.42
N SER A 1154 -25.21 -29.47 22.09
CA SER A 1154 -25.22 -29.65 23.55
C SER A 1154 -24.00 -30.40 24.09
N GLU A 1155 -23.44 -31.35 23.34
CA GLU A 1155 -22.18 -32.03 23.71
C GLU A 1155 -20.99 -31.05 23.66
N ARG A 1156 -20.97 -30.16 22.65
CA ARG A 1156 -19.95 -29.12 22.50
C ARG A 1156 -20.06 -28.06 23.62
N PHE A 1157 -21.27 -27.59 23.93
CA PHE A 1157 -21.49 -26.64 25.02
C PHE A 1157 -21.10 -27.26 26.37
N GLN A 1158 -21.51 -28.50 26.64
CA GLN A 1158 -21.12 -29.24 27.85
C GLN A 1158 -19.59 -29.40 27.96
N ARG A 1159 -18.90 -29.64 26.84
CA ARG A 1159 -17.43 -29.74 26.83
C ARG A 1159 -16.74 -28.41 27.10
N HIS A 1160 -17.24 -27.29 26.58
CA HIS A 1160 -16.71 -25.97 26.93
C HIS A 1160 -16.98 -25.62 28.40
N ILE A 1161 -18.12 -26.02 28.97
CA ILE A 1161 -18.40 -25.91 30.41
C ILE A 1161 -17.37 -26.70 31.24
N GLU A 1162 -17.04 -27.95 30.88
CA GLU A 1162 -16.00 -28.74 31.54
C GLU A 1162 -14.63 -28.06 31.53
N VAL A 1163 -14.19 -27.59 30.36
CA VAL A 1163 -12.86 -26.97 30.19
C VAL A 1163 -12.78 -25.62 30.92
N SER A 1164 -13.82 -24.80 30.82
CA SER A 1164 -13.92 -23.54 31.57
C SER A 1164 -13.90 -23.79 33.08
N ASN A 1165 -14.65 -24.78 33.57
CA ASN A 1165 -14.63 -25.14 35.00
C ASN A 1165 -13.25 -25.65 35.46
N LYS A 1166 -12.54 -26.41 34.63
CA LYS A 1166 -11.15 -26.82 34.88
C LYS A 1166 -10.22 -25.61 34.98
N VAL A 1167 -10.33 -24.63 34.07
CA VAL A 1167 -9.54 -23.38 34.09
C VAL A 1167 -9.89 -22.53 35.30
N LYS A 1168 -11.18 -22.22 35.53
CA LYS A 1168 -11.67 -21.45 36.68
C LYS A 1168 -11.20 -22.07 38.00
N LYS A 1169 -11.28 -23.39 38.14
CA LYS A 1169 -10.74 -24.10 39.32
C LYS A 1169 -9.23 -23.95 39.43
N ALA A 1170 -8.47 -24.15 38.36
CA ALA A 1170 -7.01 -24.02 38.41
C ALA A 1170 -6.52 -22.59 38.73
N VAL A 1171 -7.32 -21.57 38.41
CA VAL A 1171 -7.11 -20.16 38.79
C VAL A 1171 -7.42 -19.93 40.27
N ALA A 1172 -8.50 -20.51 40.80
CA ALA A 1172 -8.82 -20.48 42.23
C ALA A 1172 -7.81 -21.29 43.09
N ASP A 1173 -7.36 -22.45 42.60
CA ASP A 1173 -6.27 -23.29 43.16
C ASP A 1173 -4.89 -22.58 43.09
N LEU A 1174 -4.81 -21.39 42.47
CA LEU A 1174 -3.66 -20.47 42.46
C LEU A 1174 -3.88 -19.21 43.33
N GLY A 1175 -5.00 -19.11 44.07
CA GLY A 1175 -5.31 -17.94 44.90
C GLY A 1175 -5.74 -16.69 44.12
N LEU A 1176 -6.05 -16.81 42.82
CA LEU A 1176 -6.37 -15.68 41.95
C LEU A 1176 -7.88 -15.49 41.77
N GLY A 1177 -8.29 -14.22 41.65
CA GLY A 1177 -9.65 -13.84 41.28
C GLY A 1177 -9.87 -13.77 39.76
N VAL A 1178 -11.14 -13.75 39.36
CA VAL A 1178 -11.56 -13.51 37.97
C VAL A 1178 -12.43 -12.25 37.89
N VAL A 1179 -12.47 -11.61 36.72
CA VAL A 1179 -13.16 -10.32 36.54
C VAL A 1179 -14.69 -10.49 36.66
N ALA A 1180 -15.28 -11.48 35.98
CA ALA A 1180 -16.70 -11.80 36.13
C ALA A 1180 -16.98 -12.41 37.52
N ALA A 1181 -17.65 -11.65 38.39
CA ALA A 1181 -17.62 -11.86 39.83
C ALA A 1181 -18.54 -13.00 40.31
N LYS A 1182 -19.68 -13.23 39.64
CA LYS A 1182 -20.61 -14.32 39.97
C LYS A 1182 -20.40 -15.53 39.06
N PRO A 1183 -20.45 -16.78 39.55
CA PRO A 1183 -20.29 -17.97 38.71
C PRO A 1183 -21.26 -18.05 37.52
N GLU A 1184 -22.51 -17.66 37.72
CA GLU A 1184 -23.56 -17.62 36.69
C GLU A 1184 -23.33 -16.54 35.60
N ASP A 1185 -22.47 -15.55 35.88
CA ASP A 1185 -22.11 -14.48 34.95
C ASP A 1185 -20.73 -14.73 34.30
N GLN A 1186 -20.10 -15.90 34.48
CA GLN A 1186 -18.76 -16.22 33.94
C GLN A 1186 -18.81 -17.09 32.68
N ALA A 1187 -18.33 -16.57 31.55
CA ALA A 1187 -18.30 -17.29 30.27
C ALA A 1187 -17.58 -18.65 30.28
N HIS A 1188 -17.92 -19.49 29.30
CA HIS A 1188 -17.29 -20.78 29.02
C HIS A 1188 -16.24 -20.70 27.91
N ALA A 1189 -16.28 -19.67 27.06
CA ALA A 1189 -15.30 -19.48 25.98
C ALA A 1189 -13.92 -18.95 26.43
N MET A 1190 -13.87 -18.20 27.54
CA MET A 1190 -12.65 -17.56 28.04
C MET A 1190 -12.72 -17.25 29.54
N THR A 1191 -11.59 -16.87 30.14
CA THR A 1191 -11.52 -16.37 31.51
C THR A 1191 -10.63 -15.14 31.60
N ALA A 1192 -11.12 -14.09 32.25
CA ALA A 1192 -10.36 -12.88 32.57
C ALA A 1192 -9.86 -13.00 34.02
N ILE A 1193 -8.55 -13.08 34.21
CA ILE A 1193 -7.87 -13.47 35.45
C ILE A 1193 -7.15 -12.26 36.03
N TYR A 1194 -7.51 -11.84 37.24
CA TYR A 1194 -6.78 -10.77 37.94
C TYR A 1194 -5.36 -11.21 38.27
N LEU A 1195 -4.42 -10.29 38.08
CA LEU A 1195 -3.05 -10.45 38.56
C LEU A 1195 -2.95 -10.02 40.04
N PRO A 1196 -2.05 -10.62 40.83
CA PRO A 1196 -1.65 -10.06 42.12
C PRO A 1196 -1.04 -8.66 41.93
N ASP A 1197 -1.21 -7.75 42.90
CA ASP A 1197 -0.67 -6.38 42.83
C ASP A 1197 0.87 -6.32 42.63
N SER A 1198 1.58 -7.41 42.93
CA SER A 1198 3.03 -7.55 42.70
C SER A 1198 3.43 -7.94 41.28
N VAL A 1199 2.49 -8.25 40.39
CA VAL A 1199 2.74 -8.80 39.04
C VAL A 1199 2.11 -7.92 37.97
N SER A 1200 2.93 -7.35 37.08
CA SER A 1200 2.43 -6.55 35.95
C SER A 1200 2.18 -7.39 34.70
N ILE A 1201 1.27 -6.91 33.84
CA ILE A 1201 1.06 -7.48 32.49
C ILE A 1201 2.36 -7.50 31.68
N SER A 1202 3.19 -6.47 31.83
CA SER A 1202 4.50 -6.32 31.17
C SER A 1202 5.57 -7.31 31.63
N ASP A 1203 5.40 -7.96 32.78
CA ASP A 1203 6.30 -9.00 33.30
C ASP A 1203 5.77 -10.42 32.99
N ILE A 1204 4.47 -10.66 33.18
CA ILE A 1204 3.88 -12.00 33.02
C ILE A 1204 3.76 -12.44 31.55
N LEU A 1205 3.39 -11.55 30.62
CA LEU A 1205 3.17 -11.95 29.22
C LEU A 1205 4.46 -12.37 28.49
N PRO A 1206 5.62 -11.71 28.65
CA PRO A 1206 6.88 -12.21 28.10
C PRO A 1206 7.30 -13.57 28.69
N LYS A 1207 7.04 -13.81 29.98
CA LYS A 1207 7.36 -15.11 30.64
C LYS A 1207 6.50 -16.26 30.09
N LEU A 1208 5.23 -16.00 29.80
CA LEU A 1208 4.33 -16.95 29.11
C LEU A 1208 4.81 -17.22 27.66
N LEU A 1209 5.15 -16.17 26.91
CA LEU A 1209 5.65 -16.28 25.53
C LEU A 1209 6.94 -17.11 25.47
N ASN A 1210 7.88 -16.88 26.40
CA ASN A 1210 9.12 -17.66 26.54
C ASN A 1210 8.87 -19.14 26.90
N LYS A 1211 7.68 -19.50 27.36
CA LYS A 1211 7.22 -20.88 27.60
C LYS A 1211 6.33 -21.42 26.47
N GLY A 1212 6.20 -20.69 25.36
CA GLY A 1212 5.42 -21.10 24.20
C GLY A 1212 3.91 -20.91 24.35
N ILE A 1213 3.45 -19.98 25.20
CA ILE A 1213 2.02 -19.70 25.44
C ILE A 1213 1.72 -18.21 25.24
N ILE A 1214 0.70 -17.87 24.46
CA ILE A 1214 0.28 -16.48 24.21
C ILE A 1214 -1.05 -16.19 24.92
N PHE A 1215 -1.02 -15.33 25.94
CA PHE A 1215 -2.21 -14.74 26.58
C PHE A 1215 -2.34 -13.26 26.18
N ALA A 1216 -3.52 -12.66 26.35
CA ALA A 1216 -3.75 -11.25 26.08
C ALA A 1216 -3.82 -10.40 27.36
N GLY A 1217 -3.43 -9.13 27.28
CA GLY A 1217 -3.72 -8.14 28.33
C GLY A 1217 -5.21 -7.78 28.40
N GLY A 1218 -5.62 -7.14 29.50
CA GLY A 1218 -6.97 -6.61 29.66
C GLY A 1218 -7.33 -5.47 28.69
N LEU A 1219 -8.63 -5.23 28.49
CA LEU A 1219 -9.17 -4.19 27.60
C LEU A 1219 -10.20 -3.26 28.26
N HIS A 1220 -10.68 -3.60 29.46
CA HIS A 1220 -11.70 -2.80 30.14
C HIS A 1220 -11.13 -1.45 30.57
N LYS A 1221 -11.79 -0.34 30.20
CA LYS A 1221 -11.29 1.05 30.29
C LYS A 1221 -10.70 1.41 31.66
N GLU A 1222 -11.31 0.92 32.74
CA GLU A 1222 -10.93 1.24 34.13
C GLU A 1222 -9.88 0.30 34.77
N ILE A 1223 -9.77 -0.94 34.28
CA ILE A 1223 -8.98 -2.01 34.96
C ILE A 1223 -8.03 -2.77 34.03
N GLY A 1224 -7.88 -2.36 32.76
CA GLY A 1224 -7.13 -3.07 31.73
C GLY A 1224 -5.68 -3.44 32.09
N THR A 1225 -5.07 -2.74 33.04
CA THR A 1225 -3.71 -3.00 33.57
C THR A 1225 -3.63 -4.08 34.65
N LYS A 1226 -4.77 -4.52 35.22
CA LYS A 1226 -4.84 -5.38 36.42
C LYS A 1226 -5.09 -6.87 36.15
N TYR A 1227 -5.32 -7.26 34.90
CA TYR A 1227 -5.75 -8.63 34.57
C TYR A 1227 -5.28 -9.07 33.18
N ILE A 1228 -5.19 -10.38 33.00
CA ILE A 1228 -4.89 -11.04 31.72
C ILE A 1228 -6.11 -11.85 31.26
N ARG A 1229 -6.15 -12.21 29.98
CA ARG A 1229 -7.27 -12.92 29.36
C ARG A 1229 -6.79 -14.18 28.66
N PHE A 1230 -7.38 -15.29 29.07
CA PHE A 1230 -7.10 -16.65 28.62
C PHE A 1230 -8.31 -17.15 27.81
N GLY A 1231 -8.14 -17.43 26.52
CA GLY A 1231 -9.15 -18.09 25.69
C GLY A 1231 -8.99 -19.61 25.72
N HIS A 1232 -10.11 -20.33 25.81
CA HIS A 1232 -10.16 -21.80 25.87
C HIS A 1232 -11.39 -22.32 25.10
N MET A 1233 -11.52 -21.85 23.86
CA MET A 1233 -12.62 -22.13 22.93
C MET A 1233 -12.11 -22.78 21.64
N GLY A 1234 -13.00 -23.44 20.87
CA GLY A 1234 -12.61 -24.10 19.62
C GLY A 1234 -11.68 -25.30 19.83
N PRO A 1235 -10.72 -25.56 18.90
CA PRO A 1235 -9.90 -26.78 18.91
C PRO A 1235 -9.17 -27.06 20.22
N SER A 1236 -8.62 -26.03 20.90
CA SER A 1236 -7.83 -26.19 22.12
C SER A 1236 -8.63 -26.66 23.36
N ALA A 1237 -9.97 -26.70 23.27
CA ALA A 1237 -10.86 -27.28 24.29
C ALA A 1237 -11.60 -28.55 23.82
N MET A 1238 -11.76 -28.70 22.49
CA MET A 1238 -12.58 -29.74 21.88
C MET A 1238 -11.79 -30.95 21.36
N ASP A 1239 -10.50 -30.78 21.03
CA ASP A 1239 -9.61 -31.87 20.63
C ASP A 1239 -8.94 -32.48 21.88
N PRO A 1240 -9.20 -33.77 22.21
CA PRO A 1240 -8.58 -34.43 23.37
C PRO A 1240 -7.10 -34.78 23.18
N GLU A 1241 -6.56 -34.74 21.95
CA GLU A 1241 -5.13 -34.97 21.70
C GLU A 1241 -4.29 -33.69 21.94
N ARG A 1242 -4.93 -32.52 22.00
CA ARG A 1242 -4.29 -31.23 22.27
C ARG A 1242 -4.20 -30.94 23.76
N ASN A 1243 -3.00 -30.54 24.21
CA ASN A 1243 -2.69 -30.31 25.63
C ASN A 1243 -2.57 -28.81 25.98
N ASP A 1244 -3.05 -27.93 25.09
CA ASP A 1244 -2.79 -26.49 25.12
C ASP A 1244 -3.27 -25.81 26.41
N VAL A 1245 -4.46 -26.18 26.91
CA VAL A 1245 -5.02 -25.65 28.16
C VAL A 1245 -4.19 -26.07 29.38
N ASP A 1246 -3.69 -27.30 29.42
CA ASP A 1246 -2.84 -27.77 30.53
C ASP A 1246 -1.44 -27.16 30.47
N ASN A 1247 -0.87 -27.03 29.28
CA ASN A 1247 0.40 -26.32 29.06
C ASN A 1247 0.28 -24.84 29.45
N ALA A 1248 -0.84 -24.19 29.12
CA ALA A 1248 -1.15 -22.82 29.50
C ALA A 1248 -1.30 -22.63 31.02
N LEU A 1249 -2.05 -23.50 31.70
CA LEU A 1249 -2.21 -23.47 33.15
C LEU A 1249 -0.89 -23.75 33.90
N LYS A 1250 -0.08 -24.66 33.38
CA LYS A 1250 1.29 -24.90 33.87
C LYS A 1250 2.17 -23.67 33.69
N ALA A 1251 2.22 -23.11 32.49
CA ALA A 1251 3.03 -21.93 32.19
C ALA A 1251 2.63 -20.73 33.06
N LEU A 1252 1.32 -20.50 33.28
CA LEU A 1252 0.82 -19.47 34.17
C LEU A 1252 1.34 -19.65 35.61
N ARG A 1253 1.25 -20.87 36.17
CA ARG A 1253 1.78 -21.18 37.51
C ARG A 1253 3.28 -20.94 37.62
N GLU A 1254 4.05 -21.38 36.64
CA GLU A 1254 5.51 -21.18 36.60
C GLU A 1254 5.87 -19.70 36.45
N SER A 1255 5.25 -18.98 35.51
CA SER A 1255 5.51 -17.56 35.27
C SER A 1255 5.12 -16.67 36.45
N LEU A 1256 4.03 -16.97 37.16
CA LEU A 1256 3.68 -16.28 38.42
C LEU A 1256 4.76 -16.49 39.49
N THR A 1257 5.27 -17.72 39.61
CA THR A 1257 6.37 -18.05 40.54
C THR A 1257 7.66 -17.30 40.17
N GLU A 1258 7.97 -17.18 38.88
CA GLU A 1258 9.07 -16.35 38.34
C GLU A 1258 8.83 -14.83 38.52
N SER A 1259 7.59 -14.40 38.71
CA SER A 1259 7.21 -13.03 39.13
C SER A 1259 7.23 -12.84 40.65
N GLY A 1260 7.75 -13.82 41.40
CA GLY A 1260 7.88 -13.75 42.86
C GLY A 1260 6.57 -13.97 43.62
N TYR A 1261 5.46 -14.26 42.93
CA TYR A 1261 4.20 -14.61 43.58
C TYR A 1261 4.29 -15.99 44.23
N LYS A 1262 3.64 -16.13 45.39
CA LYS A 1262 3.44 -17.40 46.09
C LYS A 1262 1.96 -17.50 46.43
N ALA A 1263 1.33 -18.55 45.91
CA ALA A 1263 -0.01 -18.98 46.31
C ALA A 1263 0.04 -19.65 47.70
#